data_AF-A0ABD5XK12-F1
#
_entry.id   AF-A0ABD5XK12-F1
#
_cell.length_a   1.000
_cell.length_b   1.000
_cell.length_c   1.000
_cell.angle_alpha   90.00
_cell.angle_beta   90.00
_cell.angle_gamma   90.00
#
_symmetry.space_group_name_H-M   'P 1'
#
loop_
_entity.id
_entity.type
_entity.pdbx_description
1 polymer ?
#
loop_
_entity_poly.entity_id
_entity_poly.type
_entity_poly.pdbx_seq_one_letter_code
_entity_poly.pdbx_strand_id
1 'polypeptide(L)'
;MRERAYLRVTPTSEELTARGIPQTLESLHKLTPDSSGLRSKLNPFTSATPPCFEFLALSTGQDAPVEFYYGADDYLGTLEERLRSIYPKTFDIERVEVDVASKLVHPVALSQEEFVERYQQGDLQYEFADDEQYSAADVDVDADATPDGGESAVHVSGDSPTGAADEMGGRTADGLVSVGETVVELETTDSLADEIPPTSVEKPMLTADGTILARPAVDAVSPRGVRWCGSAVRKQDWMSSLTPLTATPDESTLPAVDEPGAVLASLIDHLNDAREPLAFQVVFQRRESWQADAELRKEDLNDGRDTLSQKILGDLLDPELEYERRTRDELSDIVVKRLDAIDAVNPKRSYTTNIRAIGVPTNEAGRDALDDRLSSLAPVFDPLDGPFYEIEATRLRDRGFRQSNKQQHVRSELKRLLSREVTTGRGKTRPELVLCGAELANFILVPSSDQLTVEGTRGTRAEQQSRDPLPWPNPDLVQQFRKGMAIGYALDENGSPQQRPIRIPPKLLTTHYGRFASTGSGKSKAIINDALSLRATTGGPVVIVDPKGDGMCANYLRSHYERFNGLGDVYQFRVPETIPAFSFFDIRPALDAGRNRADAIQDKVDHFHDIMRMIMGREQYGQAFVANEILSYLIKALFDEEYGNDVFGLDDLFTAALEMQRERTVPPVSADNRSVEESLTRHFAKDDHQFQVSMDAVGNRLDKLREDAHLRRIFSHVPERDDNGEYVDNRFDFREFLDEDVTVLFDLGDLRPEAQRAITLLLLSNLWDAVQVRRRDGNTDYENLTNLIIEEAAPVAATKLVSEQLLPQGRSFGLSMGLVMQFPGQVRNRNERAYDEVLNNIKTKLIGNISIERNLAESLAHEDLSPTDLRNRINTLPSGEWIAQLPSPSFGETGPAPLSVKPLPIAAGHPESDEPLSVEQEDHFETVALPRLSERTQARYGLAETTSESETAEDEGWGSRPNDEGSTSADSTSPTDSTQSSFIGQATSRSAAAEEEKERDADTTSLFGNSGATEPEEPVSEEAETTVEDNESSPVQAGGVTVPDDELQRRGLTHDDARFLTRVLDVMNRDAPHHTLLNYMSAFKSDFGNLDVQRLAEENLLEEGRACSRKYYTVLPAGRELLGQKLKVGPGQGDIGEKTPHKVGVKLLERWLDSRDDVAQVKPYYEYDEETVFDVAGLDADGELVWVGEAELPSNNKHAPVDDYDKQSAVDANAVWAFNRRETAVEVLDCLAEADRIEHSVGGRAARRFSDIREAVESLNAEGMTTIRSFNKLDEEFNS
;
A
#
# COMPACT_ATOMS: atom_id res chain seq x y z
N MET A 1 41.93 3.51 -6.35
CA MET A 1 42.62 3.11 -5.09
C MET A 1 42.72 1.57 -5.08
N ARG A 2 43.02 0.87 -3.97
CA ARG A 2 42.96 -0.60 -3.95
C ARG A 2 41.65 -1.07 -3.34
N GLU A 3 40.98 -1.98 -4.05
CA GLU A 3 39.90 -2.82 -3.51
C GLU A 3 40.36 -3.56 -2.25
N ARG A 4 39.42 -3.88 -1.37
CA ARG A 4 39.67 -4.61 -0.12
C ARG A 4 38.60 -5.64 0.14
N ALA A 5 39.01 -6.76 0.74
CA ALA A 5 38.09 -7.78 1.23
C ALA A 5 37.31 -7.28 2.46
N TYR A 6 35.98 -7.35 2.35
CA TYR A 6 35.01 -7.10 3.41
C TYR A 6 34.10 -8.32 3.61
N LEU A 7 33.48 -8.41 4.77
CA LEU A 7 32.33 -9.27 5.01
C LEU A 7 31.08 -8.42 4.79
N ARG A 8 30.30 -8.69 3.73
CA ARG A 8 28.98 -8.06 3.56
C ARG A 8 27.96 -8.83 4.38
N VAL A 9 27.09 -8.10 5.09
CA VAL A 9 26.00 -8.68 5.90
C VAL A 9 24.68 -8.17 5.35
N THR A 10 23.76 -9.07 5.03
CA THR A 10 22.40 -8.74 4.56
C THR A 10 21.39 -9.14 5.64
N PRO A 11 20.56 -8.20 6.16
CA PRO A 11 19.61 -8.49 7.22
C PRO A 11 18.41 -9.31 6.75
N THR A 12 17.75 -9.96 7.70
CA THR A 12 16.48 -10.70 7.53
C THR A 12 15.52 -10.39 8.68
N SER A 13 14.32 -10.95 8.68
CA SER A 13 13.29 -10.73 9.71
C SER A 13 13.58 -11.40 11.06
N GLU A 14 14.56 -12.30 11.15
CA GLU A 14 14.87 -12.98 12.42
C GLU A 14 15.51 -12.03 13.44
N GLU A 15 14.95 -11.94 14.64
CA GLU A 15 15.41 -11.02 15.69
C GLU A 15 16.82 -11.33 16.24
N LEU A 16 17.54 -10.28 16.62
CA LEU A 16 18.84 -10.40 17.28
C LEU A 16 18.71 -10.72 18.78
N THR A 17 19.17 -11.92 19.18
CA THR A 17 19.27 -12.26 20.59
C THR A 17 20.43 -11.52 21.27
N ALA A 18 20.13 -10.49 22.07
CA ALA A 18 21.12 -9.67 22.80
C ALA A 18 22.11 -10.48 23.67
N ARG A 19 21.68 -11.65 24.16
CA ARG A 19 22.37 -12.47 25.14
C ARG A 19 23.61 -13.16 24.57
N GLY A 20 24.79 -12.62 24.89
CA GLY A 20 26.09 -13.19 24.51
C GLY A 20 26.89 -12.31 23.54
N ILE A 21 26.25 -11.29 22.95
CA ILE A 21 26.91 -10.37 22.02
C ILE A 21 28.06 -9.59 22.70
N PRO A 22 27.89 -9.00 23.92
CA PRO A 22 28.98 -8.27 24.57
C PRO A 22 30.22 -9.13 24.82
N GLN A 23 30.05 -10.39 25.26
CA GLN A 23 31.16 -11.32 25.50
C GLN A 23 31.85 -11.76 24.19
N THR A 24 31.09 -11.83 23.10
CA THR A 24 31.59 -12.18 21.77
C THR A 24 32.42 -11.04 21.18
N LEU A 25 31.94 -9.80 21.27
CA LEU A 25 32.68 -8.60 20.89
C LEU A 25 33.91 -8.37 21.78
N GLU A 26 33.82 -8.58 23.09
CA GLU A 26 34.99 -8.60 23.99
C GLU A 26 36.04 -9.65 23.60
N SER A 27 35.65 -10.73 22.92
CA SER A 27 36.60 -11.78 22.54
C SER A 27 37.62 -11.31 21.49
N LEU A 28 37.27 -10.31 20.67
CA LEU A 28 38.16 -9.68 19.69
C LEU A 28 39.35 -8.97 20.38
N HIS A 29 39.19 -8.48 21.61
CA HIS A 29 40.26 -7.86 22.41
C HIS A 29 41.41 -8.83 22.73
N LYS A 30 41.17 -10.14 22.64
CA LYS A 30 42.19 -11.18 22.84
C LYS A 30 43.12 -11.37 21.65
N LEU A 31 42.80 -10.80 20.49
CA LEU A 31 43.61 -10.91 19.27
C LEU A 31 44.85 -10.02 19.40
N THR A 32 46.02 -10.64 19.35
CA THR A 32 47.32 -9.96 19.43
C THR A 32 48.21 -10.38 18.27
N PRO A 33 48.92 -9.45 17.60
CA PRO A 33 49.87 -9.80 16.56
C PRO A 33 50.97 -10.72 17.10
N ASP A 34 51.28 -11.74 16.31
CA ASP A 34 52.12 -12.87 16.71
C ASP A 34 53.57 -12.42 16.96
N SER A 35 53.99 -12.36 18.23
CA SER A 35 55.32 -11.90 18.65
C SER A 35 56.26 -13.05 19.03
N SER A 36 56.09 -14.18 18.34
CA SER A 36 56.81 -15.45 18.53
C SER A 36 58.24 -15.46 17.96
N GLY A 37 59.08 -14.47 18.33
CA GLY A 37 60.48 -14.46 17.89
C GLY A 37 61.43 -13.49 18.61
N LEU A 38 62.50 -14.03 19.21
CA LEU A 38 63.61 -13.24 19.80
C LEU A 38 64.36 -12.34 18.78
N ARG A 39 64.15 -12.53 17.47
CA ARG A 39 64.74 -11.72 16.39
C ARG A 39 63.88 -10.55 15.92
N SER A 40 62.56 -10.54 16.15
CA SER A 40 61.70 -9.42 15.72
C SER A 40 61.88 -8.18 16.60
N LYS A 41 62.22 -8.35 17.88
CA LYS A 41 62.51 -7.25 18.84
C LYS A 41 63.71 -6.35 18.49
N LEU A 42 64.41 -6.63 17.39
CA LEU A 42 65.56 -5.85 16.90
C LEU A 42 65.31 -5.21 15.52
N ASN A 43 64.11 -5.35 14.95
CA ASN A 43 63.79 -4.78 13.64
C ASN A 43 62.97 -3.48 13.81
N PRO A 44 63.50 -2.29 13.47
CA PRO A 44 62.80 -1.02 13.70
C PRO A 44 61.61 -0.77 12.75
N PHE A 45 61.29 -1.73 11.87
CA PHE A 45 60.21 -1.65 10.88
C PHE A 45 59.04 -2.62 11.11
N THR A 46 59.08 -3.46 12.15
CA THR A 46 57.88 -4.23 12.57
C THR A 46 57.07 -3.39 13.55
N SER A 47 56.08 -2.64 13.05
CA SER A 47 55.14 -1.90 13.88
C SER A 47 54.23 -2.86 14.64
N ALA A 48 54.30 -2.83 15.97
CA ALA A 48 53.42 -3.59 16.87
C ALA A 48 52.04 -2.91 16.99
N THR A 49 51.40 -2.63 15.85
CA THR A 49 50.09 -1.97 15.78
C THR A 49 49.00 -2.97 16.19
N PRO A 50 48.05 -2.61 17.07
CA PRO A 50 46.90 -3.46 17.35
C PRO A 50 46.05 -3.63 16.07
N PRO A 51 45.38 -4.78 15.88
CA PRO A 51 44.54 -5.01 14.70
C PRO A 51 43.41 -3.98 14.66
N CYS A 52 43.20 -3.38 13.49
CA CYS A 52 42.09 -2.46 13.23
C CYS A 52 40.86 -3.23 12.76
N PHE A 53 39.69 -2.83 13.26
CA PHE A 53 38.39 -3.32 12.84
C PHE A 53 37.54 -2.16 12.34
N GLU A 54 36.66 -2.45 11.39
CA GLU A 54 35.80 -1.49 10.72
C GLU A 54 34.39 -2.06 10.60
N PHE A 55 33.39 -1.24 10.89
CA PHE A 55 32.03 -1.39 10.39
C PHE A 55 31.71 -0.19 9.49
N LEU A 56 31.11 -0.43 8.34
CA LEU A 56 30.82 0.55 7.30
C LEU A 56 29.42 0.28 6.76
N ALA A 57 28.52 1.25 6.90
CA ALA A 57 27.21 1.27 6.24
C ALA A 57 27.26 2.33 5.13
N LEU A 58 26.93 1.96 3.89
CA LEU A 58 27.16 2.80 2.72
C LEU A 58 25.94 2.83 1.80
N SER A 59 25.49 4.03 1.45
CA SER A 59 24.60 4.28 0.31
C SER A 59 25.37 4.99 -0.81
N THR A 60 25.11 4.61 -2.07
CA THR A 60 25.66 5.27 -3.26
C THR A 60 24.76 6.41 -3.77
N GLY A 61 23.83 6.92 -2.97
CA GLY A 61 22.94 8.02 -3.34
C GLY A 61 21.51 7.57 -3.61
N GLN A 62 20.75 8.41 -4.33
CA GLN A 62 19.31 8.27 -4.46
C GLN A 62 18.89 6.89 -5.01
N ASP A 63 17.86 6.31 -4.38
CA ASP A 63 17.25 5.01 -4.70
C ASP A 63 18.22 3.81 -4.67
N ALA A 64 19.44 3.99 -4.15
CA ALA A 64 20.44 2.94 -3.99
C ALA A 64 20.34 2.28 -2.59
N PRO A 65 20.45 0.94 -2.51
CA PRO A 65 20.35 0.25 -1.23
C PRO A 65 21.55 0.51 -0.32
N VAL A 66 21.30 0.56 0.98
CA VAL A 66 22.30 0.62 2.04
C VAL A 66 22.98 -0.75 2.18
N GLU A 67 24.30 -0.78 1.96
CA GLU A 67 25.12 -2.00 2.07
C GLU A 67 25.95 -1.97 3.36
N PHE A 68 25.96 -3.08 4.11
CA PHE A 68 26.70 -3.22 5.37
C PHE A 68 27.96 -4.07 5.21
N TYR A 69 29.09 -3.52 5.66
CA TYR A 69 30.40 -4.12 5.49
C TYR A 69 31.19 -4.16 6.81
N TYR A 70 31.81 -5.30 7.09
CA TYR A 70 32.74 -5.47 8.20
C TYR A 70 34.14 -5.75 7.69
N GLY A 71 35.10 -4.93 8.13
CA GLY A 71 36.50 -5.01 7.75
C GLY A 71 37.41 -5.35 8.93
N ALA A 72 38.52 -6.01 8.64
CA ALA A 72 39.64 -6.20 9.56
C ALA A 72 40.95 -6.24 8.75
N ASP A 73 42.09 -5.99 9.41
CA ASP A 73 43.41 -6.11 8.75
C ASP A 73 43.76 -7.58 8.47
N ASP A 74 44.36 -8.28 9.45
CA ASP A 74 44.84 -9.67 9.28
C ASP A 74 43.84 -10.74 9.80
N TYR A 75 42.70 -10.32 10.38
CA TYR A 75 41.82 -11.18 11.19
C TYR A 75 40.39 -11.33 10.63
N LEU A 76 40.16 -11.05 9.34
CA LEU A 76 38.82 -11.07 8.74
C LEU A 76 38.09 -12.42 8.93
N GLY A 77 38.79 -13.55 8.82
CA GLY A 77 38.21 -14.87 9.07
C GLY A 77 37.78 -15.11 10.53
N THR A 78 38.51 -14.54 11.51
CA THR A 78 38.09 -14.61 12.93
C THR A 78 36.95 -13.65 13.21
N LEU A 79 36.88 -12.49 12.53
CA LEU A 79 35.72 -11.61 12.60
C LEU A 79 34.47 -12.32 12.06
N GLU A 80 34.57 -13.01 10.93
CA GLU A 80 33.48 -13.82 10.35
C GLU A 80 32.94 -14.86 11.33
N GLU A 81 33.81 -15.64 12.00
CA GLU A 81 33.37 -16.59 13.04
C GLU A 81 32.60 -15.93 14.19
N ARG A 82 32.92 -14.67 14.53
CA ARG A 82 32.23 -13.94 15.60
C ARG A 82 30.91 -13.36 15.12
N LEU A 83 30.87 -12.81 13.90
CA LEU A 83 29.63 -12.33 13.29
C LEU A 83 28.62 -13.48 13.08
N ARG A 84 29.06 -14.65 12.57
CA ARG A 84 28.23 -15.86 12.47
C ARG A 84 27.82 -16.48 13.81
N SER A 85 28.33 -15.96 14.94
CA SER A 85 27.92 -16.33 16.30
C SER A 85 27.05 -15.26 16.97
N ILE A 86 26.91 -14.08 16.35
CA ILE A 86 26.07 -12.97 16.78
C ILE A 86 24.77 -12.95 15.97
N TYR A 87 24.89 -13.09 14.65
CA TYR A 87 23.78 -13.14 13.72
C TYR A 87 23.13 -14.53 13.67
N PRO A 88 21.80 -14.60 13.53
CA PRO A 88 21.10 -15.82 13.16
C PRO A 88 21.58 -16.38 11.81
N LYS A 89 21.23 -17.64 11.52
CA LYS A 89 21.67 -18.33 10.30
C LYS A 89 20.98 -17.84 9.01
N THR A 90 19.87 -17.14 9.16
CA THR A 90 19.09 -16.51 8.09
C THR A 90 19.80 -15.30 7.48
N PHE A 91 20.52 -14.53 8.30
CA PHE A 91 21.39 -13.44 7.84
C PHE A 91 22.48 -13.99 6.93
N ASP A 92 22.54 -13.46 5.70
CA ASP A 92 23.64 -13.80 4.81
C ASP A 92 24.91 -13.02 5.21
N ILE A 93 26.03 -13.72 5.17
CA ILE A 93 27.37 -13.17 5.44
C ILE A 93 28.31 -13.73 4.38
N GLU A 94 28.71 -12.88 3.46
CA GLU A 94 29.53 -13.22 2.30
C GLU A 94 30.83 -12.40 2.28
N ARG A 95 31.84 -12.89 1.54
CA ARG A 95 33.10 -12.16 1.34
C ARG A 95 33.10 -11.49 -0.02
N VAL A 96 33.34 -10.19 -0.04
CA VAL A 96 33.32 -9.36 -1.26
C VAL A 96 34.51 -8.42 -1.28
N GLU A 97 34.97 -8.04 -2.46
CA GLU A 97 35.97 -6.98 -2.64
C GLU A 97 35.27 -5.66 -2.98
N VAL A 98 35.70 -4.57 -2.33
CA VAL A 98 35.02 -3.26 -2.40
C VAL A 98 36.03 -2.13 -2.53
N ASP A 99 35.88 -1.28 -3.55
CA ASP A 99 36.50 0.05 -3.58
C ASP A 99 35.54 1.11 -2.98
N VAL A 100 35.74 1.39 -1.70
CA VAL A 100 34.98 2.42 -0.95
C VAL A 100 35.18 3.82 -1.54
N ALA A 101 36.32 4.10 -2.19
CA ALA A 101 36.55 5.41 -2.81
C ALA A 101 35.65 5.59 -4.04
N SER A 102 35.58 4.60 -4.91
CA SER A 102 34.76 4.64 -6.14
C SER A 102 33.26 4.52 -5.86
N LYS A 103 32.85 3.98 -4.70
CA LYS A 103 31.46 4.03 -4.21
C LYS A 103 31.04 5.37 -3.58
N LEU A 104 32.00 6.24 -3.21
CA LEU A 104 31.70 7.57 -2.62
C LEU A 104 31.95 8.72 -3.61
N VAL A 105 33.08 8.70 -4.32
CA VAL A 105 33.45 9.72 -5.30
C VAL A 105 32.93 9.30 -6.67
N HIS A 106 31.71 9.70 -7.01
CA HIS A 106 31.09 9.43 -8.31
C HIS A 106 31.79 10.16 -9.47
N PRO A 107 31.66 9.65 -10.72
CA PRO A 107 32.03 10.41 -11.92
C PRO A 107 31.19 11.68 -12.03
N VAL A 108 31.77 12.70 -12.65
CA VAL A 108 31.09 13.95 -12.98
C VAL A 108 31.11 14.16 -14.49
N ALA A 109 30.03 14.75 -15.00
CA ALA A 109 29.94 15.26 -16.36
C ALA A 109 30.91 16.44 -16.55
N LEU A 110 31.76 16.37 -17.57
CA LEU A 110 32.70 17.43 -17.97
C LEU A 110 32.57 17.68 -19.48
N SER A 111 32.68 18.94 -19.88
CA SER A 111 32.99 19.27 -21.27
C SER A 111 34.42 18.81 -21.63
N GLN A 112 34.71 18.70 -22.94
CA GLN A 112 36.05 18.34 -23.41
C GLN A 112 37.14 19.29 -22.90
N GLU A 113 36.84 20.59 -22.82
CA GLU A 113 37.76 21.61 -22.30
C GLU A 113 38.03 21.43 -20.79
N GLU A 114 36.98 21.22 -19.99
CA GLU A 114 37.11 20.99 -18.54
C GLU A 114 37.81 19.66 -18.21
N PHE A 115 37.59 18.62 -19.01
CA PHE A 115 38.28 17.35 -18.89
C PHE A 115 39.79 17.52 -19.10
N VAL A 116 40.19 18.20 -20.18
CA VAL A 116 41.61 18.50 -20.47
C VAL A 116 42.23 19.34 -19.35
N GLU A 117 41.53 20.36 -18.86
CA GLU A 117 42.00 21.20 -17.75
C GLU A 117 42.21 20.38 -16.46
N ARG A 118 41.20 19.63 -16.00
CA ARG A 118 41.28 18.86 -14.74
C ARG A 118 42.28 17.71 -14.82
N TYR A 119 42.40 17.08 -16.00
CA TYR A 119 43.41 16.04 -16.21
C TYR A 119 44.84 16.62 -16.09
N GLN A 120 45.12 17.77 -16.71
CA GLN A 120 46.42 18.46 -16.58
C GLN A 120 46.72 18.94 -15.16
N GLN A 121 45.69 19.26 -14.36
CA GLN A 121 45.83 19.65 -12.96
C GLN A 121 46.04 18.47 -12.00
N GLY A 122 45.83 17.21 -12.47
CA GLY A 122 45.88 16.01 -11.63
C GLY A 122 44.62 15.81 -10.76
N ASP A 123 43.51 16.44 -11.15
CA ASP A 123 42.25 16.47 -10.39
C ASP A 123 41.29 15.31 -10.75
N LEU A 124 41.73 14.35 -11.58
CA LEU A 124 41.01 13.13 -11.95
C LEU A 124 41.67 11.88 -11.35
N GLN A 125 40.88 10.84 -11.07
CA GLN A 125 41.34 9.60 -10.42
C GLN A 125 42.03 8.63 -11.40
N TYR A 126 41.72 8.70 -12.70
CA TYR A 126 42.27 7.80 -13.72
C TYR A 126 43.58 8.37 -14.30
N GLU A 127 44.63 7.54 -14.30
CA GLU A 127 45.91 7.81 -14.95
C GLU A 127 46.01 6.90 -16.18
N PHE A 128 46.00 7.48 -17.39
CA PHE A 128 46.13 6.72 -18.64
C PHE A 128 47.52 6.08 -18.76
N ALA A 129 47.58 4.83 -19.19
CA ALA A 129 48.84 4.10 -19.37
C ALA A 129 49.62 4.57 -20.62
N ASP A 130 50.91 4.20 -20.71
CA ASP A 130 51.79 4.56 -21.85
C ASP A 130 51.26 4.06 -23.21
N ASP A 131 50.42 3.02 -23.22
CA ASP A 131 49.75 2.44 -24.40
C ASP A 131 48.36 3.05 -24.69
N GLU A 132 47.87 3.94 -23.83
CA GLU A 132 46.62 4.72 -24.01
C GLU A 132 46.92 6.19 -24.36
N GLN A 133 48.19 6.53 -24.56
CA GLN A 133 48.70 7.88 -24.82
C GLN A 133 49.46 7.93 -26.15
N TYR A 134 48.95 8.68 -27.12
CA TYR A 134 49.55 8.85 -28.45
C TYR A 134 50.22 10.22 -28.59
N SER A 135 51.29 10.33 -29.39
CA SER A 135 51.83 11.65 -29.73
C SER A 135 50.90 12.36 -30.70
N ALA A 136 50.61 13.65 -30.48
CA ALA A 136 49.80 14.46 -31.39
C ALA A 136 50.39 14.57 -32.83
N ALA A 137 51.66 14.17 -33.03
CA ALA A 137 52.29 14.10 -34.35
C ALA A 137 52.01 12.81 -35.14
N ASP A 138 51.52 11.75 -34.48
CA ASP A 138 51.32 10.41 -35.09
C ASP A 138 49.85 10.11 -35.45
N VAL A 139 48.89 10.92 -34.98
CA VAL A 139 47.43 10.69 -35.14
C VAL A 139 46.89 11.20 -36.50
N ASP A 140 47.71 11.88 -37.30
CA ASP A 140 47.28 12.62 -38.51
C ASP A 140 47.67 11.91 -39.84
N VAL A 141 47.48 10.59 -39.92
CA VAL A 141 47.72 9.78 -41.16
C VAL A 141 46.75 8.59 -41.30
N ASP A 142 45.61 8.80 -41.99
CA ASP A 142 45.14 7.95 -43.12
C ASP A 142 43.69 8.29 -43.50
N ALA A 143 43.51 9.37 -44.27
CA ALA A 143 42.26 9.71 -44.94
C ALA A 143 42.27 9.33 -46.44
N ASP A 144 43.00 8.28 -46.85
CA ASP A 144 42.93 7.75 -48.22
C ASP A 144 43.43 6.28 -48.33
N ALA A 145 42.56 5.30 -48.06
CA ALA A 145 42.85 3.87 -48.27
C ALA A 145 41.68 3.13 -48.93
N THR A 146 41.72 3.03 -50.25
CA THR A 146 40.77 2.24 -51.05
C THR A 146 41.08 0.74 -50.99
N PRO A 147 40.09 -0.15 -50.77
CA PRO A 147 40.22 -1.57 -51.09
C PRO A 147 39.94 -1.81 -52.58
N ASP A 148 40.93 -2.33 -53.30
CA ASP A 148 40.80 -2.74 -54.71
C ASP A 148 40.24 -4.17 -54.84
N GLY A 149 39.46 -4.42 -55.91
CA GLY A 149 39.22 -5.76 -56.48
C GLY A 149 37.89 -6.47 -56.19
N GLY A 150 36.87 -6.28 -57.05
CA GLY A 150 35.67 -7.15 -57.05
C GLY A 150 34.52 -6.72 -57.98
N GLU A 151 34.57 -7.14 -59.26
CA GLU A 151 33.54 -7.01 -60.32
C GLU A 151 32.07 -7.27 -59.88
N SER A 152 30.99 -6.75 -60.49
CA SER A 152 30.76 -5.68 -61.49
C SER A 152 29.25 -5.60 -61.81
N ALA A 153 28.64 -4.39 -61.96
CA ALA A 153 27.54 -4.12 -62.93
C ALA A 153 26.95 -2.68 -62.84
N VAL A 154 27.06 -1.91 -63.93
CA VAL A 154 25.97 -1.23 -64.69
C VAL A 154 24.82 -0.54 -63.88
N HIS A 155 24.37 0.72 -64.05
CA HIS A 155 24.73 1.93 -64.81
C HIS A 155 23.51 2.92 -64.74
N VAL A 156 23.70 4.25 -64.94
CA VAL A 156 22.72 5.24 -65.51
C VAL A 156 21.78 6.05 -64.56
N SER A 157 22.35 7.14 -64.01
CA SER A 157 22.00 8.59 -64.20
C SER A 157 20.69 9.26 -63.71
N GLY A 158 20.87 10.47 -63.16
CA GLY A 158 19.93 11.62 -63.15
C GLY A 158 19.22 11.85 -61.80
N ASP A 159 19.05 13.06 -61.27
CA ASP A 159 19.52 14.40 -61.67
C ASP A 159 19.54 15.32 -60.42
N SER A 160 20.28 16.43 -60.44
CA SER A 160 20.27 17.50 -59.38
C SER A 160 19.40 18.70 -59.82
N PRO A 161 19.18 19.80 -59.04
CA PRO A 161 19.59 20.16 -57.66
C PRO A 161 18.35 20.29 -56.72
N THR A 162 18.29 20.93 -55.54
CA THR A 162 19.13 21.83 -54.68
C THR A 162 18.91 21.43 -53.19
N GLY A 163 19.64 21.88 -52.17
CA GLY A 163 20.65 22.94 -52.03
C GLY A 163 20.30 23.93 -50.91
N ALA A 164 20.67 23.63 -49.65
CA ALA A 164 20.77 24.58 -48.52
C ALA A 164 21.65 23.98 -47.39
N ALA A 165 22.37 24.86 -46.69
CA ALA A 165 23.38 24.64 -45.65
C ALA A 165 23.31 23.37 -44.77
N ASP A 166 24.47 22.73 -44.60
CA ASP A 166 24.80 21.93 -43.43
C ASP A 166 26.30 22.11 -43.09
N GLU A 167 26.62 22.52 -41.86
CA GLU A 167 28.01 22.76 -41.40
C GLU A 167 28.65 21.46 -40.92
N MET A 168 28.92 20.54 -41.86
CA MET A 168 29.53 19.24 -41.55
C MET A 168 31.05 19.35 -41.45
N GLY A 169 31.52 19.74 -40.25
CA GLY A 169 32.94 19.86 -39.91
C GLY A 169 33.52 18.59 -39.27
N GLY A 170 34.25 17.80 -40.08
CA GLY A 170 35.33 16.90 -39.66
C GLY A 170 35.12 15.97 -38.44
N ARG A 171 34.71 14.72 -38.70
CA ARG A 171 34.92 13.61 -37.75
C ARG A 171 36.42 13.36 -37.54
N THR A 172 36.95 13.71 -36.38
CA THR A 172 38.14 13.04 -35.81
C THR A 172 37.72 11.68 -35.24
N ALA A 173 38.64 10.72 -35.12
CA ALA A 173 38.29 9.35 -34.72
C ALA A 173 37.62 9.30 -33.34
N ASP A 174 36.52 8.55 -33.24
CA ASP A 174 35.64 8.50 -32.07
C ASP A 174 36.44 8.12 -30.80
N GLY A 175 36.34 8.93 -29.74
CA GLY A 175 36.97 8.69 -28.43
C GLY A 175 38.36 9.31 -28.19
N LEU A 176 39.04 9.89 -29.18
CA LEU A 176 40.36 10.52 -28.99
C LEU A 176 40.27 11.99 -28.54
N VAL A 177 40.97 12.35 -27.45
CA VAL A 177 41.00 13.74 -26.91
C VAL A 177 42.43 14.26 -26.76
N SER A 178 42.70 15.44 -27.32
CA SER A 178 44.03 16.07 -27.29
C SER A 178 44.29 16.82 -25.97
N VAL A 179 45.32 16.39 -25.24
CA VAL A 179 45.84 16.99 -24.00
C VAL A 179 47.24 17.54 -24.27
N GLY A 180 47.32 18.78 -24.76
CA GLY A 180 48.60 19.42 -25.09
C GLY A 180 49.28 18.74 -26.29
N GLU A 181 50.47 18.16 -26.10
CA GLU A 181 51.22 17.42 -27.14
C GLU A 181 50.89 15.90 -27.20
N THR A 182 49.98 15.44 -26.33
CA THR A 182 49.59 14.03 -26.18
C THR A 182 48.09 13.87 -26.45
N VAL A 183 47.66 12.74 -27.02
CA VAL A 183 46.24 12.40 -27.25
C VAL A 183 45.90 11.19 -26.38
N VAL A 184 44.82 11.27 -25.60
CA VAL A 184 44.33 10.19 -24.74
C VAL A 184 43.10 9.51 -25.36
N GLU A 185 42.97 8.21 -25.15
CA GLU A 185 41.87 7.39 -25.67
C GLU A 185 40.82 7.13 -24.59
N LEU A 186 39.64 7.73 -24.73
CA LEU A 186 38.49 7.54 -23.87
C LEU A 186 37.69 6.29 -24.29
N GLU A 187 36.95 5.70 -23.36
CA GLU A 187 35.87 4.79 -23.75
C GLU A 187 34.72 5.57 -24.39
N THR A 188 33.95 4.94 -25.27
CA THR A 188 32.80 5.56 -25.95
C THR A 188 31.54 4.75 -25.71
N THR A 189 30.39 5.40 -25.53
CA THR A 189 29.09 4.74 -25.39
C THR A 189 27.98 5.49 -26.13
N ASP A 190 27.01 4.74 -26.65
CA ASP A 190 25.79 5.26 -27.27
C ASP A 190 24.71 5.65 -26.24
N SER A 191 24.98 5.47 -24.94
CA SER A 191 24.10 5.92 -23.84
C SER A 191 24.31 7.40 -23.48
N LEU A 192 23.25 8.02 -22.95
CA LEU A 192 23.32 9.36 -22.36
C LEU A 192 24.00 9.31 -20.98
N ALA A 193 24.62 10.42 -20.57
CA ALA A 193 25.33 10.50 -19.29
C ALA A 193 24.49 10.08 -18.06
N ASP A 194 23.21 10.46 -18.01
CA ASP A 194 22.29 10.14 -16.91
C ASP A 194 21.79 8.68 -16.91
N GLU A 195 22.01 7.92 -17.99
CA GLU A 195 21.60 6.51 -18.11
C GLU A 195 22.68 5.53 -17.59
N ILE A 196 23.90 6.02 -17.32
CA ILE A 196 25.07 5.21 -17.00
C ILE A 196 25.22 5.10 -15.48
N PRO A 197 25.21 3.90 -14.88
CA PRO A 197 25.39 3.74 -13.44
C PRO A 197 26.75 4.31 -12.98
N PRO A 198 26.81 5.24 -12.01
CA PRO A 198 28.05 5.94 -11.64
C PRO A 198 29.14 5.02 -11.05
N THR A 199 28.77 3.82 -10.62
CA THR A 199 29.69 2.77 -10.17
C THR A 199 30.32 1.96 -11.31
N SER A 200 29.83 2.07 -12.55
CA SER A 200 30.34 1.33 -13.72
C SER A 200 31.46 2.05 -14.48
N VAL A 201 31.62 3.36 -14.27
CA VAL A 201 32.63 4.19 -14.96
C VAL A 201 33.97 4.11 -14.24
N GLU A 202 34.83 3.18 -14.66
CA GLU A 202 36.22 3.08 -14.17
C GLU A 202 37.18 3.96 -14.97
N LYS A 203 37.13 3.87 -16.30
CA LYS A 203 37.88 4.69 -17.25
C LYS A 203 37.03 5.90 -17.70
N PRO A 204 37.62 7.09 -17.96
CA PRO A 204 36.87 8.23 -18.49
C PRO A 204 36.22 7.92 -19.84
N MET A 205 34.94 8.29 -19.97
CA MET A 205 34.07 7.83 -21.05
C MET A 205 33.33 9.00 -21.71
N LEU A 206 33.33 9.03 -23.05
CA LEU A 206 32.56 9.94 -23.89
C LEU A 206 31.16 9.36 -24.13
N THR A 207 30.12 10.14 -23.84
CA THR A 207 28.71 9.75 -23.95
C THR A 207 28.07 10.26 -25.23
N ALA A 208 26.88 9.76 -25.58
CA ALA A 208 26.19 10.10 -26.83
C ALA A 208 25.83 11.60 -26.97
N ASP A 209 25.72 12.33 -25.86
CA ASP A 209 25.53 13.78 -25.83
C ASP A 209 26.82 14.61 -25.97
N GLY A 210 27.99 13.95 -26.12
CA GLY A 210 29.30 14.62 -26.26
C GLY A 210 29.96 15.02 -24.95
N THR A 211 29.39 14.60 -23.82
CA THR A 211 29.92 14.82 -22.46
C THR A 211 30.96 13.76 -22.10
N ILE A 212 31.98 14.13 -21.32
CA ILE A 212 32.93 13.17 -20.76
C ILE A 212 32.59 12.91 -19.29
N LEU A 213 32.23 11.68 -18.95
CA LEU A 213 32.14 11.21 -17.57
C LEU A 213 33.53 10.84 -17.06
N ALA A 214 34.03 11.57 -16.06
CA ALA A 214 35.31 11.27 -15.43
C ALA A 214 35.23 11.37 -13.90
N ARG A 215 35.92 10.47 -13.20
CA ARG A 215 35.93 10.43 -11.73
C ARG A 215 36.95 11.43 -11.15
N PRO A 216 36.53 12.40 -10.32
CA PRO A 216 37.47 13.31 -9.67
C PRO A 216 38.42 12.58 -8.72
N ALA A 217 39.62 13.13 -8.52
CA ALA A 217 40.54 12.66 -7.50
C ALA A 217 39.98 12.94 -6.08
N VAL A 218 40.33 12.08 -5.12
CA VAL A 218 39.97 12.24 -3.69
C VAL A 218 40.47 13.58 -3.10
N ASP A 219 41.54 14.15 -3.67
CA ASP A 219 42.06 15.46 -3.28
C ASP A 219 41.40 16.66 -4.00
N ALA A 220 40.61 16.43 -5.04
CA ALA A 220 39.87 17.46 -5.78
C ALA A 220 38.45 17.69 -5.19
N VAL A 221 37.80 16.65 -4.68
CA VAL A 221 36.42 16.74 -4.14
C VAL A 221 36.28 17.62 -2.89
N SER A 222 35.06 18.06 -2.60
CA SER A 222 34.69 18.83 -1.39
C SER A 222 33.68 18.06 -0.54
N PRO A 223 34.14 17.09 0.29
CA PRO A 223 33.27 16.25 1.11
C PRO A 223 32.56 17.02 2.23
N ARG A 224 31.49 16.41 2.77
CA ARG A 224 30.75 16.87 3.96
C ARG A 224 30.65 15.74 4.97
N GLY A 225 30.54 16.07 6.26
CA GLY A 225 30.38 15.01 7.26
C GLY A 225 29.98 15.43 8.68
N VAL A 226 29.85 14.41 9.52
CA VAL A 226 29.71 14.44 10.98
C VAL A 226 30.81 13.56 11.57
N ARG A 227 31.40 13.97 12.70
CA ARG A 227 32.14 13.09 13.61
C ARG A 227 31.47 13.13 14.97
N TRP A 228 31.23 11.98 15.58
CA TRP A 228 30.81 11.89 16.97
C TRP A 228 32.03 11.79 17.89
N CYS A 229 32.07 12.64 18.91
CA CYS A 229 33.19 12.80 19.84
C CYS A 229 32.72 12.48 21.25
N GLY A 230 33.52 11.77 22.05
CA GLY A 230 33.18 11.56 23.45
C GLY A 230 33.37 12.85 24.26
N SER A 231 32.30 13.35 24.89
CA SER A 231 32.30 14.57 25.70
C SER A 231 32.07 14.23 27.18
N ALA A 232 32.89 14.80 28.07
CA ALA A 232 33.03 14.30 29.43
C ALA A 232 32.97 15.44 30.45
N VAL A 233 32.05 15.36 31.43
CA VAL A 233 31.80 16.44 32.41
C VAL A 233 33.08 16.83 33.16
N ARG A 234 33.92 15.85 33.52
CA ARG A 234 35.29 16.01 34.03
C ARG A 234 36.28 15.31 33.09
N LYS A 235 37.56 15.71 33.13
CA LYS A 235 38.64 15.19 32.25
C LYS A 235 38.82 13.67 32.26
N GLN A 236 38.36 12.99 33.31
CA GLN A 236 38.43 11.54 33.46
C GLN A 236 37.07 10.82 33.24
N ASP A 237 35.96 11.52 33.00
CA ASP A 237 34.63 10.88 32.84
C ASP A 237 34.48 10.04 31.56
N TRP A 238 35.44 10.09 30.63
CA TRP A 238 35.58 9.05 29.59
C TRP A 238 35.72 7.61 30.13
N MET A 239 35.92 7.45 31.44
CA MET A 239 35.96 6.17 32.17
C MET A 239 34.58 5.70 32.67
N SER A 240 33.52 6.51 32.56
CA SER A 240 32.15 6.10 32.92
C SER A 240 31.35 5.67 31.70
N SER A 241 30.37 4.81 31.90
CA SER A 241 29.58 4.16 30.87
C SER A 241 28.69 5.10 30.07
N LEU A 242 28.53 4.79 28.80
CA LEU A 242 27.38 5.15 27.97
C LEU A 242 26.18 4.24 28.29
N THR A 243 25.02 4.47 27.67
CA THR A 243 23.86 3.56 27.76
C THR A 243 24.21 2.18 27.19
N PRO A 244 24.15 1.09 27.98
CA PRO A 244 24.55 -0.24 27.52
C PRO A 244 23.44 -0.94 26.72
N LEU A 245 23.84 -1.86 25.83
CA LEU A 245 22.91 -2.73 25.08
C LEU A 245 22.03 -3.61 25.98
N THR A 246 22.52 -4.01 27.15
CA THR A 246 21.80 -4.89 28.08
C THR A 246 22.03 -4.44 29.51
N ALA A 247 20.96 -4.39 30.32
CA ALA A 247 21.06 -4.05 31.74
C ALA A 247 21.96 -5.07 32.48
N THR A 248 22.77 -4.57 33.41
CA THR A 248 23.53 -5.46 34.31
C THR A 248 22.60 -6.03 35.39
N PRO A 249 22.79 -7.30 35.81
CA PRO A 249 21.83 -8.00 36.67
C PRO A 249 21.90 -7.62 38.17
N ASP A 250 22.83 -6.77 38.58
CA ASP A 250 22.87 -6.23 39.95
C ASP A 250 22.01 -4.95 40.03
N GLU A 251 21.14 -4.89 41.04
CA GLU A 251 20.17 -3.80 41.20
C GLU A 251 20.86 -2.43 41.33
N SER A 252 20.30 -1.41 40.66
CA SER A 252 20.70 0.01 40.67
C SER A 252 21.89 0.46 39.80
N THR A 253 21.79 0.40 38.47
CA THR A 253 22.15 1.57 37.61
C THR A 253 21.70 1.48 36.15
N LEU A 254 21.25 2.62 35.62
CA LEU A 254 20.99 2.99 34.22
C LEU A 254 20.00 2.10 33.42
N PRO A 255 19.01 2.70 32.72
CA PRO A 255 18.21 1.96 31.75
C PRO A 255 19.11 1.46 30.61
N ALA A 256 18.80 0.29 30.06
CA ALA A 256 19.41 -0.20 28.83
C ALA A 256 18.59 0.25 27.62
N VAL A 257 19.14 0.07 26.43
CA VAL A 257 18.37 0.20 25.18
C VAL A 257 17.33 -0.93 25.11
N ASP A 258 16.10 -0.62 24.69
CA ASP A 258 14.99 -1.59 24.69
C ASP A 258 15.26 -2.81 23.77
N GLU A 259 15.87 -2.60 22.59
CA GLU A 259 16.16 -3.64 21.62
C GLU A 259 17.54 -3.49 20.93
N PRO A 260 18.22 -4.61 20.57
CA PRO A 260 19.46 -4.56 19.81
C PRO A 260 19.29 -3.97 18.40
N GLY A 261 20.13 -2.99 18.06
CA GLY A 261 20.16 -2.38 16.74
C GLY A 261 19.19 -1.21 16.54
N ALA A 262 18.27 -0.93 17.47
CA ALA A 262 17.26 0.12 17.33
C ALA A 262 17.83 1.52 17.00
N VAL A 263 18.95 1.91 17.62
CA VAL A 263 19.63 3.19 17.33
C VAL A 263 20.28 3.19 15.94
N LEU A 264 20.73 2.02 15.46
CA LEU A 264 21.27 1.89 14.11
C LEU A 264 20.15 1.82 13.05
N ALA A 265 18.94 1.36 13.38
CA ALA A 265 17.79 1.40 12.47
C ALA A 265 17.47 2.85 12.03
N SER A 266 17.40 3.79 12.99
CA SER A 266 17.21 5.21 12.69
C SER A 266 18.35 5.82 11.84
N LEU A 267 19.58 5.35 12.02
CA LEU A 267 20.70 5.73 11.16
C LEU A 267 20.51 5.17 9.72
N ILE A 268 20.04 3.93 9.59
CA ILE A 268 19.83 3.25 8.31
C ILE A 268 18.75 3.96 7.49
N ASP A 269 17.65 4.38 8.11
CA ASP A 269 16.61 5.18 7.42
C ASP A 269 17.23 6.46 6.82
N HIS A 270 18.07 7.18 7.59
CA HIS A 270 18.76 8.37 7.09
C HIS A 270 19.82 8.09 6.00
N LEU A 271 20.40 6.89 5.94
CA LEU A 271 21.30 6.47 4.87
C LEU A 271 20.53 6.04 3.61
N ASN A 272 19.34 5.45 3.77
CA ASN A 272 18.46 5.05 2.68
C ASN A 272 17.94 6.28 1.91
N ASP A 273 17.49 7.32 2.62
CA ASP A 273 17.00 8.55 2.00
C ASP A 273 18.12 9.51 1.53
N ALA A 274 19.38 9.07 1.50
CA ALA A 274 20.51 9.90 1.12
C ALA A 274 20.56 10.03 -0.41
N ARG A 275 20.26 11.23 -0.95
CA ARG A 275 20.35 11.49 -2.39
C ARG A 275 21.78 11.47 -2.92
N GLU A 276 22.74 11.86 -2.08
CA GLU A 276 24.18 11.85 -2.39
C GLU A 276 24.88 10.64 -1.75
N PRO A 277 25.98 10.14 -2.36
CA PRO A 277 26.79 9.08 -1.77
C PRO A 277 27.22 9.41 -0.34
N LEU A 278 26.90 8.52 0.60
CA LEU A 278 27.08 8.72 2.03
C LEU A 278 27.49 7.42 2.72
N ALA A 279 28.61 7.47 3.44
CA ALA A 279 29.10 6.37 4.26
C ALA A 279 29.12 6.74 5.74
N PHE A 280 28.53 5.89 6.57
CA PHE A 280 28.75 5.85 8.02
C PHE A 280 29.81 4.80 8.34
N GLN A 281 30.79 5.16 9.16
CA GLN A 281 31.92 4.30 9.49
C GLN A 281 32.27 4.35 10.99
N VAL A 282 32.41 3.16 11.58
CA VAL A 282 32.94 2.94 12.93
C VAL A 282 34.27 2.21 12.78
N VAL A 283 35.35 2.85 13.21
CA VAL A 283 36.70 2.24 13.21
C VAL A 283 37.18 2.10 14.64
N PHE A 284 37.58 0.88 15.03
CA PHE A 284 37.96 0.58 16.41
C PHE A 284 39.21 -0.28 16.52
N GLN A 285 40.01 0.01 17.54
CA GLN A 285 41.24 -0.70 17.88
C GLN A 285 41.26 -1.08 19.36
N ARG A 286 41.95 -2.17 19.68
CA ARG A 286 42.15 -2.62 21.06
C ARG A 286 42.79 -1.52 21.93
N ARG A 287 42.14 -1.12 23.02
CA ARG A 287 42.73 -0.23 24.03
C ARG A 287 43.50 -1.03 25.08
N GLU A 288 44.60 -0.48 25.58
CA GLU A 288 45.29 -1.03 26.76
C GLU A 288 44.38 -0.98 28.00
N SER A 289 44.58 -1.90 28.94
CA SER A 289 43.75 -2.00 30.14
C SER A 289 44.03 -0.81 31.07
N TRP A 290 42.99 -0.02 31.33
CA TRP A 290 43.02 1.16 32.20
C TRP A 290 42.44 0.85 33.60
N GLN A 291 42.31 -0.44 33.97
CA GLN A 291 41.79 -0.85 35.28
C GLN A 291 42.53 -0.20 36.47
N ALA A 292 43.85 -0.06 36.39
CA ALA A 292 44.62 0.60 37.46
C ALA A 292 44.23 2.08 37.61
N ASP A 293 43.98 2.77 36.49
CA ASP A 293 43.52 4.16 36.48
C ASP A 293 42.07 4.27 36.99
N ALA A 294 41.22 3.28 36.67
CA ALA A 294 39.84 3.19 37.15
C ALA A 294 39.78 3.03 38.69
N GLU A 295 40.54 2.10 39.25
CA GLU A 295 40.58 1.87 40.70
C GLU A 295 41.18 3.07 41.45
N LEU A 296 42.27 3.66 40.94
CA LEU A 296 42.83 4.90 41.48
C LEU A 296 41.81 6.04 41.45
N ARG A 297 40.98 6.10 40.40
CA ARG A 297 39.93 7.10 40.28
C ARG A 297 38.76 6.86 41.25
N LYS A 298 38.36 5.61 41.48
CA LYS A 298 37.35 5.25 42.50
C LYS A 298 37.84 5.68 43.89
N GLU A 299 39.12 5.46 44.20
CA GLU A 299 39.75 5.93 45.44
C GLU A 299 39.78 7.46 45.53
N ASP A 300 40.20 8.17 44.48
CA ASP A 300 40.11 9.64 44.39
C ASP A 300 38.66 10.17 44.54
N LEU A 301 37.64 9.43 44.11
CA LEU A 301 36.22 9.81 44.26
C LEU A 301 35.74 9.59 45.70
N ASN A 302 36.05 8.45 46.32
CA ASN A 302 35.71 8.13 47.72
C ASN A 302 36.34 9.13 48.70
N ASP A 303 37.60 9.52 48.45
CA ASP A 303 38.34 10.46 49.29
C ASP A 303 38.03 11.94 48.98
N GLY A 304 37.20 12.23 47.97
CA GLY A 304 36.84 13.60 47.58
C GLY A 304 37.98 14.39 46.90
N ARG A 305 38.92 13.68 46.26
CA ARG A 305 40.15 14.20 45.62
C ARG A 305 40.09 14.27 44.08
N ASP A 306 39.00 13.88 43.41
CA ASP A 306 38.89 13.79 41.93
C ASP A 306 39.11 15.12 41.16
N THR A 307 39.05 16.31 41.79
CA THR A 307 39.30 17.59 41.10
C THR A 307 40.61 18.30 41.49
N LEU A 308 41.19 19.05 40.56
CA LEU A 308 42.47 19.77 40.74
C LEU A 308 42.47 20.76 41.92
N SER A 309 41.35 21.43 42.19
CA SER A 309 41.21 22.32 43.36
C SER A 309 41.17 21.55 44.68
N GLN A 310 40.62 20.34 44.69
CA GLN A 310 40.62 19.46 45.88
C GLN A 310 42.02 18.89 46.16
N LYS A 311 42.76 18.46 45.12
CA LYS A 311 44.16 17.99 45.27
C LYS A 311 45.12 19.08 45.76
N ILE A 312 44.90 20.34 45.36
CA ILE A 312 45.80 21.45 45.74
C ILE A 312 45.46 22.03 47.12
N LEU A 313 44.18 22.02 47.54
CA LEU A 313 43.77 22.58 48.83
C LEU A 313 43.95 21.59 50.00
N GLY A 314 43.85 20.28 49.74
CA GLY A 314 44.09 19.22 50.74
C GLY A 314 45.55 19.14 51.18
N ASP A 315 46.50 19.06 50.24
CA ASP A 315 47.95 18.90 50.54
C ASP A 315 48.59 20.12 51.24
N LEU A 316 47.88 21.25 51.36
CA LEU A 316 48.38 22.48 51.99
C LEU A 316 47.88 22.68 53.44
N LEU A 317 46.93 21.86 53.90
CA LEU A 317 46.27 21.98 55.21
C LEU A 317 46.31 20.63 55.95
N ASP A 318 47.24 20.52 56.90
CA ASP A 318 47.57 19.37 57.77
C ASP A 318 48.20 18.11 57.12
N PRO A 319 49.52 17.87 57.32
CA PRO A 319 50.21 16.64 56.89
C PRO A 319 49.92 15.38 57.74
N GLU A 320 48.98 15.43 58.69
CA GLU A 320 48.78 14.39 59.73
C GLU A 320 47.33 13.86 59.81
N LEU A 321 46.48 14.13 58.82
CA LEU A 321 45.16 13.51 58.72
C LEU A 321 45.25 12.10 58.11
N GLU A 322 45.05 11.07 58.93
CA GLU A 322 44.61 9.76 58.43
C GLU A 322 43.22 9.94 57.79
N TYR A 323 43.15 9.88 56.46
CA TYR A 323 41.89 9.87 55.74
C TYR A 323 41.16 8.55 56.02
N GLU A 324 40.19 8.58 56.94
CA GLU A 324 39.23 7.49 57.08
C GLU A 324 38.47 7.32 55.75
N ARG A 325 38.57 6.12 55.16
CA ARG A 325 37.82 5.78 53.94
C ARG A 325 36.33 5.91 54.21
N ARG A 326 35.69 6.87 53.55
CA ARG A 326 34.24 7.04 53.59
C ARG A 326 33.56 5.78 53.08
N THR A 327 32.57 5.32 53.82
CA THR A 327 31.67 4.25 53.38
C THR A 327 30.69 4.78 52.33
N ARG A 328 30.12 3.89 51.51
CA ARG A 328 29.26 4.28 50.37
C ARG A 328 28.04 5.10 50.80
N ASP A 329 27.57 4.91 52.03
CA ASP A 329 26.45 5.64 52.66
C ASP A 329 26.82 7.09 53.08
N GLU A 330 28.10 7.45 53.08
CA GLU A 330 28.62 8.78 53.45
C GLU A 330 29.01 9.64 52.23
N LEU A 331 28.82 9.10 51.03
CA LEU A 331 29.06 9.78 49.76
C LEU A 331 27.79 10.47 49.26
N SER A 332 27.93 11.54 48.48
CA SER A 332 26.77 12.17 47.83
C SER A 332 26.28 11.35 46.64
N ASP A 333 24.97 11.40 46.36
CA ASP A 333 24.32 10.64 45.28
C ASP A 333 25.02 10.78 43.92
N ILE A 334 25.57 11.96 43.62
CA ILE A 334 26.29 12.23 42.37
C ILE A 334 27.69 11.58 42.31
N VAL A 335 28.30 11.28 43.45
CA VAL A 335 29.53 10.48 43.55
C VAL A 335 29.19 9.00 43.45
N VAL A 336 28.14 8.54 44.14
CA VAL A 336 27.66 7.14 44.06
C VAL A 336 27.31 6.78 42.61
N LYS A 337 26.44 7.54 41.95
CA LYS A 337 26.09 7.36 40.52
C LYS A 337 27.32 7.33 39.60
N ARG A 338 28.40 8.04 39.95
CA ARG A 338 29.64 8.10 39.16
C ARG A 338 30.55 6.91 39.39
N LEU A 339 30.58 6.37 40.60
CA LEU A 339 31.24 5.10 40.88
C LEU A 339 30.54 3.98 40.10
N ASP A 340 29.20 3.92 40.19
CA ASP A 340 28.39 2.91 39.50
C ASP A 340 28.58 2.96 37.97
N ALA A 341 28.56 4.15 37.37
CA ALA A 341 28.84 4.32 35.95
C ALA A 341 30.29 3.93 35.55
N ILE A 342 31.27 3.96 36.48
CA ILE A 342 32.63 3.43 36.21
C ILE A 342 32.67 1.91 36.40
N ASP A 343 31.90 1.35 37.34
CA ASP A 343 31.78 -0.09 37.57
C ASP A 343 31.02 -0.83 36.45
N ALA A 344 30.10 -0.15 35.76
CA ALA A 344 29.37 -0.67 34.60
C ALA A 344 30.25 -0.93 33.35
N VAL A 345 31.42 -0.28 33.23
CA VAL A 345 32.34 -0.45 32.08
C VAL A 345 33.34 -1.58 32.36
N ASN A 346 33.75 -2.33 31.33
CA ASN A 346 34.87 -3.28 31.45
C ASN A 346 36.23 -2.62 31.12
N PRO A 347 37.05 -2.19 32.10
CA PRO A 347 38.32 -1.50 31.86
C PRO A 347 39.46 -2.42 31.41
N LYS A 348 39.23 -3.75 31.36
CA LYS A 348 40.19 -4.73 30.85
C LYS A 348 40.04 -4.97 29.35
N ARG A 349 38.86 -4.73 28.80
CA ARG A 349 38.47 -5.07 27.42
C ARG A 349 37.66 -3.95 26.76
N SER A 350 38.27 -2.78 26.69
CA SER A 350 37.71 -1.63 25.96
C SER A 350 38.43 -1.41 24.63
N TYR A 351 37.78 -0.70 23.73
CA TYR A 351 38.26 -0.27 22.43
C TYR A 351 38.43 1.24 22.41
N THR A 352 39.38 1.72 21.60
CA THR A 352 39.46 3.10 21.15
C THR A 352 38.73 3.16 19.82
N THR A 353 37.62 3.90 19.77
CA THR A 353 36.69 3.92 18.64
C THR A 353 36.53 5.32 18.08
N ASN A 354 36.55 5.49 16.77
CA ASN A 354 36.11 6.72 16.10
C ASN A 354 34.88 6.43 15.25
N ILE A 355 33.91 7.35 15.29
CA ILE A 355 32.64 7.24 14.58
C ILE A 355 32.47 8.48 13.71
N ARG A 356 32.19 8.29 12.42
CA ARG A 356 32.09 9.36 11.42
C ARG A 356 31.13 9.00 10.29
N ALA A 357 30.41 9.99 9.79
CA ALA A 357 29.65 9.90 8.56
C ALA A 357 30.22 10.93 7.57
N ILE A 358 30.55 10.50 6.35
CA ILE A 358 31.09 11.36 5.30
C ILE A 358 30.39 11.04 3.98
N GLY A 359 29.90 12.08 3.33
CA GLY A 359 29.39 12.01 1.96
C GLY A 359 30.17 12.92 1.02
N VAL A 360 30.07 12.64 -0.27
CA VAL A 360 30.70 13.43 -1.33
C VAL A 360 29.59 13.88 -2.28
N PRO A 361 29.30 15.20 -2.37
CA PRO A 361 28.23 15.67 -3.22
C PRO A 361 28.63 15.61 -4.70
N THR A 362 27.74 15.09 -5.54
CA THR A 362 27.89 14.97 -6.99
C THR A 362 27.75 16.31 -7.71
N ASN A 363 26.90 17.21 -7.20
CA ASN A 363 26.62 18.53 -7.76
C ASN A 363 26.35 19.59 -6.67
N GLU A 364 26.04 20.83 -7.08
CA GLU A 364 25.81 21.94 -6.13
C GLU A 364 24.51 21.80 -5.32
N ALA A 365 23.41 21.33 -5.92
CA ALA A 365 22.16 21.12 -5.20
C ALA A 365 22.25 19.94 -4.22
N GLY A 366 22.97 18.89 -4.63
CA GLY A 366 23.34 17.75 -3.79
C GLY A 366 24.14 18.14 -2.55
N ARG A 367 25.00 19.16 -2.66
CA ARG A 367 25.81 19.66 -1.54
C ARG A 367 24.97 20.16 -0.37
N ASP A 368 23.89 20.88 -0.65
CA ASP A 368 23.01 21.42 0.38
C ASP A 368 22.11 20.31 0.96
N ALA A 369 21.53 19.46 0.10
CA ALA A 369 20.76 18.28 0.53
C ALA A 369 21.58 17.33 1.45
N LEU A 370 22.87 17.14 1.15
CA LEU A 370 23.79 16.37 1.98
C LEU A 370 24.13 17.08 3.31
N ASP A 371 24.28 18.42 3.32
CA ASP A 371 24.53 19.16 4.57
C ASP A 371 23.30 19.15 5.49
N ASP A 372 22.09 19.13 4.93
CA ASP A 372 20.82 18.95 5.64
C ASP A 372 20.64 17.53 6.16
N ARG A 373 20.88 16.49 5.33
CA ARG A 373 20.83 15.09 5.79
C ARG A 373 21.80 14.82 6.94
N LEU A 374 23.01 15.37 6.86
CA LEU A 374 24.00 15.34 7.95
C LEU A 374 23.63 16.24 9.15
N SER A 375 22.61 17.09 9.05
CA SER A 375 22.03 17.80 10.20
C SER A 375 21.10 16.88 10.97
N SER A 376 20.19 16.21 10.25
CA SER A 376 19.27 15.22 10.83
C SER A 376 20.01 14.00 11.40
N LEU A 377 21.12 13.59 10.78
CA LEU A 377 21.95 12.48 11.26
C LEU A 377 22.69 12.80 12.57
N ALA A 378 22.99 14.07 12.86
CA ALA A 378 23.84 14.44 13.99
C ALA A 378 23.34 13.93 15.37
N PRO A 379 22.06 14.12 15.76
CA PRO A 379 21.54 13.67 17.06
C PRO A 379 21.23 12.17 17.18
N VAL A 380 21.54 11.34 16.16
CA VAL A 380 21.10 9.94 16.11
C VAL A 380 21.59 9.07 17.28
N PHE A 381 22.71 9.45 17.91
CA PHE A 381 23.30 8.71 19.05
C PHE A 381 23.04 9.37 20.41
N ASP A 382 22.33 10.49 20.48
CA ASP A 382 21.98 11.16 21.75
C ASP A 382 21.27 10.23 22.77
N PRO A 383 20.42 9.25 22.36
CA PRO A 383 19.83 8.27 23.30
C PRO A 383 20.86 7.35 24.00
N LEU A 384 22.11 7.31 23.52
CA LEU A 384 23.19 6.52 24.12
C LEU A 384 23.99 7.29 25.18
N ASP A 385 23.64 8.54 25.46
CA ASP A 385 24.34 9.38 26.44
C ASP A 385 24.30 8.80 27.86
N GLY A 386 25.49 8.64 28.43
CA GLY A 386 25.68 8.22 29.81
C GLY A 386 25.59 9.38 30.80
N PRO A 387 25.46 9.11 32.11
CA PRO A 387 25.19 10.14 33.13
C PRO A 387 26.31 11.18 33.33
N PHE A 388 27.52 10.91 32.81
CA PHE A 388 28.69 11.82 32.89
C PHE A 388 29.57 11.82 31.63
N TYR A 389 29.21 11.02 30.63
CA TYR A 389 29.94 10.83 29.37
C TYR A 389 28.91 10.75 28.24
N GLU A 390 29.04 11.65 27.27
CA GLU A 390 28.04 11.98 26.26
C GLU A 390 28.67 11.90 24.86
N ILE A 391 27.86 11.85 23.81
CA ILE A 391 28.26 11.69 22.41
C ILE A 391 28.02 12.99 21.64
N GLU A 392 29.02 13.86 21.62
CA GLU A 392 28.91 15.20 21.01
C GLU A 392 29.14 15.14 19.49
N ALA A 393 28.08 15.36 18.70
CA ALA A 393 28.14 15.39 17.24
C ALA A 393 28.76 16.69 16.70
N THR A 394 29.95 16.59 16.10
CA THR A 394 30.67 17.70 15.48
C THR A 394 30.48 17.72 13.96
N ARG A 395 29.88 18.80 13.43
CA ARG A 395 29.72 19.02 11.99
C ARG A 395 31.02 19.42 11.30
N LEU A 396 31.39 18.67 10.26
CA LEU A 396 32.49 18.98 9.35
C LEU A 396 31.98 19.92 8.24
N ARG A 397 31.97 21.23 8.52
CA ARG A 397 31.44 22.30 7.66
C ARG A 397 32.51 23.33 7.26
N ASP A 398 32.36 23.91 6.06
CA ASP A 398 33.19 25.01 5.55
C ASP A 398 32.83 26.39 6.14
N ARG A 399 32.85 26.59 7.48
CA ARG A 399 32.54 27.91 8.08
C ARG A 399 33.62 28.50 8.99
N GLY A 400 33.87 29.81 8.84
CA GLY A 400 34.75 30.68 9.63
C GLY A 400 35.98 31.23 8.89
N PHE A 401 36.61 32.28 9.44
CA PHE A 401 37.45 33.33 8.81
C PHE A 401 38.65 33.01 7.86
N ARG A 402 39.01 31.76 7.53
CA ARG A 402 40.02 31.43 6.48
C ARG A 402 39.68 30.13 5.77
N GLN A 403 39.54 30.14 4.44
CA GLN A 403 39.00 29.03 3.64
C GLN A 403 40.00 27.87 3.37
N SER A 404 41.26 28.17 3.00
CA SER A 404 42.20 27.14 2.51
C SER A 404 42.48 26.00 3.49
N ASN A 405 42.60 26.29 4.79
CA ASN A 405 42.86 25.28 5.81
C ASN A 405 41.64 24.36 6.10
N LYS A 406 40.48 24.59 5.48
CA LYS A 406 39.19 23.95 5.84
C LYS A 406 38.80 22.83 4.91
N GLN A 407 38.83 23.09 3.61
CA GLN A 407 38.78 22.03 2.59
C GLN A 407 39.88 20.98 2.87
N GLN A 408 41.08 21.43 3.25
CA GLN A 408 42.16 20.52 3.67
C GLN A 408 41.81 19.66 4.89
N HIS A 409 41.04 20.19 5.85
CA HIS A 409 40.61 19.44 7.04
C HIS A 409 39.56 18.37 6.69
N VAL A 410 38.53 18.71 5.91
CA VAL A 410 37.48 17.74 5.55
C VAL A 410 37.98 16.70 4.53
N ARG A 411 38.86 17.09 3.60
CA ARG A 411 39.61 16.13 2.74
C ARG A 411 40.50 15.20 3.57
N SER A 412 41.11 15.69 4.66
CA SER A 412 41.84 14.83 5.59
C SER A 412 40.93 13.81 6.28
N GLU A 413 39.67 14.15 6.58
CA GLU A 413 38.70 13.20 7.13
C GLU A 413 38.22 12.16 6.11
N LEU A 414 38.01 12.54 4.85
CA LEU A 414 37.75 11.56 3.78
C LEU A 414 38.94 10.60 3.62
N LYS A 415 40.18 11.10 3.64
CA LYS A 415 41.39 10.27 3.66
C LYS A 415 41.47 9.36 4.88
N ARG A 416 41.00 9.81 6.05
CA ARG A 416 40.94 8.99 7.28
C ARG A 416 39.90 7.89 7.21
N LEU A 417 38.75 8.15 6.60
CA LEU A 417 37.74 7.13 6.29
C LEU A 417 38.36 6.06 5.38
N LEU A 418 38.93 6.47 4.25
CA LEU A 418 39.51 5.56 3.26
C LEU A 418 40.75 4.80 3.79
N SER A 419 41.54 5.38 4.69
CA SER A 419 42.71 4.71 5.30
C SER A 419 42.38 3.91 6.57
N ARG A 420 41.21 4.12 7.18
CA ARG A 420 40.80 3.57 8.48
C ARG A 420 41.71 4.04 9.63
N GLU A 421 42.17 5.30 9.57
CA GLU A 421 42.99 5.93 10.61
C GLU A 421 42.14 6.19 11.88
N VAL A 422 42.69 5.78 13.02
CA VAL A 422 42.17 6.04 14.38
C VAL A 422 42.86 7.28 14.96
N THR A 423 42.07 8.20 15.50
CA THR A 423 42.53 9.48 16.04
C THR A 423 42.20 9.59 17.52
N THR A 424 43.19 9.98 18.35
CA THR A 424 43.03 10.11 19.81
C THR A 424 43.36 11.52 20.30
N GLY A 425 42.62 12.03 21.28
CA GLY A 425 42.79 13.36 21.86
C GLY A 425 43.13 13.37 23.36
N ARG A 426 43.09 14.56 23.94
CA ARG A 426 43.22 14.80 25.39
C ARG A 426 42.31 15.96 25.78
N GLY A 427 41.57 15.81 26.88
CA GLY A 427 40.65 16.84 27.35
C GLY A 427 39.37 16.25 27.92
N LYS A 428 38.33 17.10 27.96
CA LYS A 428 36.95 16.73 28.24
C LYS A 428 36.32 16.12 26.98
N THR A 429 36.23 16.90 25.90
CA THR A 429 35.86 16.41 24.56
C THR A 429 37.04 15.72 23.88
N ARG A 430 36.78 14.60 23.20
CA ARG A 430 37.79 13.75 22.55
C ARG A 430 37.26 13.19 21.21
N PRO A 431 38.10 13.09 20.17
CA PRO A 431 37.68 12.50 18.89
C PRO A 431 37.43 11.00 18.98
N GLU A 432 38.01 10.31 19.98
CA GLU A 432 37.73 8.91 20.28
C GLU A 432 36.65 8.75 21.36
N LEU A 433 35.81 7.73 21.19
CA LEU A 433 35.05 7.10 22.27
C LEU A 433 35.84 5.92 22.83
N VAL A 434 35.65 5.63 24.12
CA VAL A 434 36.20 4.45 24.78
C VAL A 434 35.07 3.52 25.14
N LEU A 435 34.91 2.43 24.38
CA LEU A 435 33.74 1.55 24.45
C LEU A 435 34.13 0.13 24.88
N CYS A 436 33.41 -0.46 25.82
CA CYS A 436 33.46 -1.91 26.07
C CYS A 436 32.60 -2.69 25.06
N GLY A 437 32.61 -4.02 25.13
CA GLY A 437 31.85 -4.86 24.20
C GLY A 437 30.33 -4.64 24.22
N ALA A 438 29.76 -4.20 25.36
CA ALA A 438 28.33 -3.88 25.47
C ALA A 438 27.95 -2.54 24.84
N GLU A 439 28.83 -1.53 24.92
CA GLU A 439 28.59 -0.19 24.36
C GLU A 439 28.93 -0.15 22.87
N LEU A 440 30.00 -0.84 22.45
CA LEU A 440 30.39 -0.93 21.03
C LEU A 440 29.28 -1.54 20.16
N ALA A 441 28.54 -2.50 20.72
CA ALA A 441 27.46 -3.19 20.02
C ALA A 441 26.39 -2.24 19.44
N ASN A 442 26.08 -1.14 20.16
CA ASN A 442 25.08 -0.15 19.73
C ASN A 442 25.43 0.55 18.41
N PHE A 443 26.69 0.49 17.96
CA PHE A 443 27.19 1.16 16.76
C PHE A 443 27.53 0.21 15.60
N ILE A 444 27.55 -1.11 15.83
CA ILE A 444 28.07 -2.09 14.86
C ILE A 444 27.18 -3.32 14.66
N LEU A 445 25.92 -3.31 15.15
CA LEU A 445 24.96 -4.38 14.90
C LEU A 445 23.88 -3.92 13.91
N VAL A 446 23.90 -4.47 12.70
CA VAL A 446 22.80 -4.37 11.73
C VAL A 446 21.52 -4.98 12.35
N PRO A 447 20.41 -4.24 12.47
CA PRO A 447 19.13 -4.73 13.02
C PRO A 447 18.45 -5.76 12.09
N SER A 448 17.37 -6.40 12.56
CA SER A 448 16.50 -7.21 11.68
C SER A 448 15.69 -6.31 10.74
N SER A 449 15.15 -6.86 9.65
CA SER A 449 14.30 -6.10 8.72
C SER A 449 13.03 -5.57 9.40
N ASP A 450 12.51 -6.30 10.39
CA ASP A 450 11.25 -5.99 11.05
C ASP A 450 11.40 -4.81 12.04
N GLN A 451 12.64 -4.47 12.39
CA GLN A 451 13.03 -3.27 13.14
C GLN A 451 13.35 -2.05 12.24
N LEU A 452 13.37 -2.22 10.92
CA LEU A 452 13.55 -1.13 9.96
C LEU A 452 12.18 -0.57 9.53
N THR A 453 12.16 0.68 9.07
CA THR A 453 10.96 1.20 8.39
C THR A 453 10.68 0.41 7.11
N VAL A 454 9.48 0.55 6.54
CA VAL A 454 9.13 -0.04 5.23
C VAL A 454 10.10 0.42 4.13
N GLU A 455 10.63 1.64 4.25
CA GLU A 455 11.60 2.21 3.32
C GLU A 455 13.02 1.68 3.59
N GLY A 456 13.45 1.60 4.86
CA GLY A 456 14.70 0.92 5.25
C GLY A 456 14.74 -0.58 4.92
N THR A 457 13.58 -1.27 4.95
CA THR A 457 13.46 -2.68 4.54
C THR A 457 13.68 -2.84 3.03
N ARG A 458 13.03 -2.00 2.22
CA ARG A 458 13.28 -1.93 0.76
C ARG A 458 14.73 -1.55 0.47
N GLY A 459 15.30 -0.66 1.29
CA GLY A 459 16.65 -0.14 1.20
C GLY A 459 17.78 -1.13 1.50
N THR A 460 17.54 -2.30 2.09
CA THR A 460 18.63 -3.15 2.65
C THR A 460 18.90 -4.46 1.90
N ARG A 461 18.40 -4.60 0.66
CA ARG A 461 18.49 -5.81 -0.20
C ARG A 461 17.94 -7.12 0.40
N ALA A 462 17.25 -7.07 1.54
CA ALA A 462 16.57 -8.23 2.15
C ALA A 462 15.59 -8.94 1.17
N GLU A 463 15.12 -8.24 0.13
CA GLU A 463 14.27 -8.78 -0.93
C GLU A 463 14.87 -9.96 -1.73
N GLN A 464 16.20 -10.18 -1.74
CA GLN A 464 16.78 -11.23 -2.58
C GLN A 464 16.39 -12.66 -2.15
N GLN A 465 16.27 -12.97 -0.86
CA GLN A 465 15.75 -14.27 -0.39
C GLN A 465 14.22 -14.40 -0.58
N SER A 466 13.49 -13.28 -0.63
CA SER A 466 12.05 -13.25 -0.95
C SER A 466 11.75 -13.67 -2.40
N ARG A 467 12.75 -14.10 -3.19
CA ARG A 467 12.60 -14.60 -4.57
C ARG A 467 12.87 -16.11 -4.75
N ASP A 468 13.36 -16.84 -3.74
CA ASP A 468 13.57 -18.30 -3.81
C ASP A 468 12.24 -19.08 -3.79
N PRO A 469 11.90 -19.89 -4.81
CA PRO A 469 10.57 -20.54 -4.93
C PRO A 469 10.07 -21.25 -3.68
N LEU A 470 8.75 -21.25 -3.49
CA LEU A 470 8.12 -21.98 -2.39
C LEU A 470 8.57 -23.46 -2.37
N PRO A 471 8.78 -24.06 -1.18
CA PRO A 471 9.26 -25.42 -1.04
C PRO A 471 8.47 -26.42 -1.89
N TRP A 472 9.17 -27.33 -2.56
CA TRP A 472 8.55 -28.23 -3.52
C TRP A 472 7.55 -29.19 -2.82
N PRO A 473 6.24 -29.17 -3.15
CA PRO A 473 5.26 -30.01 -2.47
C PRO A 473 5.49 -31.50 -2.73
N ASN A 474 4.96 -32.36 -1.86
CA ASN A 474 5.13 -33.82 -1.95
C ASN A 474 4.90 -34.34 -3.40
N PRO A 475 5.91 -34.94 -4.05
CA PRO A 475 5.84 -35.36 -5.46
C PRO A 475 4.65 -36.27 -5.80
N ASP A 476 4.15 -37.06 -4.86
CA ASP A 476 3.01 -37.95 -5.08
C ASP A 476 1.67 -37.20 -5.17
N LEU A 477 1.52 -36.08 -4.45
CA LEU A 477 0.38 -35.18 -4.60
C LEU A 477 0.45 -34.42 -5.94
N VAL A 478 1.64 -33.89 -6.29
CA VAL A 478 1.84 -33.13 -7.54
C VAL A 478 1.64 -33.99 -8.79
N GLN A 479 1.90 -35.31 -8.71
CA GLN A 479 1.61 -36.25 -9.80
C GLN A 479 0.11 -36.36 -10.15
N GLN A 480 -0.80 -35.99 -9.25
CA GLN A 480 -2.24 -36.00 -9.54
C GLN A 480 -2.67 -34.82 -10.42
N PHE A 481 -1.87 -33.75 -10.47
CA PHE A 481 -2.14 -32.54 -11.26
C PHE A 481 -1.50 -32.58 -12.64
N ARG A 482 -1.84 -33.61 -13.44
CA ARG A 482 -1.24 -33.89 -14.76
C ARG A 482 -2.23 -34.00 -15.92
N LYS A 483 -3.54 -33.93 -15.68
CA LYS A 483 -4.61 -33.91 -16.70
C LYS A 483 -5.57 -32.75 -16.39
N GLY A 484 -6.18 -32.15 -17.42
CA GLY A 484 -7.11 -31.03 -17.30
C GLY A 484 -6.46 -29.66 -17.59
N MET A 485 -7.05 -28.59 -17.02
CA MET A 485 -6.68 -27.19 -17.28
C MET A 485 -5.23 -26.90 -16.90
N ALA A 486 -4.42 -26.40 -17.82
CA ALA A 486 -3.00 -26.12 -17.57
C ALA A 486 -2.80 -24.71 -17.00
N ILE A 487 -2.14 -24.61 -15.85
CA ILE A 487 -1.98 -23.33 -15.13
C ILE A 487 -0.55 -22.74 -15.20
N GLY A 488 0.45 -23.54 -15.58
CA GLY A 488 1.85 -23.12 -15.68
C GLY A 488 2.84 -24.22 -15.30
N TYR A 489 4.13 -23.89 -15.27
CA TYR A 489 5.22 -24.77 -14.87
C TYR A 489 5.61 -24.49 -13.43
N ALA A 490 5.44 -25.47 -12.53
CA ALA A 490 5.92 -25.35 -11.17
C ALA A 490 7.45 -25.16 -11.14
N LEU A 491 7.93 -24.29 -10.27
CA LEU A 491 9.35 -24.05 -10.04
C LEU A 491 9.88 -25.00 -8.97
N ASP A 492 11.12 -25.47 -9.13
CA ASP A 492 11.87 -26.16 -8.05
C ASP A 492 12.59 -25.17 -7.13
N GLU A 493 13.24 -25.71 -6.08
CA GLU A 493 14.01 -24.95 -5.08
C GLU A 493 15.11 -24.05 -5.68
N ASN A 494 15.51 -24.25 -6.94
CA ASN A 494 16.54 -23.47 -7.63
C ASN A 494 15.98 -22.48 -8.67
N GLY A 495 14.67 -22.20 -8.66
CA GLY A 495 14.05 -21.32 -9.67
C GLY A 495 13.85 -21.97 -11.04
N SER A 496 14.12 -23.27 -11.19
CA SER A 496 14.04 -23.94 -12.49
C SER A 496 12.63 -24.49 -12.77
N PRO A 497 12.02 -24.19 -13.93
CA PRO A 497 10.69 -24.68 -14.26
C PRO A 497 10.71 -26.16 -14.63
N GLN A 498 9.74 -26.90 -14.10
CA GLN A 498 9.55 -28.32 -14.43
C GLN A 498 9.19 -28.55 -15.89
N GLN A 499 9.65 -29.67 -16.45
CA GLN A 499 9.46 -30.05 -17.87
C GLN A 499 8.00 -30.28 -18.30
N ARG A 500 7.07 -30.41 -17.35
CA ARG A 500 5.64 -30.62 -17.62
C ARG A 500 4.81 -29.65 -16.78
N PRO A 501 3.82 -28.97 -17.37
CA PRO A 501 2.98 -28.04 -16.63
C PRO A 501 2.12 -28.78 -15.59
N ILE A 502 1.72 -28.04 -14.57
CA ILE A 502 0.68 -28.42 -13.62
C ILE A 502 -0.67 -28.26 -14.30
N ARG A 503 -1.55 -29.25 -14.10
CA ARG A 503 -2.89 -29.29 -14.68
C ARG A 503 -3.95 -29.65 -13.63
N ILE A 504 -5.02 -28.87 -13.56
CA ILE A 504 -6.13 -29.08 -12.62
C ILE A 504 -7.10 -30.12 -13.22
N PRO A 505 -7.31 -31.28 -12.57
CA PRO A 505 -8.21 -32.32 -13.07
C PRO A 505 -9.67 -31.86 -13.17
N PRO A 506 -10.46 -32.36 -14.16
CA PRO A 506 -11.87 -32.01 -14.30
C PRO A 506 -12.68 -32.14 -12.99
N LYS A 507 -12.48 -33.24 -12.24
CA LYS A 507 -13.11 -33.47 -10.93
C LYS A 507 -12.82 -32.40 -9.85
N LEU A 508 -11.78 -31.58 -10.03
CA LEU A 508 -11.39 -30.49 -9.11
C LEU A 508 -11.72 -29.10 -9.68
N LEU A 509 -12.07 -28.99 -10.96
CA LEU A 509 -12.55 -27.72 -11.53
C LEU A 509 -13.94 -27.35 -10.99
N THR A 510 -14.76 -28.34 -10.59
CA THR A 510 -16.05 -28.08 -9.92
C THR A 510 -15.93 -27.56 -8.48
N THR A 511 -14.71 -27.32 -7.99
CA THR A 511 -14.45 -26.55 -6.76
C THR A 511 -13.92 -25.14 -7.07
N HIS A 512 -14.17 -24.68 -8.31
CA HIS A 512 -13.88 -23.35 -8.83
C HIS A 512 -12.41 -22.92 -8.77
N TYR A 513 -12.07 -21.83 -9.45
CA TYR A 513 -10.75 -21.23 -9.37
C TYR A 513 -10.80 -19.69 -9.40
N GLY A 514 -9.92 -19.08 -8.63
CA GLY A 514 -9.73 -17.63 -8.58
C GLY A 514 -8.37 -17.27 -9.15
N ARG A 515 -8.32 -16.28 -10.03
CA ARG A 515 -7.06 -15.72 -10.55
C ARG A 515 -6.96 -14.25 -10.16
N PHE A 516 -6.03 -13.94 -9.27
CA PHE A 516 -5.90 -12.65 -8.60
C PHE A 516 -4.54 -12.04 -8.94
N ALA A 517 -4.56 -10.96 -9.73
CA ALA A 517 -3.33 -10.24 -10.10
C ALA A 517 -3.62 -8.79 -10.49
N SER A 518 -2.65 -7.91 -10.23
CA SER A 518 -2.63 -6.52 -10.67
C SER A 518 -2.75 -6.37 -12.21
N THR A 519 -3.12 -5.17 -12.67
CA THR A 519 -3.16 -4.85 -14.10
C THR A 519 -1.75 -4.97 -14.70
N GLY A 520 -1.65 -5.49 -15.93
CA GLY A 520 -0.35 -5.76 -16.58
C GLY A 520 0.30 -7.10 -16.22
N SER A 521 -0.13 -7.79 -15.15
CA SER A 521 0.42 -9.09 -14.71
C SER A 521 0.05 -10.30 -15.61
N GLY A 522 -0.27 -10.09 -16.88
CA GLY A 522 -0.49 -11.18 -17.86
C GLY A 522 -1.82 -11.95 -17.74
N LYS A 523 -2.83 -11.43 -17.02
CA LYS A 523 -4.13 -12.10 -16.81
C LYS A 523 -4.81 -12.56 -18.12
N SER A 524 -4.94 -11.69 -19.12
CA SER A 524 -5.59 -11.99 -20.40
C SER A 524 -4.89 -13.15 -21.14
N LYS A 525 -3.54 -13.15 -21.17
CA LYS A 525 -2.72 -14.23 -21.73
C LYS A 525 -2.88 -15.56 -20.98
N ALA A 526 -3.09 -15.49 -19.66
CA ALA A 526 -3.37 -16.66 -18.84
C ALA A 526 -4.80 -17.20 -19.09
N ILE A 527 -5.82 -16.33 -19.23
CA ILE A 527 -7.20 -16.72 -19.58
C ILE A 527 -7.24 -17.47 -20.92
N ILE A 528 -6.56 -16.97 -21.95
CA ILE A 528 -6.48 -17.64 -23.26
C ILE A 528 -5.92 -19.05 -23.11
N ASN A 529 -4.83 -19.21 -22.37
CA ASN A 529 -4.22 -20.51 -22.10
C ASN A 529 -5.11 -21.44 -21.27
N ASP A 530 -5.75 -20.92 -20.22
CA ASP A 530 -6.72 -21.63 -19.38
C ASP A 530 -7.83 -22.20 -20.30
N ALA A 531 -8.52 -21.34 -21.05
CA ALA A 531 -9.63 -21.70 -21.93
C ALA A 531 -9.25 -22.68 -23.07
N LEU A 532 -8.12 -22.48 -23.76
CA LEU A 532 -7.64 -23.42 -24.79
C LEU A 532 -7.27 -24.78 -24.19
N SER A 533 -6.83 -24.82 -22.93
CA SER A 533 -6.51 -26.07 -22.23
C SER A 533 -7.76 -26.79 -21.72
N LEU A 534 -8.79 -26.05 -21.30
CA LEU A 534 -10.12 -26.57 -20.97
C LEU A 534 -10.78 -27.22 -22.17
N ARG A 535 -10.93 -26.45 -23.27
CA ARG A 535 -11.50 -26.91 -24.56
C ARG A 535 -10.88 -28.21 -25.06
N ALA A 536 -9.58 -28.40 -24.80
CA ALA A 536 -8.84 -29.60 -25.21
C ALA A 536 -8.90 -30.80 -24.23
N THR A 537 -9.44 -30.66 -23.00
CA THR A 537 -9.26 -31.69 -21.95
C THR A 537 -10.42 -31.96 -20.98
N THR A 538 -11.44 -31.11 -20.88
CA THR A 538 -12.53 -31.26 -19.89
C THR A 538 -13.85 -31.77 -20.46
N GLY A 539 -14.06 -31.62 -21.78
CA GLY A 539 -15.34 -31.82 -22.44
C GLY A 539 -16.41 -30.79 -22.02
N GLY A 540 -17.45 -30.63 -22.85
CA GLY A 540 -18.50 -29.64 -22.65
C GLY A 540 -18.05 -28.20 -22.95
N PRO A 541 -18.92 -27.20 -22.67
CA PRO A 541 -18.73 -25.85 -23.17
C PRO A 541 -17.73 -25.04 -22.34
N VAL A 542 -16.91 -24.24 -23.02
CA VAL A 542 -16.05 -23.20 -22.43
C VAL A 542 -16.66 -21.83 -22.74
N VAL A 543 -17.05 -21.10 -21.70
CA VAL A 543 -17.70 -19.80 -21.81
C VAL A 543 -16.74 -18.73 -21.26
N ILE A 544 -16.52 -17.65 -22.00
CA ILE A 544 -15.67 -16.53 -21.60
C ILE A 544 -16.49 -15.24 -21.64
N VAL A 545 -16.44 -14.47 -20.55
CA VAL A 545 -17.02 -13.12 -20.48
C VAL A 545 -15.90 -12.10 -20.33
N ASP A 546 -15.76 -11.24 -21.34
CA ASP A 546 -14.75 -10.20 -21.48
C ASP A 546 -15.41 -8.80 -21.43
N PRO A 547 -15.33 -8.09 -20.30
CA PRO A 547 -15.83 -6.72 -20.18
C PRO A 547 -14.78 -5.65 -20.55
N LYS A 548 -13.60 -6.03 -21.04
CA LYS A 548 -12.53 -5.07 -21.36
C LYS A 548 -12.52 -4.65 -22.82
N GLY A 549 -12.77 -5.57 -23.74
CA GLY A 549 -12.61 -5.32 -25.17
C GLY A 549 -11.17 -4.97 -25.56
N ASP A 550 -10.18 -5.41 -24.78
CA ASP A 550 -8.74 -5.14 -25.03
C ASP A 550 -8.16 -6.00 -26.17
N GLY A 551 -9.02 -6.73 -26.89
CA GLY A 551 -8.67 -7.67 -27.95
C GLY A 551 -8.46 -9.12 -27.46
N MET A 552 -8.61 -9.43 -26.18
CA MET A 552 -8.46 -10.79 -25.65
C MET A 552 -9.34 -11.82 -26.38
N CYS A 553 -10.62 -11.51 -26.66
CA CYS A 553 -11.48 -12.39 -27.46
C CYS A 553 -10.96 -12.64 -28.89
N ALA A 554 -10.47 -11.61 -29.58
CA ALA A 554 -9.87 -11.76 -30.92
C ALA A 554 -8.58 -12.60 -30.90
N ASN A 555 -7.75 -12.39 -29.86
CA ASN A 555 -6.52 -13.15 -29.65
C ASN A 555 -6.79 -14.61 -29.26
N TYR A 556 -7.87 -14.88 -28.51
CA TYR A 556 -8.37 -16.24 -28.30
C TYR A 556 -8.78 -16.89 -29.62
N LEU A 557 -9.56 -16.19 -30.46
CA LEU A 557 -10.03 -16.71 -31.74
C LEU A 557 -8.88 -17.10 -32.67
N ARG A 558 -7.83 -16.27 -32.81
CA ARG A 558 -6.62 -16.64 -33.56
C ARG A 558 -5.94 -17.89 -33.02
N SER A 559 -5.78 -17.95 -31.69
CA SER A 559 -5.14 -19.09 -31.02
C SER A 559 -5.97 -20.37 -31.12
N HIS A 560 -7.31 -20.26 -31.13
CA HIS A 560 -8.23 -21.37 -31.35
C HIS A 560 -8.18 -21.85 -32.80
N TYR A 561 -8.18 -20.92 -33.75
CA TYR A 561 -8.10 -21.19 -35.18
C TYR A 561 -6.84 -22.00 -35.52
N GLU A 562 -5.67 -21.61 -35.01
CA GLU A 562 -4.43 -22.38 -35.17
C GLU A 562 -4.53 -23.76 -34.52
N ARG A 563 -4.88 -23.80 -33.23
CA ARG A 563 -4.82 -25.01 -32.42
C ARG A 563 -5.83 -26.10 -32.81
N PHE A 564 -7.00 -25.71 -33.30
CA PHE A 564 -8.10 -26.62 -33.62
C PHE A 564 -8.47 -26.63 -35.11
N ASN A 565 -7.68 -25.96 -35.97
CA ASN A 565 -7.88 -25.85 -37.42
C ASN A 565 -9.24 -25.22 -37.82
N GLY A 566 -9.65 -24.18 -37.10
CA GLY A 566 -10.85 -23.41 -37.43
C GLY A 566 -11.61 -22.83 -36.24
N LEU A 567 -12.78 -22.28 -36.55
CA LEU A 567 -13.75 -21.68 -35.61
C LEU A 567 -15.10 -22.40 -35.69
N GLY A 568 -15.11 -23.68 -36.10
CA GLY A 568 -16.32 -24.44 -36.42
C GLY A 568 -17.24 -24.70 -35.22
N ASP A 569 -16.69 -24.60 -34.02
CA ASP A 569 -17.26 -24.89 -32.70
C ASP A 569 -17.23 -23.66 -31.77
N VAL A 570 -17.01 -22.46 -32.32
CA VAL A 570 -16.95 -21.21 -31.55
C VAL A 570 -18.11 -20.26 -31.91
N TYR A 571 -18.74 -19.67 -30.91
CA TYR A 571 -19.75 -18.64 -31.05
C TYR A 571 -19.26 -17.35 -30.36
N GLN A 572 -19.39 -16.20 -31.01
CA GLN A 572 -19.00 -14.90 -30.43
C GLN A 572 -20.17 -13.92 -30.46
N PHE A 573 -20.56 -13.44 -29.29
CA PHE A 573 -21.46 -12.32 -29.09
C PHE A 573 -20.61 -11.10 -28.78
N ARG A 574 -20.29 -10.33 -29.82
CA ARG A 574 -19.73 -8.99 -29.66
C ARG A 574 -20.91 -8.04 -29.50
N VAL A 575 -21.07 -7.43 -28.33
CA VAL A 575 -22.22 -6.59 -28.02
C VAL A 575 -21.77 -5.12 -28.07
N PRO A 576 -22.37 -4.27 -28.91
CA PRO A 576 -23.77 -4.34 -29.40
C PRO A 576 -24.03 -4.97 -30.77
N GLU A 577 -23.04 -5.36 -31.57
CA GLU A 577 -23.20 -5.82 -32.96
C GLU A 577 -23.99 -7.13 -33.10
N THR A 578 -23.84 -8.04 -32.13
CA THR A 578 -24.44 -9.37 -32.07
C THR A 578 -24.98 -9.59 -30.66
N ILE A 579 -26.15 -8.99 -30.39
CA ILE A 579 -26.83 -9.11 -29.09
C ILE A 579 -27.40 -10.52 -28.95
N PRO A 580 -27.06 -11.30 -27.89
CA PRO A 580 -27.62 -12.63 -27.68
C PRO A 580 -29.13 -12.58 -27.45
N ALA A 581 -29.86 -13.51 -28.09
CA ALA A 581 -31.32 -13.61 -28.07
C ALA A 581 -31.85 -14.24 -26.77
N PHE A 582 -31.52 -13.63 -25.64
CA PHE A 582 -32.09 -13.98 -24.34
C PHE A 582 -33.57 -13.65 -24.27
N SER A 583 -34.36 -14.53 -23.66
CA SER A 583 -35.70 -14.20 -23.17
C SER A 583 -35.70 -14.34 -21.65
N PHE A 584 -35.71 -13.22 -20.94
CA PHE A 584 -35.52 -13.22 -19.49
C PHE A 584 -36.76 -13.73 -18.75
N PHE A 585 -37.94 -13.17 -19.08
CA PHE A 585 -39.22 -13.53 -18.51
C PHE A 585 -39.89 -14.72 -19.23
N ASP A 586 -39.11 -15.77 -19.58
CA ASP A 586 -39.62 -17.04 -20.12
C ASP A 586 -39.44 -18.16 -19.08
N ILE A 587 -40.55 -18.72 -18.59
CA ILE A 587 -40.54 -19.89 -17.68
C ILE A 587 -40.85 -21.20 -18.40
N ARG A 588 -41.29 -21.18 -19.68
CA ARG A 588 -41.52 -22.40 -20.48
C ARG A 588 -40.30 -23.35 -20.45
N PRO A 589 -39.04 -22.87 -20.60
CA PRO A 589 -37.82 -23.65 -20.34
C PRO A 589 -37.81 -24.49 -19.05
N ALA A 590 -38.19 -23.88 -17.93
CA ALA A 590 -38.17 -24.53 -16.62
C ALA A 590 -39.34 -25.52 -16.47
N LEU A 591 -40.50 -25.20 -17.06
CA LEU A 591 -41.70 -26.06 -17.08
C LEU A 591 -41.51 -27.30 -17.97
N ASP A 592 -40.88 -27.16 -19.14
CA ASP A 592 -40.51 -28.27 -20.01
C ASP A 592 -39.53 -29.23 -19.31
N ALA A 593 -38.59 -28.68 -18.53
CA ALA A 593 -37.71 -29.43 -17.62
C ALA A 593 -38.41 -29.91 -16.33
N GLY A 594 -39.71 -29.67 -16.20
CA GLY A 594 -40.58 -30.11 -15.11
C GLY A 594 -40.29 -29.48 -13.74
N ARG A 595 -39.68 -28.29 -13.67
CA ARG A 595 -39.55 -27.54 -12.41
C ARG A 595 -40.93 -27.10 -11.91
N ASN A 596 -41.03 -26.82 -10.61
CA ASN A 596 -42.24 -26.22 -10.05
C ASN A 596 -42.42 -24.78 -10.59
N ARG A 597 -43.65 -24.43 -11.01
CA ARG A 597 -43.98 -23.11 -11.54
C ARG A 597 -43.66 -21.97 -10.57
N ALA A 598 -44.03 -22.12 -9.29
CA ALA A 598 -43.81 -21.09 -8.28
C ALA A 598 -42.32 -20.84 -8.02
N ASP A 599 -41.50 -21.91 -7.97
CA ASP A 599 -40.05 -21.79 -7.83
C ASP A 599 -39.43 -21.09 -9.06
N ALA A 600 -39.86 -21.45 -10.27
CA ALA A 600 -39.37 -20.82 -11.51
C ALA A 600 -39.74 -19.32 -11.59
N ILE A 601 -40.96 -18.95 -11.18
CA ILE A 601 -41.38 -17.55 -11.08
C ILE A 601 -40.56 -16.79 -10.03
N GLN A 602 -40.30 -17.40 -8.86
CA GLN A 602 -39.53 -16.77 -7.80
C GLN A 602 -38.07 -16.54 -8.20
N ASP A 603 -37.44 -17.50 -8.89
CA ASP A 603 -36.10 -17.31 -9.47
C ASP A 603 -36.07 -16.10 -10.42
N LYS A 604 -37.06 -15.93 -11.32
CA LYS A 604 -37.13 -14.74 -12.20
C LYS A 604 -37.30 -13.43 -11.44
N VAL A 605 -38.12 -13.41 -10.38
CA VAL A 605 -38.30 -12.24 -9.50
C VAL A 605 -37.00 -11.87 -8.80
N ASP A 606 -36.31 -12.83 -8.21
CA ASP A 606 -35.08 -12.59 -7.46
C ASP A 606 -33.93 -12.16 -8.38
N HIS A 607 -33.79 -12.80 -9.55
CA HIS A 607 -32.79 -12.42 -10.55
C HIS A 607 -33.07 -11.03 -11.14
N PHE A 608 -34.35 -10.66 -11.34
CA PHE A 608 -34.72 -9.32 -11.77
C PHE A 608 -34.30 -8.26 -10.75
N HIS A 609 -34.55 -8.50 -9.46
CA HIS A 609 -34.12 -7.59 -8.40
C HIS A 609 -32.59 -7.51 -8.27
N ASP A 610 -31.84 -8.60 -8.50
CA ASP A 610 -30.37 -8.58 -8.53
C ASP A 610 -29.81 -7.78 -9.72
N ILE A 611 -30.41 -7.91 -10.92
CA ILE A 611 -30.04 -7.11 -12.10
C ILE A 611 -30.37 -5.62 -11.89
N MET A 612 -31.56 -5.30 -11.40
CA MET A 612 -31.95 -3.91 -11.13
C MET A 612 -31.07 -3.24 -10.06
N ARG A 613 -30.67 -3.99 -9.03
CA ARG A 613 -29.71 -3.51 -8.02
C ARG A 613 -28.31 -3.26 -8.60
N MET A 614 -27.93 -3.97 -9.67
CA MET A 614 -26.67 -3.73 -10.39
C MET A 614 -26.72 -2.45 -11.23
N ILE A 615 -27.84 -2.19 -11.91
CA ILE A 615 -28.03 -1.01 -12.77
C ILE A 615 -28.18 0.28 -11.93
N MET A 616 -28.96 0.24 -10.85
CA MET A 616 -29.28 1.44 -10.06
C MET A 616 -28.36 1.64 -8.84
N GLY A 617 -27.53 0.65 -8.50
CA GLY A 617 -26.73 0.65 -7.28
C GLY A 617 -27.51 0.28 -6.01
N ARG A 618 -26.78 -0.18 -4.97
CA ARG A 618 -27.37 -0.77 -3.76
C ARG A 618 -28.22 0.21 -2.95
N GLU A 619 -27.73 1.43 -2.73
CA GLU A 619 -28.41 2.43 -1.90
C GLU A 619 -29.72 2.91 -2.54
N GLN A 620 -29.67 3.37 -3.80
CA GLN A 620 -30.85 3.87 -4.52
C GLN A 620 -31.93 2.79 -4.66
N TYR A 621 -31.53 1.53 -4.91
CA TYR A 621 -32.47 0.43 -5.04
C TYR A 621 -33.06 -0.04 -3.69
N GLY A 622 -32.27 0.02 -2.62
CA GLY A 622 -32.66 -0.41 -1.27
C GLY A 622 -33.65 0.54 -0.57
N GLN A 623 -33.54 1.86 -0.82
CA GLN A 623 -34.34 2.88 -0.13
C GLN A 623 -35.86 2.81 -0.41
N ALA A 624 -36.31 2.15 -1.48
CA ALA A 624 -37.73 2.08 -1.86
C ALA A 624 -38.26 0.63 -1.89
N PHE A 625 -38.23 -0.03 -0.74
CA PHE A 625 -38.76 -1.39 -0.50
C PHE A 625 -40.14 -1.63 -1.13
N VAL A 626 -41.07 -0.67 -0.99
CA VAL A 626 -42.44 -0.74 -1.50
C VAL A 626 -42.51 -0.91 -3.03
N ALA A 627 -41.58 -0.30 -3.78
CA ALA A 627 -41.54 -0.45 -5.24
C ALA A 627 -41.03 -1.83 -5.66
N ASN A 628 -40.11 -2.41 -4.87
CA ASN A 628 -39.62 -3.77 -5.09
C ASN A 628 -40.75 -4.79 -4.82
N GLU A 629 -41.54 -4.58 -3.76
CA GLU A 629 -42.73 -5.39 -3.43
C GLU A 629 -43.78 -5.35 -4.56
N ILE A 630 -44.11 -4.15 -5.08
CA ILE A 630 -45.05 -4.01 -6.21
C ILE A 630 -44.53 -4.74 -7.45
N LEU A 631 -43.27 -4.54 -7.85
CA LEU A 631 -42.68 -5.22 -9.02
C LEU A 631 -42.66 -6.75 -8.87
N SER A 632 -42.29 -7.25 -7.69
CA SER A 632 -42.36 -8.68 -7.35
C SER A 632 -43.75 -9.26 -7.60
N TYR A 633 -44.81 -8.58 -7.14
CA TYR A 633 -46.18 -9.07 -7.30
C TYR A 633 -46.76 -8.86 -8.71
N LEU A 634 -46.38 -7.80 -9.43
CA LEU A 634 -46.75 -7.61 -10.83
C LEU A 634 -46.16 -8.72 -11.72
N ILE A 635 -44.87 -9.05 -11.54
CA ILE A 635 -44.22 -10.17 -12.25
C ILE A 635 -44.95 -11.50 -11.94
N LYS A 636 -45.31 -11.75 -10.67
CA LYS A 636 -46.07 -12.94 -10.27
C LYS A 636 -47.47 -13.00 -10.88
N ALA A 637 -48.16 -11.86 -11.00
CA ALA A 637 -49.47 -11.80 -11.61
C ALA A 637 -49.42 -12.03 -13.14
N LEU A 638 -48.41 -11.49 -13.83
CA LEU A 638 -48.19 -11.73 -15.26
C LEU A 638 -47.83 -13.20 -15.57
N PHE A 639 -47.24 -13.93 -14.63
CA PHE A 639 -47.02 -15.38 -14.70
C PHE A 639 -48.16 -16.25 -14.12
N ASP A 640 -49.34 -15.70 -13.83
CA ASP A 640 -50.47 -16.50 -13.34
C ASP A 640 -50.87 -17.61 -14.33
N GLU A 641 -51.31 -18.76 -13.83
CA GLU A 641 -51.59 -19.95 -14.66
C GLU A 641 -52.93 -19.87 -15.42
N GLU A 642 -53.92 -19.12 -14.92
CA GLU A 642 -55.26 -19.00 -15.52
C GLU A 642 -55.40 -17.70 -16.33
N TYR A 643 -54.77 -16.62 -15.88
CA TYR A 643 -54.93 -15.26 -16.42
C TYR A 643 -53.64 -14.62 -16.96
N GLY A 644 -52.48 -15.20 -16.68
CA GLY A 644 -51.17 -14.74 -17.14
C GLY A 644 -50.66 -15.53 -18.36
N ASN A 645 -49.35 -15.46 -18.59
CA ASN A 645 -48.65 -16.20 -19.65
C ASN A 645 -47.36 -16.83 -19.11
N ASP A 646 -46.90 -17.93 -19.72
CA ASP A 646 -45.61 -18.56 -19.39
C ASP A 646 -44.39 -17.80 -19.94
N VAL A 647 -44.63 -16.76 -20.74
CA VAL A 647 -43.64 -15.81 -21.24
C VAL A 647 -44.27 -14.43 -21.41
N PHE A 648 -43.52 -13.36 -21.13
CA PHE A 648 -43.91 -11.98 -21.44
C PHE A 648 -42.66 -11.10 -21.67
N GLY A 649 -42.82 -9.86 -22.12
CA GLY A 649 -41.74 -8.89 -22.35
C GLY A 649 -41.74 -7.72 -21.36
N LEU A 650 -40.66 -6.94 -21.34
CA LEU A 650 -40.56 -5.74 -20.49
C LEU A 650 -41.72 -4.75 -20.70
N ASP A 651 -42.17 -4.59 -21.95
CA ASP A 651 -43.26 -3.67 -22.29
C ASP A 651 -44.61 -4.14 -21.70
N ASP A 652 -44.82 -5.43 -21.44
CA ASP A 652 -46.00 -5.95 -20.72
C ASP A 652 -45.95 -5.59 -19.23
N LEU A 653 -44.78 -5.73 -18.60
CA LEU A 653 -44.56 -5.31 -17.21
C LEU A 653 -44.71 -3.79 -17.03
N PHE A 654 -44.26 -3.00 -18.02
CA PHE A 654 -44.46 -1.56 -18.05
C PHE A 654 -45.95 -1.21 -18.18
N THR A 655 -46.67 -1.88 -19.08
CA THR A 655 -48.13 -1.72 -19.24
C THR A 655 -48.88 -2.01 -17.95
N ALA A 656 -48.63 -3.15 -17.30
CA ALA A 656 -49.26 -3.53 -16.04
C ALA A 656 -48.98 -2.53 -14.89
N ALA A 657 -47.76 -1.99 -14.81
CA ALA A 657 -47.42 -0.95 -13.84
C ALA A 657 -48.14 0.38 -14.14
N LEU A 658 -48.27 0.75 -15.42
CA LEU A 658 -48.92 1.99 -15.86
C LEU A 658 -50.44 1.95 -15.63
N GLU A 659 -51.09 0.82 -15.93
CA GLU A 659 -52.51 0.57 -15.60
C GLU A 659 -52.75 0.68 -14.09
N MET A 660 -51.89 0.06 -13.28
CA MET A 660 -51.96 0.17 -11.82
C MET A 660 -51.83 1.62 -11.34
N GLN A 661 -50.94 2.43 -11.93
CA GLN A 661 -50.79 3.85 -11.59
C GLN A 661 -51.99 4.71 -12.04
N ARG A 662 -52.43 4.56 -13.30
CA ARG A 662 -53.42 5.42 -13.95
C ARG A 662 -54.86 5.06 -13.59
N GLU A 663 -55.18 3.77 -13.56
CA GLU A 663 -56.54 3.25 -13.45
C GLU A 663 -56.86 2.59 -12.08
N ARG A 664 -55.83 2.28 -11.28
CA ARG A 664 -55.94 1.47 -10.04
C ARG A 664 -56.56 0.10 -10.28
N THR A 665 -56.21 -0.49 -11.41
CA THR A 665 -56.43 -1.89 -11.75
C THR A 665 -55.19 -2.71 -11.40
N VAL A 666 -55.35 -4.04 -11.28
CA VAL A 666 -54.23 -4.98 -11.16
C VAL A 666 -54.48 -6.10 -12.18
N PRO A 667 -53.43 -6.78 -12.69
CA PRO A 667 -53.64 -7.94 -13.54
C PRO A 667 -54.48 -8.99 -12.80
N PRO A 668 -55.49 -9.61 -13.44
CA PRO A 668 -56.28 -10.67 -12.82
C PRO A 668 -55.40 -11.87 -12.49
N VAL A 669 -55.73 -12.59 -11.41
CA VAL A 669 -55.02 -13.79 -10.97
C VAL A 669 -55.99 -14.89 -10.58
N SER A 670 -55.53 -16.14 -10.66
CA SER A 670 -56.25 -17.34 -10.26
C SER A 670 -56.61 -17.32 -8.77
N ALA A 671 -57.59 -18.15 -8.39
CA ALA A 671 -58.04 -18.26 -7.00
C ALA A 671 -56.92 -18.67 -6.02
N ASP A 672 -55.94 -19.45 -6.50
CA ASP A 672 -54.80 -19.92 -5.72
C ASP A 672 -53.74 -18.81 -5.50
N ASN A 673 -53.68 -17.82 -6.40
CA ASN A 673 -52.81 -16.65 -6.32
C ASN A 673 -53.46 -15.41 -5.69
N ARG A 674 -54.63 -15.53 -5.04
CA ARG A 674 -55.35 -14.38 -4.42
C ARG A 674 -54.48 -13.52 -3.49
N SER A 675 -53.47 -14.09 -2.81
CA SER A 675 -52.55 -13.31 -1.97
C SER A 675 -51.71 -12.28 -2.75
N VAL A 676 -51.50 -12.49 -4.06
CA VAL A 676 -50.85 -11.53 -4.96
C VAL A 676 -51.78 -10.33 -5.22
N GLU A 677 -53.05 -10.60 -5.56
CA GLU A 677 -54.09 -9.58 -5.74
C GLU A 677 -54.30 -8.77 -4.45
N GLU A 678 -54.47 -9.44 -3.31
CA GLU A 678 -54.63 -8.81 -1.99
C GLU A 678 -53.41 -7.98 -1.57
N SER A 679 -52.21 -8.29 -2.07
CA SER A 679 -51.01 -7.50 -1.80
C SER A 679 -50.96 -6.27 -2.69
N LEU A 680 -51.14 -6.40 -4.02
CA LEU A 680 -51.17 -5.26 -4.95
C LEU A 680 -52.30 -4.27 -4.62
N THR A 681 -53.52 -4.77 -4.39
CA THR A 681 -54.69 -3.92 -4.08
C THR A 681 -54.59 -3.21 -2.73
N ARG A 682 -53.78 -3.73 -1.79
CA ARG A 682 -53.48 -3.05 -0.50
C ARG A 682 -52.87 -1.66 -0.71
N HIS A 683 -52.13 -1.44 -1.79
CA HIS A 683 -51.52 -0.14 -2.09
C HIS A 683 -52.58 0.92 -2.44
N PHE A 684 -53.75 0.52 -2.95
CA PHE A 684 -54.86 1.45 -3.25
C PHE A 684 -55.55 2.01 -1.99
N ALA A 685 -55.31 1.41 -0.82
CA ALA A 685 -55.80 1.91 0.47
C ALA A 685 -54.86 2.95 1.11
N LYS A 686 -53.68 3.20 0.54
CA LYS A 686 -52.78 4.30 0.95
C LYS A 686 -53.35 5.65 0.49
N ASP A 687 -52.90 6.74 1.09
CA ASP A 687 -53.24 8.07 0.57
C ASP A 687 -52.63 8.30 -0.83
N ASP A 688 -53.28 9.16 -1.62
CA ASP A 688 -52.93 9.38 -3.02
C ASP A 688 -51.46 9.78 -3.22
N HIS A 689 -50.87 10.51 -2.27
CA HIS A 689 -49.47 10.94 -2.34
C HIS A 689 -48.51 9.76 -2.06
N GLN A 690 -48.73 8.98 -0.99
CA GLN A 690 -47.95 7.77 -0.73
C GLN A 690 -48.07 6.73 -1.85
N PHE A 691 -49.27 6.61 -2.45
CA PHE A 691 -49.47 5.75 -3.61
C PHE A 691 -48.66 6.22 -4.82
N GLN A 692 -48.74 7.50 -5.20
CA GLN A 692 -47.98 8.03 -6.33
C GLN A 692 -46.47 7.95 -6.11
N VAL A 693 -45.96 8.32 -4.92
CA VAL A 693 -44.52 8.16 -4.59
C VAL A 693 -44.06 6.71 -4.73
N SER A 694 -44.92 5.73 -4.40
CA SER A 694 -44.61 4.31 -4.59
C SER A 694 -44.58 3.92 -6.08
N MET A 695 -45.53 4.41 -6.88
CA MET A 695 -45.62 4.12 -8.31
C MET A 695 -44.56 4.86 -9.14
N ASP A 696 -44.22 6.10 -8.81
CA ASP A 696 -43.11 6.83 -9.42
C ASP A 696 -41.77 6.14 -9.16
N ALA A 697 -41.60 5.54 -7.97
CA ALA A 697 -40.45 4.70 -7.68
C ALA A 697 -40.46 3.35 -8.46
N VAL A 698 -41.61 2.86 -8.93
CA VAL A 698 -41.71 1.71 -9.86
C VAL A 698 -41.39 2.15 -11.29
N GLY A 699 -41.99 3.25 -11.78
CA GLY A 699 -41.71 3.83 -13.09
C GLY A 699 -40.23 4.11 -13.31
N ASN A 700 -39.60 4.85 -12.38
CA ASN A 700 -38.17 5.17 -12.40
C ASN A 700 -37.26 3.92 -12.46
N ARG A 701 -37.71 2.75 -11.98
CA ARG A 701 -36.96 1.48 -12.11
C ARG A 701 -37.10 0.90 -13.51
N LEU A 702 -38.31 0.88 -14.07
CA LEU A 702 -38.57 0.33 -15.40
C LEU A 702 -37.99 1.24 -16.50
N ASP A 703 -38.06 2.55 -16.34
CA ASP A 703 -37.45 3.50 -17.28
C ASP A 703 -35.92 3.35 -17.35
N LYS A 704 -35.25 2.97 -16.25
CA LYS A 704 -33.80 2.66 -16.27
C LYS A 704 -33.44 1.45 -17.13
N LEU A 705 -34.36 0.51 -17.37
CA LEU A 705 -34.19 -0.55 -18.37
C LEU A 705 -34.53 -0.08 -19.79
N ARG A 706 -35.39 0.92 -19.94
CA ARG A 706 -35.73 1.52 -21.25
C ARG A 706 -34.65 2.48 -21.76
N GLU A 707 -33.91 3.14 -20.86
CA GLU A 707 -32.80 4.07 -21.18
C GLU A 707 -31.65 3.38 -21.93
N ASP A 708 -31.38 2.11 -21.66
CA ASP A 708 -30.40 1.30 -22.39
C ASP A 708 -31.10 0.49 -23.49
N ALA A 709 -30.84 0.85 -24.75
CA ALA A 709 -31.47 0.22 -25.91
C ALA A 709 -31.13 -1.27 -26.08
N HIS A 710 -29.98 -1.72 -25.56
CA HIS A 710 -29.55 -3.12 -25.65
C HIS A 710 -30.22 -3.96 -24.57
N LEU A 711 -30.27 -3.46 -23.33
CA LEU A 711 -31.04 -4.10 -22.26
C LEU A 711 -32.52 -4.15 -22.60
N ARG A 712 -33.11 -3.05 -23.11
CA ARG A 712 -34.51 -3.05 -23.56
C ARG A 712 -34.77 -4.15 -24.59
N ARG A 713 -33.94 -4.26 -25.65
CA ARG A 713 -34.08 -5.32 -26.67
C ARG A 713 -34.01 -6.73 -26.09
N ILE A 714 -33.15 -6.96 -25.10
CA ILE A 714 -33.05 -8.27 -24.41
C ILE A 714 -34.29 -8.55 -23.54
N PHE A 715 -34.70 -7.59 -22.70
CA PHE A 715 -35.82 -7.80 -21.78
C PHE A 715 -37.20 -7.79 -22.47
N SER A 716 -37.32 -7.22 -23.66
CA SER A 716 -38.53 -7.28 -24.50
C SER A 716 -38.58 -8.49 -25.45
N HIS A 717 -37.52 -9.30 -25.56
CA HIS A 717 -37.51 -10.44 -26.49
C HIS A 717 -38.35 -11.62 -26.00
N VAL A 718 -39.40 -11.95 -26.77
CA VAL A 718 -40.33 -13.06 -26.52
C VAL A 718 -40.31 -13.98 -27.73
N PRO A 719 -39.58 -15.11 -27.70
CA PRO A 719 -39.47 -16.00 -28.85
C PRO A 719 -40.74 -16.83 -29.02
N GLU A 720 -41.28 -16.82 -30.24
CA GLU A 720 -42.44 -17.61 -30.65
C GLU A 720 -42.11 -19.11 -30.71
N ARG A 721 -43.13 -19.93 -30.46
CA ARG A 721 -43.12 -21.39 -30.66
C ARG A 721 -44.18 -21.78 -31.68
N ASP A 722 -43.90 -22.78 -32.50
CA ASP A 722 -44.84 -23.32 -33.48
C ASP A 722 -45.90 -24.25 -32.86
N ASP A 723 -46.80 -24.78 -33.69
CA ASP A 723 -47.84 -25.75 -33.29
C ASP A 723 -47.28 -27.06 -32.69
N ASN A 724 -45.99 -27.37 -32.91
CA ASN A 724 -45.31 -28.54 -32.35
C ASN A 724 -44.60 -28.22 -31.02
N GLY A 725 -44.52 -26.95 -30.64
CA GLY A 725 -43.80 -26.46 -29.46
C GLY A 725 -42.31 -26.18 -29.70
N GLU A 726 -41.84 -26.23 -30.96
CA GLU A 726 -40.46 -25.87 -31.33
C GLU A 726 -40.33 -24.35 -31.49
N TYR A 727 -39.19 -23.77 -31.11
CA TYR A 727 -38.95 -22.33 -31.24
C TYR A 727 -38.73 -21.95 -32.71
N VAL A 728 -39.40 -20.88 -33.16
CA VAL A 728 -39.28 -20.35 -34.54
C VAL A 728 -38.29 -19.19 -34.61
N ASP A 729 -38.31 -18.33 -33.59
CA ASP A 729 -37.38 -17.20 -33.46
C ASP A 729 -36.02 -17.62 -32.88
N ASN A 730 -35.00 -16.82 -33.19
CA ASN A 730 -33.68 -16.93 -32.56
C ASN A 730 -33.81 -16.84 -31.03
N ARG A 731 -33.11 -17.75 -30.35
CA ARG A 731 -33.14 -17.87 -28.90
C ARG A 731 -31.80 -18.39 -28.41
N PHE A 732 -31.14 -17.68 -27.50
CA PHE A 732 -29.95 -18.17 -26.83
C PHE A 732 -30.32 -18.88 -25.52
N ASP A 733 -29.75 -20.07 -25.30
CA ASP A 733 -29.91 -20.84 -24.07
C ASP A 733 -28.72 -21.76 -23.83
N PHE A 734 -28.11 -21.69 -22.65
CA PHE A 734 -27.01 -22.58 -22.27
C PHE A 734 -27.34 -24.08 -22.38
N ARG A 735 -28.62 -24.47 -22.26
CA ARG A 735 -29.06 -25.88 -22.39
C ARG A 735 -28.72 -26.51 -23.74
N GLU A 736 -28.62 -25.72 -24.81
CA GLU A 736 -28.21 -26.20 -26.13
C GLU A 736 -26.72 -26.55 -26.20
N PHE A 737 -25.91 -25.97 -25.32
CA PHE A 737 -24.45 -26.11 -25.33
C PHE A 737 -23.89 -26.99 -24.21
N LEU A 738 -24.67 -27.34 -23.16
CA LEU A 738 -24.17 -28.03 -21.97
C LEU A 738 -23.41 -29.33 -22.28
N ASP A 739 -23.87 -30.10 -23.27
CA ASP A 739 -23.28 -31.36 -23.71
C ASP A 739 -22.51 -31.24 -25.03
N GLU A 740 -22.29 -30.02 -25.53
CA GLU A 740 -21.49 -29.75 -26.73
C GLU A 740 -20.08 -29.26 -26.39
N ASP A 741 -19.11 -29.76 -27.15
CA ASP A 741 -17.70 -29.41 -27.10
C ASP A 741 -17.45 -28.08 -27.84
N VAL A 742 -17.96 -26.97 -27.31
CA VAL A 742 -17.96 -25.64 -27.95
C VAL A 742 -17.28 -24.57 -27.09
N THR A 743 -16.90 -23.45 -27.72
CA THR A 743 -16.54 -22.23 -27.00
C THR A 743 -17.55 -21.12 -27.27
N VAL A 744 -17.98 -20.41 -26.22
CA VAL A 744 -18.89 -19.26 -26.32
C VAL A 744 -18.21 -18.02 -25.73
N LEU A 745 -18.04 -16.99 -26.54
CA LEU A 745 -17.38 -15.73 -26.16
C LEU A 745 -18.41 -14.61 -26.06
N PHE A 746 -18.41 -13.90 -24.93
CA PHE A 746 -19.19 -12.68 -24.72
C PHE A 746 -18.22 -11.51 -24.59
N ASP A 747 -18.07 -10.77 -25.69
CA ASP A 747 -17.25 -9.56 -25.78
C ASP A 747 -18.16 -8.36 -25.52
N LEU A 748 -18.00 -7.75 -24.35
CA LEU A 748 -18.85 -6.69 -23.82
C LEU A 748 -18.08 -5.36 -23.70
N GLY A 749 -16.86 -5.27 -24.23
CA GLY A 749 -15.97 -4.11 -24.05
C GLY A 749 -16.52 -2.79 -24.59
N ASP A 750 -17.32 -2.85 -25.66
CA ASP A 750 -17.94 -1.67 -26.29
C ASP A 750 -19.17 -1.12 -25.51
N LEU A 751 -19.52 -1.71 -24.34
CA LEU A 751 -20.65 -1.30 -23.49
C LEU A 751 -20.25 -0.49 -22.25
N ARG A 752 -21.23 0.21 -21.67
CA ARG A 752 -21.07 0.87 -20.36
C ARG A 752 -20.92 -0.16 -19.22
N PRO A 753 -20.11 0.11 -18.17
CA PRO A 753 -19.87 -0.86 -17.08
C PRO A 753 -21.11 -1.38 -16.35
N GLU A 754 -22.20 -0.60 -16.30
CA GLU A 754 -23.48 -1.04 -15.71
C GLU A 754 -24.18 -2.06 -16.62
N ALA A 755 -24.25 -1.79 -17.92
CA ALA A 755 -24.82 -2.69 -18.94
C ALA A 755 -24.01 -3.99 -19.07
N GLN A 756 -22.67 -3.91 -19.05
CA GLN A 756 -21.78 -5.08 -19.01
C GLN A 756 -22.14 -6.04 -17.86
N ARG A 757 -22.29 -5.50 -16.64
CA ARG A 757 -22.61 -6.29 -15.45
C ARG A 757 -24.05 -6.82 -15.49
N ALA A 758 -25.00 -6.03 -15.99
CA ALA A 758 -26.38 -6.47 -16.16
C ALA A 758 -26.49 -7.63 -17.16
N ILE A 759 -25.82 -7.55 -18.31
CA ILE A 759 -25.74 -8.64 -19.29
C ILE A 759 -25.01 -9.86 -18.72
N THR A 760 -23.95 -9.66 -17.93
CA THR A 760 -23.28 -10.77 -17.23
C THR A 760 -24.21 -11.47 -16.22
N LEU A 761 -25.09 -10.73 -15.53
CA LEU A 761 -26.10 -11.33 -14.65
C LEU A 761 -27.24 -12.01 -15.41
N LEU A 762 -27.66 -11.49 -16.57
CA LEU A 762 -28.61 -12.15 -17.47
C LEU A 762 -28.06 -13.49 -17.98
N LEU A 763 -26.78 -13.50 -18.39
CA LEU A 763 -26.02 -14.71 -18.75
C LEU A 763 -26.02 -15.74 -17.62
N LEU A 764 -25.68 -15.33 -16.40
CA LEU A 764 -25.64 -16.20 -15.23
C LEU A 764 -27.04 -16.71 -14.82
N SER A 765 -28.09 -15.91 -15.00
CA SER A 765 -29.49 -16.29 -14.76
C SER A 765 -29.92 -17.40 -15.73
N ASN A 766 -29.62 -17.25 -17.03
CA ASN A 766 -29.88 -18.29 -18.02
C ASN A 766 -29.04 -19.56 -17.76
N LEU A 767 -27.78 -19.41 -17.33
CA LEU A 767 -26.92 -20.54 -16.98
C LEU A 767 -27.45 -21.29 -15.75
N TRP A 768 -27.94 -20.60 -14.72
CA TRP A 768 -28.59 -21.20 -13.55
C TRP A 768 -29.77 -22.08 -13.98
N ASP A 769 -30.69 -21.52 -14.77
CA ASP A 769 -31.85 -22.27 -15.28
C ASP A 769 -31.42 -23.52 -16.07
N ALA A 770 -30.34 -23.41 -16.84
CA ALA A 770 -29.78 -24.52 -17.61
C ALA A 770 -29.20 -25.64 -16.72
N VAL A 771 -28.34 -25.30 -15.75
CA VAL A 771 -27.65 -26.31 -14.93
C VAL A 771 -28.55 -27.00 -13.90
N GLN A 772 -29.67 -26.37 -13.52
CA GLN A 772 -30.69 -27.02 -12.68
C GLN A 772 -31.29 -28.26 -13.36
N VAL A 773 -31.37 -28.29 -14.69
CA VAL A 773 -31.83 -29.46 -15.45
C VAL A 773 -30.84 -30.62 -15.29
N ARG A 774 -29.54 -30.39 -15.54
CA ARG A 774 -28.49 -31.41 -15.40
C ARG A 774 -28.45 -32.04 -14.00
N ARG A 775 -28.68 -31.24 -12.94
CA ARG A 775 -28.78 -31.73 -11.55
C ARG A 775 -29.94 -32.72 -11.36
N ARG A 776 -31.08 -32.51 -12.01
CA ARG A 776 -32.28 -33.36 -11.90
C ARG A 776 -32.06 -34.75 -12.49
N ASP A 777 -31.41 -34.82 -13.64
CA ASP A 777 -31.21 -36.08 -14.37
C ASP A 777 -30.16 -36.99 -13.73
N GLY A 778 -29.52 -36.55 -12.63
CA GLY A 778 -28.51 -37.31 -11.90
C GLY A 778 -27.19 -37.46 -12.68
N ASN A 779 -27.06 -36.75 -13.81
CA ASN A 779 -25.88 -36.78 -14.65
C ASN A 779 -24.72 -36.06 -13.95
N THR A 780 -23.97 -36.83 -13.17
CA THR A 780 -22.78 -36.42 -12.43
C THR A 780 -21.49 -36.80 -13.16
N ASP A 781 -21.59 -37.16 -14.44
CA ASP A 781 -20.42 -37.53 -15.23
C ASP A 781 -19.58 -36.29 -15.53
N TYR A 782 -18.36 -36.27 -14.99
CA TYR A 782 -17.38 -35.20 -15.18
C TYR A 782 -16.77 -35.20 -16.59
N GLU A 783 -17.45 -35.82 -17.57
CA GLU A 783 -17.06 -35.88 -18.98
C GLU A 783 -17.50 -34.62 -19.75
N ASN A 784 -18.60 -33.98 -19.37
CA ASN A 784 -19.10 -32.74 -19.99
C ASN A 784 -19.18 -31.60 -18.95
N LEU A 785 -18.07 -30.89 -18.74
CA LEU A 785 -17.97 -29.87 -17.69
C LEU A 785 -18.19 -28.46 -18.27
N THR A 786 -19.22 -27.76 -17.78
CA THR A 786 -19.47 -26.36 -18.14
C THR A 786 -18.45 -25.47 -17.46
N ASN A 787 -17.53 -24.88 -18.21
CA ASN A 787 -16.50 -23.99 -17.70
C ASN A 787 -16.87 -22.54 -18.01
N LEU A 788 -17.05 -21.70 -17.00
CA LEU A 788 -17.31 -20.27 -17.17
C LEU A 788 -16.14 -19.45 -16.61
N ILE A 789 -15.51 -18.64 -17.46
CA ILE A 789 -14.46 -17.68 -17.09
C ILE A 789 -15.05 -16.27 -17.16
N ILE A 790 -14.93 -15.51 -16.08
CA ILE A 790 -15.39 -14.12 -16.01
C ILE A 790 -14.19 -13.24 -15.68
N GLU A 791 -13.86 -12.30 -16.57
CA GLU A 791 -12.88 -11.26 -16.31
C GLU A 791 -13.50 -10.07 -15.55
N GLU A 792 -12.69 -9.43 -14.69
CA GLU A 792 -13.11 -8.41 -13.71
C GLU A 792 -14.36 -8.82 -12.90
N ALA A 793 -14.40 -10.08 -12.46
CA ALA A 793 -15.56 -10.73 -11.87
C ALA A 793 -16.07 -10.11 -10.54
N ALA A 794 -15.28 -9.27 -9.87
CA ALA A 794 -15.59 -8.80 -8.50
C ALA A 794 -16.97 -8.14 -8.29
N PRO A 795 -17.52 -7.31 -9.21
CA PRO A 795 -18.88 -6.77 -9.05
C PRO A 795 -19.96 -7.86 -9.11
N VAL A 796 -19.76 -8.86 -9.96
CA VAL A 796 -20.72 -9.93 -10.23
C VAL A 796 -20.62 -11.04 -9.17
N ALA A 797 -19.42 -11.36 -8.70
CA ALA A 797 -19.18 -12.27 -7.59
C ALA A 797 -19.81 -11.82 -6.26
N ALA A 798 -20.09 -10.52 -6.10
CA ALA A 798 -20.75 -9.96 -4.93
C ALA A 798 -22.29 -10.08 -4.92
N THR A 799 -22.91 -10.67 -5.96
CA THR A 799 -24.36 -10.90 -6.07
C THR A 799 -24.77 -12.27 -5.53
N LYS A 800 -26.05 -12.39 -5.12
CA LYS A 800 -26.56 -13.62 -4.49
C LYS A 800 -26.57 -14.80 -5.47
N LEU A 801 -26.91 -14.54 -6.74
CA LEU A 801 -26.84 -15.50 -7.83
C LEU A 801 -25.46 -16.19 -7.95
N VAL A 802 -24.36 -15.46 -7.74
CA VAL A 802 -23.02 -16.10 -7.73
C VAL A 802 -22.69 -16.70 -6.37
N SER A 803 -22.78 -15.92 -5.29
CA SER A 803 -22.25 -16.33 -3.99
C SER A 803 -23.10 -17.35 -3.25
N GLU A 804 -24.43 -17.27 -3.34
CA GLU A 804 -25.37 -18.12 -2.59
C GLU A 804 -25.93 -19.28 -3.44
N GLN A 805 -25.92 -19.15 -4.77
CA GLN A 805 -26.55 -20.11 -5.69
C GLN A 805 -25.54 -20.91 -6.53
N LEU A 806 -24.72 -20.26 -7.37
CA LEU A 806 -23.84 -20.95 -8.32
C LEU A 806 -22.58 -21.56 -7.67
N LEU A 807 -21.84 -20.78 -6.86
CA LEU A 807 -20.58 -21.25 -6.23
C LEU A 807 -20.77 -22.43 -5.25
N PRO A 808 -21.79 -22.45 -4.36
CA PRO A 808 -21.94 -23.57 -3.42
C PRO A 808 -22.37 -24.89 -4.07
N GLN A 809 -22.81 -24.86 -5.33
CA GLN A 809 -23.42 -26.01 -6.01
C GLN A 809 -22.66 -26.48 -7.26
N GLY A 810 -21.46 -25.94 -7.55
CA GLY A 810 -20.69 -26.27 -8.77
C GLY A 810 -20.53 -27.76 -9.07
N ARG A 811 -20.25 -28.59 -8.05
CA ARG A 811 -20.17 -30.06 -8.18
C ARG A 811 -21.49 -30.72 -8.57
N SER A 812 -22.63 -30.20 -8.11
CA SER A 812 -23.97 -30.73 -8.43
C SER A 812 -24.43 -30.39 -9.85
N PHE A 813 -23.76 -29.42 -10.48
CA PHE A 813 -24.08 -28.88 -11.80
C PHE A 813 -23.11 -29.32 -12.90
N GLY A 814 -21.94 -29.86 -12.53
CA GLY A 814 -20.82 -29.98 -13.47
C GLY A 814 -20.30 -28.61 -13.93
N LEU A 815 -20.35 -27.61 -13.04
CA LEU A 815 -19.98 -26.22 -13.30
C LEU A 815 -18.62 -25.89 -12.67
N SER A 816 -17.72 -25.35 -13.47
CA SER A 816 -16.48 -24.67 -13.05
C SER A 816 -16.64 -23.18 -13.27
N MET A 817 -16.18 -22.37 -12.30
CA MET A 817 -16.14 -20.91 -12.43
C MET A 817 -14.71 -20.44 -12.22
N GLY A 818 -14.14 -19.80 -13.23
CA GLY A 818 -12.89 -19.06 -13.19
C GLY A 818 -13.16 -17.59 -12.93
N LEU A 819 -13.07 -17.15 -11.68
CA LEU A 819 -13.28 -15.75 -11.32
C LEU A 819 -11.95 -15.00 -11.37
N VAL A 820 -11.78 -14.15 -12.38
CA VAL A 820 -10.56 -13.36 -12.57
C VAL A 820 -10.81 -11.93 -12.13
N MET A 821 -9.98 -11.42 -11.22
CA MET A 821 -10.11 -10.06 -10.67
C MET A 821 -8.74 -9.52 -10.22
N GLN A 822 -8.68 -8.26 -9.79
CA GLN A 822 -7.44 -7.70 -9.29
C GLN A 822 -7.16 -8.15 -7.85
N PHE A 823 -8.09 -7.90 -6.94
CA PHE A 823 -7.96 -8.23 -5.52
C PHE A 823 -9.28 -8.81 -4.99
N PRO A 824 -9.27 -9.95 -4.26
CA PRO A 824 -10.47 -10.51 -3.64
C PRO A 824 -11.23 -9.51 -2.75
N GLY A 825 -10.54 -8.60 -2.06
CA GLY A 825 -11.15 -7.55 -1.23
C GLY A 825 -12.11 -6.62 -1.99
N GLN A 826 -12.04 -6.56 -3.32
CA GLN A 826 -13.05 -5.88 -4.16
C GLN A 826 -14.45 -6.50 -4.02
N VAL A 827 -14.56 -7.79 -3.64
CA VAL A 827 -15.84 -8.42 -3.29
C VAL A 827 -16.28 -7.98 -1.90
N ARG A 828 -15.39 -7.98 -0.88
CA ARG A 828 -15.73 -7.57 0.50
C ARG A 828 -16.28 -6.14 0.55
N ASN A 829 -15.62 -5.21 -0.15
CA ASN A 829 -16.05 -3.81 -0.26
C ASN A 829 -17.45 -3.62 -0.88
N ARG A 830 -18.04 -4.68 -1.44
CA ARG A 830 -19.42 -4.71 -1.95
C ARG A 830 -20.34 -5.57 -1.07
N ASN A 831 -19.86 -6.71 -0.61
CA ASN A 831 -20.61 -7.70 0.16
C ASN A 831 -19.63 -8.65 0.88
N GLU A 832 -19.51 -8.50 2.20
CA GLU A 832 -18.62 -9.30 3.05
C GLU A 832 -18.99 -10.79 3.05
N ARG A 833 -20.26 -11.13 3.23
CA ARG A 833 -20.74 -12.52 3.13
C ARG A 833 -20.40 -13.15 1.77
N ALA A 834 -20.50 -12.41 0.67
CA ALA A 834 -20.11 -12.93 -0.64
C ALA A 834 -18.59 -13.10 -0.79
N TYR A 835 -17.78 -12.29 -0.10
CA TYR A 835 -16.33 -12.48 -0.04
C TYR A 835 -15.97 -13.77 0.68
N ASP A 836 -16.63 -14.08 1.79
CA ASP A 836 -16.44 -15.35 2.51
C ASP A 836 -16.88 -16.55 1.67
N GLU A 837 -18.04 -16.48 1.00
CA GLU A 837 -18.48 -17.52 0.07
C GLU A 837 -17.50 -17.69 -1.11
N VAL A 838 -16.92 -16.61 -1.63
CA VAL A 838 -15.88 -16.66 -2.67
C VAL A 838 -14.62 -17.35 -2.13
N LEU A 839 -14.11 -16.98 -0.96
CA LEU A 839 -12.93 -17.63 -0.36
C LEU A 839 -13.17 -19.09 0.04
N ASN A 840 -14.38 -19.42 0.49
CA ASN A 840 -14.75 -20.75 0.94
C ASN A 840 -15.03 -21.72 -0.21
N ASN A 841 -15.75 -21.31 -1.25
CA ASN A 841 -16.10 -22.21 -2.34
C ASN A 841 -15.01 -22.32 -3.41
N ILE A 842 -14.14 -21.31 -3.58
CA ILE A 842 -12.99 -21.37 -4.48
C ILE A 842 -11.81 -22.08 -3.80
N LYS A 843 -11.56 -23.33 -4.19
CA LYS A 843 -10.47 -24.15 -3.63
C LYS A 843 -9.16 -24.08 -4.42
N THR A 844 -9.17 -23.56 -5.65
CA THR A 844 -7.95 -23.24 -6.39
C THR A 844 -7.73 -21.73 -6.39
N LYS A 845 -6.58 -21.25 -5.89
CA LYS A 845 -6.24 -19.82 -5.91
C LYS A 845 -4.91 -19.63 -6.65
N LEU A 846 -4.91 -18.81 -7.69
CA LEU A 846 -3.76 -18.45 -8.52
C LEU A 846 -3.46 -16.97 -8.32
N ILE A 847 -2.35 -16.66 -7.66
CA ILE A 847 -2.08 -15.31 -7.16
C ILE A 847 -0.77 -14.78 -7.75
N GLY A 848 -0.87 -13.75 -8.58
CA GLY A 848 0.28 -12.98 -9.06
C GLY A 848 0.63 -11.84 -8.13
N ASN A 849 1.47 -10.90 -8.55
CA ASN A 849 1.89 -9.78 -7.71
C ASN A 849 0.69 -8.86 -7.35
N ILE A 850 0.27 -8.93 -6.08
CA ILE A 850 -0.75 -8.09 -5.44
C ILE A 850 -0.43 -7.87 -3.95
N SER A 851 -0.75 -6.68 -3.44
CA SER A 851 -0.86 -6.44 -1.99
C SER A 851 -1.89 -7.36 -1.36
N ILE A 852 -1.45 -8.34 -0.57
CA ILE A 852 -2.33 -9.26 0.14
C ILE A 852 -2.81 -8.67 1.48
N GLU A 853 -4.08 -8.93 1.79
CA GLU A 853 -4.74 -8.66 3.07
C GLU A 853 -4.68 -9.88 4.01
N ARG A 854 -4.76 -9.65 5.35
CA ARG A 854 -4.59 -10.71 6.37
C ARG A 854 -5.46 -11.94 6.12
N ASN A 855 -6.77 -11.78 6.00
CA ASN A 855 -7.72 -12.91 5.84
C ASN A 855 -7.42 -13.74 4.56
N LEU A 856 -6.92 -13.12 3.49
CA LEU A 856 -6.51 -13.85 2.29
C LEU A 856 -5.23 -14.64 2.56
N ALA A 857 -4.23 -14.04 3.21
CA ALA A 857 -2.99 -14.71 3.62
C ALA A 857 -3.26 -15.89 4.58
N GLU A 858 -4.14 -15.70 5.56
CA GLU A 858 -4.59 -16.74 6.49
C GLU A 858 -5.28 -17.89 5.75
N SER A 859 -6.13 -17.60 4.75
CA SER A 859 -6.77 -18.63 3.91
C SER A 859 -5.80 -19.43 3.00
N LEU A 860 -4.55 -19.00 2.93
CA LEU A 860 -3.48 -19.56 2.09
C LEU A 860 -2.34 -20.16 2.92
N ALA A 861 -2.23 -19.80 4.21
CA ALA A 861 -1.20 -20.29 5.10
C ALA A 861 -1.30 -21.81 5.29
N HIS A 862 -0.16 -22.44 5.55
CA HIS A 862 -0.02 -23.87 5.77
C HIS A 862 0.98 -24.10 6.92
N GLU A 863 1.07 -25.32 7.45
CA GLU A 863 1.89 -25.66 8.62
C GLU A 863 3.37 -25.20 8.54
N ASP A 864 3.92 -25.04 7.33
CA ASP A 864 5.31 -24.64 7.06
C ASP A 864 5.46 -23.21 6.47
N LEU A 865 4.39 -22.41 6.37
CA LEU A 865 4.43 -21.08 5.75
C LEU A 865 3.48 -20.08 6.45
N SER A 866 4.03 -19.05 7.09
CA SER A 866 3.22 -18.07 7.81
C SER A 866 2.46 -17.11 6.85
N PRO A 867 1.36 -16.49 7.30
CA PRO A 867 0.68 -15.44 6.54
C PRO A 867 1.60 -14.27 6.15
N THR A 868 2.60 -13.95 6.98
CA THR A 868 3.56 -12.87 6.75
C THR A 868 4.56 -13.24 5.66
N ASP A 869 5.14 -14.44 5.70
CA ASP A 869 6.09 -14.92 4.69
C ASP A 869 5.43 -14.97 3.31
N LEU A 870 4.21 -15.51 3.25
CA LEU A 870 3.43 -15.57 2.03
C LEU A 870 3.09 -14.18 1.47
N ARG A 871 2.77 -13.21 2.34
CA ARG A 871 2.46 -11.83 1.94
C ARG A 871 3.70 -11.13 1.40
N ASN A 872 4.82 -11.22 2.10
CA ASN A 872 6.11 -10.69 1.67
C ASN A 872 6.52 -11.30 0.33
N ARG A 873 6.30 -12.60 0.16
CA ARG A 873 6.56 -13.32 -1.08
C ARG A 873 5.67 -12.87 -2.24
N ILE A 874 4.37 -12.68 -2.04
CA ILE A 874 3.48 -12.34 -3.14
C ILE A 874 3.70 -10.90 -3.63
N ASN A 875 4.08 -9.99 -2.73
CA ASN A 875 4.49 -8.63 -3.08
C ASN A 875 5.76 -8.58 -3.97
N THR A 876 6.64 -9.59 -3.88
CA THR A 876 7.92 -9.67 -4.61
C THR A 876 7.87 -10.59 -5.85
N LEU A 877 6.71 -11.16 -6.19
CA LEU A 877 6.56 -11.99 -7.39
C LEU A 877 6.85 -11.20 -8.68
N PRO A 878 7.65 -11.76 -9.62
CA PRO A 878 7.77 -11.22 -10.98
C PRO A 878 6.43 -11.16 -11.71
N SER A 879 6.27 -10.19 -12.62
CA SER A 879 5.08 -10.09 -13.47
C SER A 879 4.89 -11.39 -14.28
N GLY A 880 3.67 -11.93 -14.21
CA GLY A 880 3.29 -13.18 -14.87
C GLY A 880 3.62 -14.46 -14.11
N GLU A 881 4.40 -14.43 -13.02
CA GLU A 881 4.53 -15.57 -12.09
C GLU A 881 3.36 -15.64 -11.10
N TRP A 882 3.05 -16.85 -10.63
CA TRP A 882 1.90 -17.12 -9.77
C TRP A 882 2.32 -17.98 -8.57
N ILE A 883 1.71 -17.75 -7.41
CA ILE A 883 1.58 -18.77 -6.37
C ILE A 883 0.25 -19.49 -6.56
N ALA A 884 0.29 -20.82 -6.57
CA ALA A 884 -0.86 -21.68 -6.75
C ALA A 884 -1.15 -22.47 -5.46
N GLN A 885 -2.30 -22.18 -4.83
CA GLN A 885 -2.95 -23.08 -3.86
C GLN A 885 -3.86 -24.03 -4.64
N LEU A 886 -3.71 -25.35 -4.43
CA LEU A 886 -4.47 -26.38 -5.14
C LEU A 886 -5.34 -27.20 -4.17
N PRO A 887 -6.55 -27.63 -4.57
CA PRO A 887 -7.44 -28.42 -3.72
C PRO A 887 -6.89 -29.81 -3.38
N SER A 888 -7.30 -30.38 -2.23
CA SER A 888 -7.10 -31.80 -1.93
C SER A 888 -7.66 -32.69 -3.04
N PRO A 889 -6.87 -33.61 -3.63
CA PRO A 889 -7.35 -34.47 -4.70
C PRO A 889 -8.18 -35.66 -4.19
N SER A 890 -8.10 -35.97 -2.90
CA SER A 890 -8.74 -37.10 -2.22
C SER A 890 -9.46 -36.63 -0.95
N PHE A 891 -10.53 -37.33 -0.56
CA PHE A 891 -11.18 -37.10 0.73
C PHE A 891 -10.32 -37.65 1.87
N GLY A 892 -10.04 -36.84 2.89
CA GLY A 892 -9.22 -37.21 4.05
C GLY A 892 -7.71 -37.01 3.85
N GLU A 893 -7.27 -36.45 2.72
CA GLU A 893 -5.88 -36.04 2.48
C GLU A 893 -5.77 -34.50 2.49
N THR A 894 -4.66 -33.98 3.00
CA THR A 894 -4.28 -32.58 2.79
C THR A 894 -3.87 -32.36 1.34
N GLY A 895 -4.18 -31.17 0.80
CA GLY A 895 -3.72 -30.78 -0.53
C GLY A 895 -2.20 -30.59 -0.57
N PRO A 896 -1.59 -30.47 -1.76
CA PRO A 896 -0.21 -30.03 -1.84
C PRO A 896 -0.08 -28.63 -1.22
N ALA A 897 1.03 -28.37 -0.53
CA ALA A 897 1.38 -27.04 -0.07
C ALA A 897 1.38 -26.04 -1.24
N PRO A 898 1.14 -24.73 -1.00
CA PRO A 898 1.21 -23.71 -2.04
C PRO A 898 2.57 -23.74 -2.75
N LEU A 899 2.56 -23.58 -4.08
CA LEU A 899 3.78 -23.66 -4.90
C LEU A 899 3.94 -22.47 -5.85
N SER A 900 5.18 -22.12 -6.18
CA SER A 900 5.49 -21.12 -7.20
C SER A 900 5.37 -21.72 -8.62
N VAL A 901 4.75 -20.97 -9.53
CA VAL A 901 4.39 -21.40 -10.89
C VAL A 901 4.75 -20.32 -11.90
N LYS A 902 5.66 -20.66 -12.82
CA LYS A 902 5.99 -19.87 -14.01
C LYS A 902 4.85 -19.98 -15.04
N PRO A 903 4.48 -18.91 -15.75
CA PRO A 903 3.36 -18.96 -16.69
C PRO A 903 3.64 -19.91 -17.87
N LEU A 904 2.56 -20.33 -18.54
CA LEU A 904 2.66 -20.94 -19.86
C LEU A 904 3.17 -19.92 -20.89
N PRO A 905 3.84 -20.34 -21.98
CA PRO A 905 4.11 -19.46 -23.10
C PRO A 905 2.80 -18.88 -23.68
N ILE A 906 2.92 -17.77 -24.38
CA ILE A 906 1.80 -17.20 -25.13
C ILE A 906 1.39 -18.21 -26.20
N ALA A 907 0.09 -18.49 -26.32
CA ALA A 907 -0.41 -19.55 -27.19
C ALA A 907 -0.10 -19.27 -28.67
N ALA A 908 0.30 -20.29 -29.43
CA ALA A 908 0.47 -20.19 -30.88
C ALA A 908 -0.81 -19.67 -31.56
N GLY A 909 -0.64 -18.90 -32.64
CA GLY A 909 -1.67 -18.10 -33.30
C GLY A 909 -1.87 -16.71 -32.68
N HIS A 910 -1.51 -16.48 -31.41
CA HIS A 910 -1.56 -15.15 -30.81
C HIS A 910 -0.53 -14.21 -31.47
N PRO A 911 -0.85 -12.93 -31.77
CA PRO A 911 0.07 -12.01 -32.45
C PRO A 911 1.42 -11.82 -31.74
N GLU A 912 1.39 -11.73 -30.41
CA GLU A 912 2.60 -11.65 -29.55
C GLU A 912 3.24 -13.00 -29.16
N SER A 913 2.86 -14.12 -29.79
CA SER A 913 3.52 -15.41 -29.52
C SER A 913 4.78 -15.61 -30.37
N ASP A 914 5.59 -16.61 -30.02
CA ASP A 914 6.73 -17.04 -30.84
C ASP A 914 6.28 -17.71 -32.15
N GLU A 915 5.00 -18.12 -32.25
CA GLU A 915 4.39 -18.82 -33.37
C GLU A 915 3.05 -18.14 -33.77
N PRO A 916 3.05 -16.88 -34.26
CA PRO A 916 1.84 -16.20 -34.71
C PRO A 916 1.32 -16.81 -36.03
N LEU A 917 0.09 -16.49 -36.42
CA LEU A 917 -0.46 -16.94 -37.70
C LEU A 917 0.42 -16.47 -38.87
N SER A 918 0.66 -17.35 -39.85
CA SER A 918 1.28 -16.95 -41.12
C SER A 918 0.38 -15.98 -41.90
N VAL A 919 0.94 -15.24 -42.85
CA VAL A 919 0.21 -14.22 -43.64
C VAL A 919 -1.00 -14.84 -44.35
N GLU A 920 -0.85 -16.05 -44.90
CA GLU A 920 -1.93 -16.79 -45.54
C GLU A 920 -3.00 -17.31 -44.55
N GLN A 921 -2.61 -17.62 -43.31
CA GLN A 921 -3.53 -18.03 -42.26
C GLN A 921 -4.32 -16.85 -41.68
N GLU A 922 -3.66 -15.70 -41.47
CA GLU A 922 -4.28 -14.47 -41.00
C GLU A 922 -5.28 -13.93 -42.05
N ASP A 923 -4.91 -13.89 -43.34
CA ASP A 923 -5.83 -13.52 -44.43
C ASP A 923 -7.07 -14.44 -44.47
N HIS A 924 -6.91 -15.76 -44.36
CA HIS A 924 -8.05 -16.67 -44.30
C HIS A 924 -8.86 -16.53 -42.98
N PHE A 925 -8.20 -16.23 -41.86
CA PHE A 925 -8.86 -15.98 -40.59
C PHE A 925 -9.77 -14.74 -40.68
N GLU A 926 -9.22 -13.60 -41.12
CA GLU A 926 -9.95 -12.33 -41.20
C GLU A 926 -11.00 -12.31 -42.32
N THR A 927 -10.70 -12.86 -43.50
CA THR A 927 -11.60 -12.76 -44.67
C THR A 927 -12.63 -13.89 -44.79
N VAL A 928 -12.40 -15.03 -44.13
CA VAL A 928 -13.27 -16.23 -44.27
C VAL A 928 -13.74 -16.81 -42.94
N ALA A 929 -12.84 -17.05 -41.98
CA ALA A 929 -13.21 -17.75 -40.75
C ALA A 929 -14.05 -16.88 -39.81
N LEU A 930 -13.58 -15.66 -39.54
CA LEU A 930 -14.24 -14.71 -38.64
C LEU A 930 -15.62 -14.26 -39.16
N PRO A 931 -15.79 -13.83 -40.44
CA PRO A 931 -17.11 -13.44 -40.95
C PRO A 931 -18.13 -14.58 -40.89
N ARG A 932 -17.73 -15.82 -41.21
CA ARG A 932 -18.61 -17.00 -41.11
C ARG A 932 -19.05 -17.31 -39.67
N LEU A 933 -18.17 -17.08 -38.70
CA LEU A 933 -18.51 -17.23 -37.28
C LEU A 933 -19.51 -16.15 -36.85
N SER A 934 -19.30 -14.90 -37.24
CA SER A 934 -20.22 -13.80 -36.93
C SER A 934 -21.59 -14.01 -37.58
N GLU A 935 -21.64 -14.31 -38.89
CA GLU A 935 -22.88 -14.63 -39.61
C GLU A 935 -23.62 -15.79 -38.96
N ARG A 936 -22.94 -16.89 -38.61
CA ARG A 936 -23.57 -18.04 -37.95
C ARG A 936 -24.11 -17.69 -36.57
N THR A 937 -23.36 -16.95 -35.77
CA THR A 937 -23.76 -16.61 -34.39
C THR A 937 -24.97 -15.68 -34.43
N GLN A 938 -24.92 -14.63 -35.26
CA GLN A 938 -26.05 -13.72 -35.48
C GLN A 938 -27.28 -14.45 -36.03
N ALA A 939 -27.11 -15.33 -37.03
CA ALA A 939 -28.23 -16.02 -37.67
C ALA A 939 -28.95 -17.06 -36.80
N ARG A 940 -28.27 -17.67 -35.82
CA ARG A 940 -28.87 -18.68 -34.92
C ARG A 940 -29.29 -18.12 -33.57
N TYR A 941 -28.47 -17.23 -33.02
CA TYR A 941 -28.51 -16.86 -31.60
C TYR A 941 -28.50 -15.35 -31.35
N GLY A 942 -28.33 -14.53 -32.40
CA GLY A 942 -28.42 -13.08 -32.31
C GLY A 942 -29.87 -12.58 -32.42
N LEU A 943 -30.20 -11.53 -31.70
CA LEU A 943 -31.39 -10.73 -31.95
C LEU A 943 -31.25 -10.07 -33.33
N ALA A 944 -32.21 -10.30 -34.21
CA ALA A 944 -32.27 -9.59 -35.49
C ALA A 944 -32.29 -8.07 -35.25
N GLU A 945 -31.64 -7.31 -36.14
CA GLU A 945 -31.94 -5.89 -36.24
C GLU A 945 -33.40 -5.74 -36.68
N THR A 946 -34.24 -5.25 -35.78
CA THR A 946 -35.59 -4.83 -36.12
C THR A 946 -35.48 -3.70 -37.12
N THR A 947 -35.65 -4.03 -38.40
CA THR A 947 -35.92 -3.04 -39.45
C THR A 947 -37.33 -2.52 -39.20
N SER A 948 -37.47 -1.63 -38.21
CA SER A 948 -38.75 -1.04 -37.87
C SER A 948 -39.17 -0.08 -38.98
N GLU A 949 -39.88 -0.65 -39.96
CA GLU A 949 -40.91 0.10 -40.64
C GLU A 949 -41.80 0.78 -39.60
N SER A 950 -42.06 2.06 -39.84
CA SER A 950 -42.88 2.99 -39.06
C SER A 950 -43.98 2.35 -38.22
N GLU A 951 -44.06 2.72 -36.94
CA GLU A 951 -45.31 3.31 -36.43
C GLU A 951 -45.11 4.23 -35.22
N THR A 952 -45.94 5.27 -35.18
CA THR A 952 -45.98 6.28 -34.12
C THR A 952 -46.71 5.74 -32.89
N ALA A 953 -45.96 5.18 -31.95
CA ALA A 953 -46.37 5.20 -30.55
C ALA A 953 -45.83 6.50 -29.93
N GLU A 954 -46.71 7.31 -29.34
CA GLU A 954 -46.29 8.51 -28.60
C GLU A 954 -45.50 8.06 -27.37
N ASP A 955 -44.23 8.45 -27.29
CA ASP A 955 -43.34 8.09 -26.17
C ASP A 955 -43.68 8.94 -24.93
N GLU A 956 -44.84 8.68 -24.33
CA GLU A 956 -45.22 9.21 -23.01
C GLU A 956 -44.28 8.63 -21.95
N GLY A 957 -43.14 9.29 -21.73
CA GLY A 957 -42.29 9.04 -20.57
C GLY A 957 -43.09 9.13 -19.26
N TRP A 958 -42.74 8.28 -18.30
CA TRP A 958 -43.47 8.13 -17.04
C TRP A 958 -43.66 9.49 -16.34
N GLY A 959 -44.91 9.83 -16.02
CA GLY A 959 -45.27 11.11 -15.41
C GLY A 959 -45.74 12.23 -16.37
N SER A 960 -45.77 12.01 -17.68
CA SER A 960 -46.36 12.97 -18.63
C SER A 960 -47.87 13.11 -18.44
N ARG A 961 -48.32 14.23 -17.84
CA ARG A 961 -49.72 14.68 -17.84
C ARG A 961 -49.82 16.12 -18.39
N PRO A 962 -50.80 16.43 -19.26
CA PRO A 962 -50.96 17.76 -19.82
C PRO A 962 -51.54 18.72 -18.79
N ASN A 963 -50.77 19.75 -18.40
CA ASN A 963 -51.28 20.91 -17.69
C ASN A 963 -51.63 22.00 -18.70
N ASP A 964 -52.93 22.15 -18.99
CA ASP A 964 -53.48 23.25 -19.77
C ASP A 964 -54.40 24.09 -18.88
N GLU A 965 -53.99 25.31 -18.56
CA GLU A 965 -54.78 26.53 -18.84
C GLU A 965 -54.04 27.81 -18.39
N GLY A 966 -53.80 28.72 -19.35
CA GLY A 966 -53.56 30.15 -19.12
C GLY A 966 -52.09 30.64 -19.26
N SER A 967 -51.73 31.49 -20.22
CA SER A 967 -52.53 32.10 -21.29
C SER A 967 -51.68 32.57 -22.49
N THR A 968 -52.15 32.23 -23.70
CA THR A 968 -52.00 32.96 -24.97
C THR A 968 -50.96 34.11 -25.10
N SER A 969 -49.98 33.92 -25.99
CA SER A 969 -49.69 34.87 -27.07
C SER A 969 -48.90 34.16 -28.17
N ALA A 970 -49.44 34.11 -29.39
CA ALA A 970 -48.74 33.51 -30.52
C ALA A 970 -47.76 34.49 -31.16
N ASP A 971 -46.64 33.98 -31.67
CA ASP A 971 -46.37 34.16 -33.10
C ASP A 971 -45.58 32.97 -33.66
N SER A 972 -45.60 32.81 -34.99
CA SER A 972 -45.18 31.61 -35.71
C SER A 972 -43.87 31.84 -36.46
N THR A 973 -42.97 30.85 -36.53
CA THR A 973 -42.44 30.23 -37.77
C THR A 973 -41.17 29.39 -37.54
N SER A 974 -41.22 28.15 -38.04
CA SER A 974 -40.10 27.26 -38.38
C SER A 974 -39.41 27.71 -39.70
N PRO A 975 -38.35 27.06 -40.28
CA PRO A 975 -37.88 25.68 -40.03
C PRO A 975 -36.36 25.41 -40.18
N THR A 976 -36.03 24.11 -40.26
CA THR A 976 -34.83 23.44 -40.80
C THR A 976 -33.52 23.48 -39.98
N ASP A 977 -32.73 22.42 -39.74
CA ASP A 977 -32.64 20.96 -40.06
C ASP A 977 -31.16 20.64 -40.49
N SER A 978 -30.79 19.36 -40.57
CA SER A 978 -29.50 18.75 -40.98
C SER A 978 -28.38 18.57 -39.93
N THR A 979 -28.47 17.43 -39.22
CA THR A 979 -27.59 16.24 -39.34
C THR A 979 -26.04 16.31 -39.40
N GLN A 980 -25.44 15.17 -39.01
CA GLN A 980 -24.03 14.73 -39.08
C GLN A 980 -23.14 15.23 -37.92
N SER A 981 -22.68 14.41 -36.97
CA SER A 981 -22.08 13.04 -36.97
C SER A 981 -20.57 13.02 -37.28
N SER A 982 -19.82 12.48 -36.30
CA SER A 982 -18.49 11.82 -36.43
C SER A 982 -17.31 12.61 -37.02
N PHE A 983 -16.19 12.72 -36.27
CA PHE A 983 -15.05 11.81 -36.48
C PHE A 983 -13.93 11.95 -35.44
N ILE A 984 -13.03 10.95 -35.48
CA ILE A 984 -11.81 10.76 -34.69
C ILE A 984 -10.81 11.92 -34.87
N GLY A 985 -10.06 12.20 -33.80
CA GLY A 985 -9.08 13.29 -33.75
C GLY A 985 -7.79 13.10 -34.54
N GLN A 986 -6.88 14.06 -34.39
CA GLN A 986 -5.45 13.89 -34.63
C GLN A 986 -4.64 14.89 -33.81
N ALA A 987 -3.48 14.46 -33.33
CA ALA A 987 -2.51 15.31 -32.65
C ALA A 987 -1.74 16.19 -33.64
N THR A 988 -1.34 17.41 -33.23
CA THR A 988 0.01 17.94 -33.54
C THR A 988 0.38 19.15 -32.67
N SER A 989 1.61 19.10 -32.15
CA SER A 989 2.57 20.21 -32.05
C SER A 989 2.37 21.39 -31.08
N ARG A 990 3.41 21.57 -30.25
CA ARG A 990 3.76 22.78 -29.48
C ARG A 990 4.02 24.00 -30.39
N SER A 991 3.65 25.20 -29.91
CA SER A 991 4.46 26.44 -29.76
C SER A 991 3.49 27.62 -29.59
N ALA A 992 3.80 28.80 -29.07
CA ALA A 992 4.78 29.32 -28.11
C ALA A 992 4.48 30.84 -28.02
N ALA A 993 4.52 31.39 -26.81
CA ALA A 993 4.81 32.79 -26.45
C ALA A 993 4.05 34.00 -27.05
N ALA A 994 3.71 34.93 -26.12
CA ALA A 994 3.72 36.40 -26.27
C ALA A 994 2.65 37.05 -27.21
N GLU A 995 2.16 38.27 -26.97
CA GLU A 995 2.24 39.25 -25.85
C GLU A 995 1.14 40.32 -26.07
N GLU A 996 0.77 41.08 -25.02
CA GLU A 996 0.14 42.44 -25.11
C GLU A 996 -1.25 42.58 -25.84
N GLU A 997 -2.11 43.61 -25.61
CA GLU A 997 -2.27 44.53 -24.49
C GLU A 997 -3.75 44.99 -24.30
N LYS A 998 -4.04 45.35 -23.04
CA LYS A 998 -5.10 46.18 -22.42
C LYS A 998 -5.91 47.17 -23.30
N GLU A 999 -7.17 47.39 -22.89
CA GLU A 999 -7.70 48.59 -22.18
C GLU A 999 -9.07 48.19 -21.54
N ARG A 1000 -9.38 48.43 -20.24
CA ARG A 1000 -9.68 49.69 -19.48
C ARG A 1000 -10.98 50.38 -19.95
N ASP A 1001 -11.84 50.97 -19.12
CA ASP A 1001 -11.80 51.47 -17.71
C ASP A 1001 -12.99 50.90 -16.87
N ALA A 1002 -13.06 50.85 -15.53
CA ALA A 1002 -12.47 51.60 -14.40
C ALA A 1002 -13.21 52.91 -13.96
N ASP A 1003 -13.67 52.95 -12.71
CA ASP A 1003 -13.78 54.15 -11.85
C ASP A 1003 -14.20 53.70 -10.43
N THR A 1004 -13.73 54.23 -9.29
CA THR A 1004 -12.97 55.46 -8.96
C THR A 1004 -11.97 55.15 -7.82
N THR A 1005 -10.65 55.40 -7.93
CA THR A 1005 -9.86 56.64 -7.60
C THR A 1005 -9.83 57.03 -6.09
N SER A 1006 -8.78 57.60 -5.48
CA SER A 1006 -7.60 58.39 -5.94
C SER A 1006 -6.44 58.31 -4.90
N LEU A 1007 -5.15 58.16 -5.26
CA LEU A 1007 -4.14 59.18 -5.68
C LEU A 1007 -3.73 60.22 -4.59
N PHE A 1008 -2.47 60.67 -4.40
CA PHE A 1008 -1.09 60.19 -4.68
C PHE A 1008 -0.03 61.19 -4.11
N GLY A 1009 1.27 60.85 -4.07
CA GLY A 1009 2.42 61.80 -4.05
C GLY A 1009 3.58 61.44 -3.08
N ASN A 1010 4.74 60.91 -3.53
CA ASN A 1010 5.92 61.55 -4.18
C ASN A 1010 6.79 62.42 -3.22
N SER A 1011 8.14 62.40 -3.20
CA SER A 1011 9.22 61.76 -4.00
C SER A 1011 10.56 61.73 -3.22
N GLY A 1012 11.54 60.89 -3.60
CA GLY A 1012 12.93 61.35 -3.85
C GLY A 1012 14.12 60.99 -2.93
N ALA A 1013 14.89 59.97 -3.34
CA ALA A 1013 16.36 59.96 -3.59
C ALA A 1013 17.47 60.15 -2.48
N THR A 1014 18.30 59.10 -2.36
CA THR A 1014 19.80 59.06 -2.20
C THR A 1014 20.49 59.31 -0.83
N GLU A 1015 21.50 58.46 -0.56
CA GLU A 1015 22.39 58.30 0.63
C GLU A 1015 23.59 59.32 0.66
N PRO A 1016 24.71 59.19 1.44
CA PRO A 1016 25.15 58.19 2.47
C PRO A 1016 25.96 58.73 3.72
N GLU A 1017 26.59 57.78 4.45
CA GLU A 1017 27.81 57.84 5.32
C GLU A 1017 27.71 57.78 6.87
N GLU A 1018 28.57 56.92 7.46
CA GLU A 1018 28.79 56.66 8.90
C GLU A 1018 29.76 57.68 9.58
N PRO A 1019 30.07 57.62 10.91
CA PRO A 1019 31.14 56.69 11.39
C PRO A 1019 31.12 56.19 12.90
N VAL A 1020 31.46 54.90 13.09
CA VAL A 1020 32.55 54.34 13.97
C VAL A 1020 32.51 54.38 15.53
N SER A 1021 32.68 53.17 16.15
CA SER A 1021 33.31 52.80 17.47
C SER A 1021 32.59 53.16 18.81
N GLU A 1022 32.75 52.48 19.97
CA GLU A 1022 33.49 51.25 20.40
C GLU A 1022 32.86 50.65 21.72
N GLU A 1023 33.50 49.64 22.32
CA GLU A 1023 33.13 48.82 23.51
C GLU A 1023 32.90 49.61 24.85
N ALA A 1024 32.40 49.10 26.00
CA ALA A 1024 32.40 47.74 26.58
C ALA A 1024 31.38 47.52 27.75
N GLU A 1025 31.16 46.24 28.08
CA GLU A 1025 30.70 45.58 29.35
C GLU A 1025 29.89 46.34 30.45
N THR A 1026 28.73 45.79 30.87
CA THR A 1026 28.60 44.97 32.11
C THR A 1026 27.18 44.42 32.39
N THR A 1027 27.11 43.09 32.62
CA THR A 1027 26.18 42.24 33.41
C THR A 1027 24.74 42.68 33.80
N VAL A 1028 23.81 41.70 33.73
CA VAL A 1028 22.35 41.84 33.94
C VAL A 1028 21.83 40.89 35.03
N GLU A 1029 21.02 41.43 35.96
CA GLU A 1029 20.15 40.82 37.00
C GLU A 1029 19.31 41.99 37.60
N ASP A 1030 18.06 41.91 38.06
CA ASP A 1030 16.96 40.93 37.90
C ASP A 1030 15.63 41.76 38.00
N ASN A 1031 14.65 41.61 37.08
CA ASN A 1031 13.37 40.88 37.26
C ASN A 1031 12.24 41.60 38.05
N GLU A 1032 11.13 41.91 37.34
CA GLU A 1032 9.74 41.54 37.71
C GLU A 1032 8.70 42.30 36.85
N SER A 1033 8.03 41.59 35.93
CA SER A 1033 6.55 41.58 35.74
C SER A 1033 6.17 41.04 34.35
N SER A 1034 5.66 39.81 34.31
CA SER A 1034 5.01 39.19 33.13
C SER A 1034 3.49 39.44 33.17
N PRO A 1035 2.73 39.19 32.10
CA PRO A 1035 2.19 37.83 31.95
C PRO A 1035 2.12 37.24 30.51
N VAL A 1036 2.42 35.94 30.45
CA VAL A 1036 1.90 34.89 29.53
C VAL A 1036 2.35 34.91 28.05
N GLN A 1037 3.27 33.98 27.76
CA GLN A 1037 3.40 33.32 26.45
C GLN A 1037 2.41 32.14 26.34
N ALA A 1038 1.82 31.94 25.16
CA ALA A 1038 1.14 30.72 24.70
C ALA A 1038 1.02 30.79 23.16
N GLY A 1039 1.12 29.75 22.36
CA GLY A 1039 1.49 28.34 22.56
C GLY A 1039 1.92 27.76 21.20
N GLY A 1040 2.50 26.55 21.18
CA GLY A 1040 3.26 26.04 20.03
C GLY A 1040 2.48 25.80 18.73
N VAL A 1041 3.18 25.97 17.61
CA VAL A 1041 2.86 25.36 16.31
C VAL A 1041 4.05 24.48 15.94
N THR A 1042 3.81 23.19 15.72
CA THR A 1042 4.85 22.19 15.41
C THR A 1042 5.09 22.02 13.90
N VAL A 1043 4.29 22.67 13.06
CA VAL A 1043 4.31 22.54 11.59
C VAL A 1043 5.19 23.62 10.97
N PRO A 1044 6.16 23.28 10.11
CA PRO A 1044 6.98 24.26 9.38
C PRO A 1044 6.17 25.16 8.42
N ASP A 1045 6.60 26.42 8.28
CA ASP A 1045 5.97 27.43 7.42
C ASP A 1045 5.85 26.99 5.95
N ASP A 1046 6.84 26.25 5.44
CA ASP A 1046 6.89 25.79 4.06
C ASP A 1046 5.95 24.61 3.80
N GLU A 1047 5.68 23.76 4.79
CA GLU A 1047 4.66 22.70 4.71
C GLU A 1047 3.25 23.30 4.74
N LEU A 1048 3.02 24.28 5.63
CA LEU A 1048 1.77 25.06 5.65
C LEU A 1048 1.54 25.78 4.31
N GLN A 1049 2.57 26.43 3.77
CA GLN A 1049 2.48 27.13 2.48
C GLN A 1049 2.28 26.17 1.29
N ARG A 1050 2.90 24.98 1.30
CA ARG A 1050 2.71 23.96 0.26
C ARG A 1050 1.28 23.41 0.22
N ARG A 1051 0.62 23.26 1.37
CA ARG A 1051 -0.80 22.85 1.45
C ARG A 1051 -1.79 24.02 1.39
N GLY A 1052 -1.32 25.26 1.44
CA GLY A 1052 -2.19 26.44 1.54
C GLY A 1052 -2.92 26.54 2.89
N LEU A 1053 -2.39 25.91 3.94
CA LEU A 1053 -2.91 25.95 5.30
C LEU A 1053 -2.33 27.16 6.05
N THR A 1054 -3.04 27.62 7.08
CA THR A 1054 -2.61 28.73 7.93
C THR A 1054 -2.10 28.23 9.29
N HIS A 1055 -1.41 29.11 10.01
CA HIS A 1055 -1.05 28.88 11.41
C HIS A 1055 -2.28 28.72 12.32
N ASP A 1056 -3.39 29.35 11.98
CA ASP A 1056 -4.64 29.23 12.73
C ASP A 1056 -5.28 27.85 12.52
N ASP A 1057 -5.17 27.28 11.32
CA ASP A 1057 -5.60 25.90 11.02
C ASP A 1057 -4.80 24.90 11.86
N ALA A 1058 -3.47 25.01 11.87
CA ALA A 1058 -2.60 24.14 12.67
C ALA A 1058 -2.90 24.26 14.18
N ARG A 1059 -3.09 25.47 14.72
CA ARG A 1059 -3.48 25.67 16.12
C ARG A 1059 -4.86 25.12 16.45
N PHE A 1060 -5.80 25.21 15.52
CA PHE A 1060 -7.14 24.64 15.67
C PHE A 1060 -7.08 23.11 15.71
N LEU A 1061 -6.32 22.46 14.81
CA LEU A 1061 -6.09 21.02 14.85
C LEU A 1061 -5.45 20.60 16.19
N THR A 1062 -4.38 21.28 16.65
CA THR A 1062 -3.74 20.99 17.95
C THR A 1062 -4.75 21.06 19.09
N ARG A 1063 -5.54 22.14 19.15
CA ARG A 1063 -6.54 22.34 20.21
C ARG A 1063 -7.68 21.30 20.17
N VAL A 1064 -8.04 20.79 19.00
CA VAL A 1064 -8.99 19.67 18.87
C VAL A 1064 -8.34 18.37 19.39
N LEU A 1065 -7.08 18.12 19.05
CA LEU A 1065 -6.33 16.93 19.50
C LEU A 1065 -6.08 16.94 21.02
N ASP A 1066 -5.74 18.09 21.61
CA ASP A 1066 -5.62 18.26 23.08
C ASP A 1066 -6.91 17.89 23.81
N VAL A 1067 -8.08 18.22 23.24
CA VAL A 1067 -9.39 17.84 23.81
C VAL A 1067 -9.65 16.35 23.66
N MET A 1068 -9.29 15.74 22.52
CA MET A 1068 -9.38 14.28 22.33
C MET A 1068 -8.47 13.51 23.30
N ASN A 1069 -7.27 14.03 23.55
CA ASN A 1069 -6.27 13.49 24.48
C ASN A 1069 -6.54 13.82 25.95
N ARG A 1070 -7.59 14.60 26.27
CA ARG A 1070 -7.94 15.09 27.61
C ARG A 1070 -6.85 15.98 28.27
N ASP A 1071 -5.95 16.53 27.47
CA ASP A 1071 -4.84 17.39 27.91
C ASP A 1071 -5.20 18.89 27.96
N ALA A 1072 -6.32 19.29 27.37
CA ALA A 1072 -6.73 20.69 27.30
C ALA A 1072 -7.06 21.29 28.69
N PRO A 1073 -6.26 22.24 29.24
CA PRO A 1073 -6.33 22.64 30.65
C PRO A 1073 -7.60 23.40 31.05
N HIS A 1074 -8.35 23.92 30.07
CA HIS A 1074 -9.58 24.69 30.28
C HIS A 1074 -10.76 24.20 29.42
N HIS A 1075 -10.66 22.99 28.83
CA HIS A 1075 -11.75 22.45 28.00
C HIS A 1075 -11.87 20.94 28.18
N THR A 1076 -13.05 20.47 28.62
CA THR A 1076 -13.35 19.04 28.72
C THR A 1076 -14.09 18.54 27.48
N LEU A 1077 -14.11 17.23 27.25
CA LEU A 1077 -14.92 16.59 26.18
C LEU A 1077 -16.40 17.00 26.21
N LEU A 1078 -16.94 17.35 27.39
CA LEU A 1078 -18.34 17.72 27.57
C LEU A 1078 -18.63 19.21 27.27
N ASN A 1079 -17.59 20.02 27.07
CA ASN A 1079 -17.74 21.41 26.64
C ASN A 1079 -17.98 21.46 25.11
N TYR A 1080 -18.70 22.47 24.64
CA TYR A 1080 -19.04 22.60 23.22
C TYR A 1080 -17.87 23.14 22.38
N MET A 1081 -17.46 22.38 21.36
CA MET A 1081 -16.40 22.80 20.43
C MET A 1081 -16.88 23.82 19.38
N SER A 1082 -18.19 24.12 19.32
CA SER A 1082 -18.76 25.10 18.38
C SER A 1082 -18.20 26.51 18.55
N ALA A 1083 -17.71 26.85 19.75
CA ALA A 1083 -17.06 28.14 20.03
C ALA A 1083 -15.59 28.20 19.58
N PHE A 1084 -14.93 27.07 19.25
CA PHE A 1084 -13.52 27.12 18.86
C PHE A 1084 -13.29 27.94 17.59
N LYS A 1085 -14.23 27.94 16.63
CA LYS A 1085 -14.09 28.71 15.39
C LYS A 1085 -13.98 30.22 15.61
N SER A 1086 -14.54 30.78 16.69
CA SER A 1086 -14.46 32.23 16.94
C SER A 1086 -13.13 32.67 17.56
N ASP A 1087 -12.28 31.71 17.96
CA ASP A 1087 -10.99 31.99 18.59
C ASP A 1087 -9.83 32.07 17.57
N PHE A 1088 -10.12 31.80 16.28
CA PHE A 1088 -9.15 31.79 15.18
C PHE A 1088 -9.65 32.70 14.05
N GLY A 1089 -8.78 33.59 13.56
CA GLY A 1089 -9.15 34.62 12.58
C GLY A 1089 -9.13 34.13 11.13
N ASN A 1090 -8.23 33.20 10.82
CA ASN A 1090 -7.96 32.72 9.46
C ASN A 1090 -8.20 31.21 9.28
N LEU A 1091 -9.14 30.64 10.05
CA LEU A 1091 -9.45 29.19 10.05
C LEU A 1091 -10.35 28.77 8.87
N ASP A 1092 -9.87 27.82 8.05
CA ASP A 1092 -10.62 27.18 6.96
C ASP A 1092 -10.94 25.70 7.29
N VAL A 1093 -12.01 25.50 8.05
CA VAL A 1093 -12.50 24.16 8.40
C VAL A 1093 -12.98 23.35 7.19
N GLN A 1094 -13.31 23.99 6.06
CA GLN A 1094 -13.70 23.26 4.86
C GLN A 1094 -12.46 22.64 4.19
N ARG A 1095 -11.37 23.41 4.03
CA ARG A 1095 -10.08 22.89 3.55
C ARG A 1095 -9.56 21.75 4.44
N LEU A 1096 -9.62 21.92 5.76
CA LEU A 1096 -9.21 20.87 6.72
C LEU A 1096 -10.01 19.56 6.57
N ALA A 1097 -11.26 19.62 6.12
CA ALA A 1097 -12.07 18.43 5.84
C ALA A 1097 -11.78 17.85 4.44
N GLU A 1098 -11.61 18.69 3.43
CA GLU A 1098 -11.26 18.29 2.05
C GLU A 1098 -9.88 17.60 1.98
N GLU A 1099 -8.91 18.05 2.79
CA GLU A 1099 -7.59 17.41 2.94
C GLU A 1099 -7.58 16.17 3.87
N ASN A 1100 -8.75 15.73 4.37
CA ASN A 1100 -8.88 14.62 5.33
C ASN A 1100 -8.05 14.79 6.62
N LEU A 1101 -7.84 16.03 7.07
CA LEU A 1101 -7.16 16.33 8.33
C LEU A 1101 -8.13 16.35 9.52
N LEU A 1102 -9.43 16.59 9.26
CA LEU A 1102 -10.47 16.79 10.27
C LEU A 1102 -11.85 16.29 9.82
N GLU A 1103 -12.61 15.67 10.73
CA GLU A 1103 -14.02 15.30 10.53
C GLU A 1103 -14.97 16.10 11.46
N GLU A 1104 -16.11 16.59 10.95
CA GLU A 1104 -17.18 17.16 11.78
C GLU A 1104 -18.17 16.07 12.23
N GLY A 1105 -18.26 15.86 13.55
CA GLY A 1105 -19.22 14.96 14.19
C GLY A 1105 -20.28 15.71 15.01
N ARG A 1106 -21.29 14.98 15.50
CA ARG A 1106 -22.31 15.50 16.41
C ARG A 1106 -22.60 14.54 17.56
N ALA A 1107 -22.68 15.09 18.77
CA ALA A 1107 -23.17 14.45 20.00
C ALA A 1107 -23.97 15.49 20.79
N CYS A 1108 -24.98 15.07 21.57
CA CYS A 1108 -25.79 15.96 22.42
C CYS A 1108 -26.37 17.19 21.69
N SER A 1109 -26.74 17.02 20.41
CA SER A 1109 -27.15 18.10 19.49
C SER A 1109 -26.12 19.20 19.22
N ARG A 1110 -24.88 19.06 19.71
CA ARG A 1110 -23.74 19.97 19.55
C ARG A 1110 -22.80 19.47 18.44
N LYS A 1111 -21.96 20.38 17.90
CA LYS A 1111 -20.90 20.05 16.94
C LYS A 1111 -19.60 19.72 17.68
N TYR A 1112 -18.93 18.67 17.23
CA TYR A 1112 -17.62 18.22 17.67
C TYR A 1112 -16.71 18.02 16.45
N TYR A 1113 -15.40 18.11 16.64
CA TYR A 1113 -14.42 17.81 15.60
C TYR A 1113 -13.53 16.65 16.02
N THR A 1114 -13.11 15.83 15.06
CA THR A 1114 -12.20 14.69 15.25
C THR A 1114 -10.99 14.90 14.37
N VAL A 1115 -9.78 14.99 14.94
CA VAL A 1115 -8.55 15.05 14.13
C VAL A 1115 -8.28 13.68 13.55
N LEU A 1116 -8.24 13.59 12.23
CA LEU A 1116 -8.00 12.36 11.47
C LEU A 1116 -6.50 12.01 11.44
N PRO A 1117 -6.11 10.77 11.06
CA PRO A 1117 -4.71 10.35 11.06
C PRO A 1117 -3.75 11.30 10.33
N ALA A 1118 -4.13 11.80 9.14
CA ALA A 1118 -3.32 12.77 8.39
C ALA A 1118 -3.18 14.13 9.10
N GLY A 1119 -4.19 14.55 9.87
CA GLY A 1119 -4.11 15.75 10.72
C GLY A 1119 -3.18 15.58 11.93
N ARG A 1120 -3.09 14.36 12.47
CA ARG A 1120 -2.15 14.00 13.56
C ARG A 1120 -0.71 13.97 13.06
N GLU A 1121 -0.51 13.38 11.89
CA GLU A 1121 0.77 13.34 11.17
C GLU A 1121 1.28 14.75 10.84
N LEU A 1122 0.43 15.61 10.27
CA LEU A 1122 0.75 17.02 9.99
C LEU A 1122 1.24 17.77 11.25
N LEU A 1123 0.65 17.49 12.41
CA LEU A 1123 1.04 18.10 13.68
C LEU A 1123 2.28 17.48 14.34
N GLY A 1124 2.70 16.28 13.90
CA GLY A 1124 3.71 15.48 14.61
C GLY A 1124 3.24 14.99 15.98
N GLN A 1125 1.93 14.87 16.22
CA GLN A 1125 1.34 14.56 17.53
C GLN A 1125 0.44 13.33 17.46
N LYS A 1126 0.58 12.41 18.42
CA LYS A 1126 -0.21 11.16 18.47
C LYS A 1126 -1.50 11.33 19.30
N LEU A 1127 -2.52 10.55 18.94
CA LEU A 1127 -3.68 10.31 19.82
C LEU A 1127 -3.24 9.38 20.94
N LYS A 1128 -3.57 9.70 22.19
CA LYS A 1128 -3.36 8.83 23.35
C LYS A 1128 -4.36 7.68 23.29
N VAL A 1129 -3.86 6.45 23.39
CA VAL A 1129 -4.64 5.21 23.30
C VAL A 1129 -4.23 4.22 24.40
N GLY A 1130 -5.10 3.26 24.70
CA GLY A 1130 -4.91 2.25 25.76
C GLY A 1130 -5.77 2.49 27.00
N PRO A 1131 -5.57 1.70 28.08
CA PRO A 1131 -6.44 1.69 29.26
C PRO A 1131 -6.67 3.09 29.86
N GLY A 1132 -7.94 3.44 30.07
CA GLY A 1132 -8.34 4.79 30.54
C GLY A 1132 -8.27 5.93 29.51
N GLN A 1133 -7.70 5.72 28.32
CA GLN A 1133 -7.51 6.75 27.28
C GLN A 1133 -8.38 6.53 26.03
N GLY A 1134 -8.58 5.28 25.62
CA GLY A 1134 -9.48 4.86 24.52
C GLY A 1134 -8.75 4.33 23.29
N ASP A 1135 -9.48 4.19 22.18
CA ASP A 1135 -9.10 3.30 21.09
C ASP A 1135 -8.43 3.97 19.89
N ILE A 1136 -7.71 3.14 19.11
CA ILE A 1136 -7.05 3.55 17.87
C ILE A 1136 -8.10 3.92 16.82
N GLY A 1137 -8.25 5.22 16.58
CA GLY A 1137 -9.19 5.75 15.58
C GLY A 1137 -10.53 6.20 16.14
N GLU A 1138 -10.73 6.10 17.47
CA GLU A 1138 -11.95 6.54 18.15
C GLU A 1138 -12.30 8.01 17.84
N LYS A 1139 -13.59 8.26 17.57
CA LYS A 1139 -14.09 9.59 17.21
C LYS A 1139 -14.50 10.40 18.43
N THR A 1140 -14.36 11.73 18.38
CA THR A 1140 -14.73 12.62 19.51
C THR A 1140 -16.17 12.44 20.01
N PRO A 1141 -17.20 12.24 19.16
CA PRO A 1141 -18.56 11.93 19.62
C PRO A 1141 -18.69 10.66 20.46
N HIS A 1142 -17.84 9.65 20.25
CA HIS A 1142 -17.79 8.41 21.06
C HIS A 1142 -17.18 8.70 22.43
N LYS A 1143 -15.99 9.34 22.47
CA LYS A 1143 -15.34 9.83 23.70
C LYS A 1143 -16.30 10.67 24.59
N VAL A 1144 -17.23 11.42 23.98
CA VAL A 1144 -18.30 12.15 24.68
C VAL A 1144 -19.33 11.21 25.30
N GLY A 1145 -19.80 10.20 24.56
CA GLY A 1145 -20.69 9.15 25.07
C GLY A 1145 -20.10 8.40 26.27
N VAL A 1146 -18.85 7.94 26.15
CA VAL A 1146 -18.10 7.28 27.25
C VAL A 1146 -18.02 8.20 28.47
N LYS A 1147 -17.69 9.49 28.29
CA LYS A 1147 -17.60 10.46 29.39
C LYS A 1147 -18.96 10.75 30.06
N LEU A 1148 -20.06 10.61 29.33
CA LEU A 1148 -21.43 10.73 29.87
C LEU A 1148 -21.85 9.49 30.65
N LEU A 1149 -21.50 8.29 30.16
CA LEU A 1149 -21.70 7.04 30.91
C LEU A 1149 -20.85 7.02 32.19
N GLU A 1150 -19.61 7.51 32.15
CA GLU A 1150 -18.74 7.64 33.32
C GLU A 1150 -19.41 8.47 34.43
N ARG A 1151 -19.98 9.65 34.09
CA ARG A 1151 -20.74 10.47 35.05
C ARG A 1151 -22.03 9.81 35.53
N TRP A 1152 -22.69 9.01 34.69
CA TRP A 1152 -23.90 8.29 35.09
C TRP A 1152 -23.58 7.18 36.10
N LEU A 1153 -22.52 6.40 35.87
CA LEU A 1153 -22.06 5.38 36.81
C LEU A 1153 -21.52 5.97 38.11
N ASP A 1154 -20.84 7.12 38.07
CA ASP A 1154 -20.34 7.81 39.28
C ASP A 1154 -21.49 8.35 40.17
N SER A 1155 -22.71 8.42 39.63
CA SER A 1155 -23.92 8.81 40.36
C SER A 1155 -24.72 7.65 40.98
N ARG A 1156 -24.25 6.40 40.81
CA ARG A 1156 -24.88 5.18 41.32
C ARG A 1156 -24.53 4.93 42.79
N ASP A 1157 -25.52 4.69 43.64
CA ASP A 1157 -25.31 4.36 45.06
C ASP A 1157 -24.56 3.04 45.31
N ASP A 1158 -24.50 2.14 44.31
CA ASP A 1158 -23.83 0.83 44.35
C ASP A 1158 -22.46 0.80 43.66
N VAL A 1159 -21.99 1.92 43.09
CA VAL A 1159 -20.67 2.03 42.45
C VAL A 1159 -19.75 2.87 43.34
N ALA A 1160 -18.58 2.35 43.70
CA ALA A 1160 -17.56 3.05 44.48
C ALA A 1160 -16.39 3.56 43.63
N GLN A 1161 -16.13 2.95 42.47
CA GLN A 1161 -15.13 3.40 41.50
C GLN A 1161 -15.61 3.19 40.06
N VAL A 1162 -15.48 4.23 39.22
CA VAL A 1162 -15.70 4.13 37.77
C VAL A 1162 -14.36 4.10 37.02
N LYS A 1163 -14.28 3.30 35.96
CA LYS A 1163 -13.12 3.22 35.06
C LYS A 1163 -13.59 3.28 33.59
N PRO A 1164 -13.23 4.30 32.80
CA PRO A 1164 -13.43 4.28 31.35
C PRO A 1164 -12.37 3.40 30.66
N TYR A 1165 -12.73 2.78 29.53
CA TYR A 1165 -11.91 1.83 28.76
C TYR A 1165 -11.27 0.80 29.69
N TYR A 1166 -12.14 0.02 30.35
CA TYR A 1166 -11.77 -0.95 31.36
C TYR A 1166 -11.50 -2.31 30.71
N GLU A 1167 -10.22 -2.67 30.68
CA GLU A 1167 -9.73 -4.00 30.33
C GLU A 1167 -10.11 -4.98 31.46
N TYR A 1168 -10.98 -5.93 31.13
CA TYR A 1168 -11.42 -7.01 32.03
C TYR A 1168 -10.50 -8.22 31.91
N ASP A 1169 -10.14 -8.57 30.68
CA ASP A 1169 -9.14 -9.56 30.30
C ASP A 1169 -8.48 -9.20 28.94
N GLU A 1170 -7.59 -10.06 28.44
CA GLU A 1170 -6.82 -9.83 27.20
C GLU A 1170 -7.69 -9.75 25.92
N GLU A 1171 -8.96 -10.17 25.98
CA GLU A 1171 -9.91 -10.16 24.84
C GLU A 1171 -11.08 -9.17 25.04
N THR A 1172 -11.29 -8.67 26.26
CA THR A 1172 -12.48 -7.91 26.67
C THR A 1172 -12.14 -6.54 27.26
N VAL A 1173 -12.50 -5.48 26.53
CA VAL A 1173 -12.48 -4.08 27.00
C VAL A 1173 -13.89 -3.52 26.91
N PHE A 1174 -14.36 -2.88 27.99
CA PHE A 1174 -15.62 -2.14 28.05
C PHE A 1174 -15.37 -0.63 27.99
N ASP A 1175 -16.18 0.14 27.26
CA ASP A 1175 -16.10 1.61 27.21
C ASP A 1175 -16.14 2.22 28.63
N VAL A 1176 -16.96 1.66 29.53
CA VAL A 1176 -16.92 1.98 30.94
C VAL A 1176 -17.29 0.81 31.84
N ALA A 1177 -16.67 0.76 33.02
CA ALA A 1177 -17.02 -0.15 34.11
C ALA A 1177 -17.27 0.59 35.43
N GLY A 1178 -18.23 0.10 36.20
CA GLY A 1178 -18.50 0.48 37.59
C GLY A 1178 -18.17 -0.68 38.53
N LEU A 1179 -17.30 -0.40 39.50
CA LEU A 1179 -16.83 -1.34 40.52
C LEU A 1179 -17.42 -0.94 41.88
N ASP A 1180 -17.76 -1.92 42.71
CA ASP A 1180 -18.25 -1.69 44.07
C ASP A 1180 -17.13 -1.38 45.08
N ALA A 1181 -17.47 -1.31 46.37
CA ALA A 1181 -16.53 -0.99 47.44
C ALA A 1181 -15.53 -2.12 47.78
N ASP A 1182 -15.83 -3.36 47.40
CA ASP A 1182 -14.94 -4.51 47.56
C ASP A 1182 -14.07 -4.73 46.30
N GLY A 1183 -14.42 -4.09 45.18
CA GLY A 1183 -13.69 -4.08 43.92
C GLY A 1183 -14.27 -5.00 42.85
N GLU A 1184 -15.50 -5.49 43.06
CA GLU A 1184 -16.20 -6.39 42.14
C GLU A 1184 -16.97 -5.58 41.06
N LEU A 1185 -17.13 -6.16 39.88
CA LEU A 1185 -17.77 -5.53 38.73
C LEU A 1185 -19.29 -5.56 38.85
N VAL A 1186 -19.92 -4.41 39.01
CA VAL A 1186 -21.39 -4.27 39.19
C VAL A 1186 -22.10 -3.65 37.98
N TRP A 1187 -21.35 -2.88 37.16
CA TRP A 1187 -21.84 -2.29 35.92
C TRP A 1187 -20.78 -2.36 34.81
N VAL A 1188 -21.24 -2.62 33.60
CA VAL A 1188 -20.52 -2.42 32.34
C VAL A 1188 -21.37 -1.57 31.40
N GLY A 1189 -20.75 -0.87 30.44
CA GLY A 1189 -21.53 -0.14 29.46
C GLY A 1189 -20.76 0.37 28.26
N GLU A 1190 -21.51 0.52 27.16
CA GLU A 1190 -21.06 0.80 25.79
C GLU A 1190 -21.70 2.08 25.23
N ALA A 1191 -20.95 2.86 24.45
CA ALA A 1191 -21.33 4.17 23.93
C ALA A 1191 -21.51 4.21 22.40
N GLU A 1192 -22.66 3.74 21.92
CA GLU A 1192 -22.89 3.47 20.50
C GLU A 1192 -23.10 4.68 19.56
N LEU A 1193 -22.54 4.55 18.37
CA LEU A 1193 -22.63 5.47 17.24
C LEU A 1193 -23.11 4.76 15.96
N PRO A 1194 -23.69 5.50 14.98
CA PRO A 1194 -24.02 4.91 13.68
C PRO A 1194 -22.78 4.26 13.03
N SER A 1195 -22.85 2.95 12.85
CA SER A 1195 -21.78 2.10 12.31
C SER A 1195 -22.32 1.22 11.20
N ASN A 1196 -21.50 0.97 10.18
CA ASN A 1196 -21.82 0.00 9.12
C ASN A 1196 -21.47 -1.44 9.54
N ASN A 1197 -20.76 -1.63 10.65
CA ASN A 1197 -20.46 -2.95 11.20
C ASN A 1197 -21.63 -3.43 12.07
N LYS A 1198 -22.43 -4.37 11.55
CA LYS A 1198 -23.53 -5.00 12.29
C LYS A 1198 -23.07 -6.04 13.32
N HIS A 1199 -21.82 -6.48 13.28
CA HIS A 1199 -21.28 -7.47 14.22
C HIS A 1199 -20.80 -6.85 15.52
N ALA A 1200 -20.19 -5.66 15.50
CA ALA A 1200 -19.70 -5.00 16.72
C ALA A 1200 -20.75 -4.92 17.85
N PRO A 1201 -22.01 -4.47 17.61
CA PRO A 1201 -23.01 -4.43 18.67
C PRO A 1201 -23.44 -5.82 19.19
N VAL A 1202 -23.22 -6.89 18.41
CA VAL A 1202 -23.47 -8.28 18.84
C VAL A 1202 -22.30 -8.79 19.66
N ASP A 1203 -21.06 -8.54 19.22
CA ASP A 1203 -19.85 -8.92 19.93
C ASP A 1203 -19.77 -8.21 21.30
N ASP A 1204 -20.13 -6.93 21.35
CA ASP A 1204 -20.14 -6.13 22.57
C ASP A 1204 -21.29 -6.55 23.52
N TYR A 1205 -22.45 -6.96 22.99
CA TYR A 1205 -23.49 -7.60 23.79
C TYR A 1205 -23.00 -8.93 24.38
N ASP A 1206 -22.32 -9.76 23.59
CA ASP A 1206 -21.83 -11.07 24.03
C ASP A 1206 -20.79 -10.90 25.15
N LYS A 1207 -19.84 -9.97 25.01
CA LYS A 1207 -18.90 -9.57 26.08
C LYS A 1207 -19.63 -9.15 27.36
N GLN A 1208 -20.62 -8.24 27.24
CA GLN A 1208 -21.37 -7.77 28.41
C GLN A 1208 -22.24 -8.85 29.05
N SER A 1209 -22.75 -9.82 28.27
CA SER A 1209 -23.52 -10.96 28.78
C SER A 1209 -22.65 -12.01 29.49
N ALA A 1210 -21.34 -12.04 29.23
CA ALA A 1210 -20.42 -12.99 29.82
C ALA A 1210 -19.99 -12.64 31.26
N VAL A 1211 -20.30 -11.44 31.74
CA VAL A 1211 -19.95 -10.94 33.08
C VAL A 1211 -21.17 -10.82 34.00
N ASP A 1212 -21.00 -11.11 35.29
CA ASP A 1212 -22.07 -11.01 36.31
C ASP A 1212 -22.27 -9.54 36.76
N ALA A 1213 -22.61 -8.67 35.82
CA ALA A 1213 -22.76 -7.23 36.00
C ALA A 1213 -23.97 -6.69 35.23
N ASN A 1214 -24.48 -5.52 35.60
CA ASN A 1214 -25.56 -4.88 34.84
C ASN A 1214 -25.01 -4.13 33.62
N ALA A 1215 -25.66 -4.27 32.46
CA ALA A 1215 -25.27 -3.66 31.20
C ALA A 1215 -26.02 -2.35 30.92
N VAL A 1216 -25.31 -1.26 30.61
CA VAL A 1216 -25.88 0.01 30.15
C VAL A 1216 -25.39 0.41 28.75
N TRP A 1217 -26.33 0.63 27.83
CA TRP A 1217 -26.00 1.11 26.48
C TRP A 1217 -26.40 2.57 26.31
N ALA A 1218 -25.47 3.44 25.96
CA ALA A 1218 -25.76 4.83 25.62
C ALA A 1218 -25.72 5.04 24.11
N PHE A 1219 -26.76 5.64 23.54
CA PHE A 1219 -26.84 5.90 22.10
C PHE A 1219 -26.88 7.39 21.79
N ASN A 1220 -26.14 7.80 20.75
CA ASN A 1220 -26.16 9.19 20.26
C ASN A 1220 -27.52 9.60 19.67
N ARG A 1221 -28.18 8.67 18.96
CA ARG A 1221 -29.49 8.89 18.31
C ARG A 1221 -30.43 7.71 18.53
N ARG A 1222 -31.74 8.00 18.44
CA ARG A 1222 -32.82 7.00 18.55
C ARG A 1222 -32.74 5.96 17.44
N GLU A 1223 -32.34 6.39 16.23
CA GLU A 1223 -32.21 5.55 15.05
C GLU A 1223 -31.15 4.45 15.30
N THR A 1224 -29.94 4.83 15.75
CA THR A 1224 -28.88 3.90 16.19
C THR A 1224 -29.36 2.88 17.23
N ALA A 1225 -30.15 3.31 18.22
CA ALA A 1225 -30.68 2.41 19.25
C ALA A 1225 -31.65 1.37 18.67
N VAL A 1226 -32.45 1.74 17.65
CA VAL A 1226 -33.31 0.79 16.94
C VAL A 1226 -32.48 -0.13 16.04
N GLU A 1227 -31.48 0.41 15.33
CA GLU A 1227 -30.58 -0.37 14.46
C GLU A 1227 -29.82 -1.45 15.24
N VAL A 1228 -29.29 -1.13 16.43
CA VAL A 1228 -28.63 -2.10 17.31
C VAL A 1228 -29.60 -3.13 17.88
N LEU A 1229 -30.80 -2.72 18.33
CA LEU A 1229 -31.82 -3.67 18.79
C LEU A 1229 -32.31 -4.60 17.66
N ASP A 1230 -32.39 -4.10 16.43
CA ASP A 1230 -32.69 -4.92 15.25
C ASP A 1230 -31.55 -5.92 14.98
N CYS A 1231 -30.28 -5.52 15.07
CA CYS A 1231 -29.14 -6.43 14.90
C CYS A 1231 -29.10 -7.52 15.98
N LEU A 1232 -29.40 -7.18 17.24
CA LEU A 1232 -29.45 -8.14 18.34
C LEU A 1232 -30.64 -9.10 18.24
N ALA A 1233 -31.77 -8.65 17.68
CA ALA A 1233 -32.90 -9.53 17.36
C ALA A 1233 -32.60 -10.42 16.15
N GLU A 1234 -31.89 -9.91 15.13
CA GLU A 1234 -31.39 -10.70 13.99
C GLU A 1234 -30.36 -11.77 14.41
N ALA A 1235 -29.66 -11.55 15.53
CA ALA A 1235 -28.65 -12.45 16.10
C ALA A 1235 -29.16 -13.34 17.26
N ASP A 1236 -30.48 -13.45 17.45
CA ASP A 1236 -31.13 -14.23 18.53
C ASP A 1236 -30.67 -13.87 19.96
N ARG A 1237 -30.17 -12.65 20.19
CA ARG A 1237 -29.72 -12.15 21.51
C ARG A 1237 -30.83 -11.50 22.34
N ILE A 1238 -31.88 -11.02 21.69
CA ILE A 1238 -33.12 -10.57 22.33
C ILE A 1238 -34.34 -11.22 21.66
N GLU A 1239 -35.38 -11.54 22.43
CA GLU A 1239 -36.52 -12.34 21.93
C GLU A 1239 -37.26 -11.72 20.74
N HIS A 1240 -37.24 -10.39 20.60
CA HIS A 1240 -37.90 -9.67 19.52
C HIS A 1240 -37.41 -8.21 19.41
N SER A 1241 -37.35 -7.70 18.17
CA SER A 1241 -37.06 -6.29 17.87
C SER A 1241 -38.12 -5.34 18.46
N VAL A 1242 -37.67 -4.18 18.94
CA VAL A 1242 -38.50 -3.13 19.53
C VAL A 1242 -39.15 -2.27 18.43
N GLY A 1243 -40.13 -2.85 17.73
CA GLY A 1243 -40.79 -2.23 16.58
C GLY A 1243 -41.95 -1.26 16.87
N GLY A 1244 -42.35 -0.50 15.84
CA GLY A 1244 -43.68 0.12 15.74
C GLY A 1244 -43.95 1.29 16.70
N ARG A 1245 -44.70 1.03 17.79
CA ARG A 1245 -45.05 2.07 18.78
C ARG A 1245 -43.98 2.26 19.85
N ALA A 1246 -43.31 1.19 20.27
CA ALA A 1246 -42.22 1.23 21.25
C ALA A 1246 -40.97 1.94 20.69
N ALA A 1247 -40.71 1.84 19.38
CA ALA A 1247 -39.63 2.54 18.69
C ALA A 1247 -39.73 4.08 18.67
N ARG A 1248 -40.87 4.69 19.07
CA ARG A 1248 -41.19 6.09 18.75
C ARG A 1248 -40.45 7.12 19.60
N ARG A 1249 -40.07 6.78 20.83
CA ARG A 1249 -39.37 7.68 21.76
C ARG A 1249 -38.37 6.88 22.55
N PHE A 1250 -37.28 7.53 22.95
CA PHE A 1250 -36.22 6.88 23.72
C PHE A 1250 -36.70 6.35 25.09
N SER A 1251 -37.71 6.99 25.69
CA SER A 1251 -38.42 6.50 26.88
C SER A 1251 -39.09 5.15 26.64
N ASP A 1252 -39.73 5.00 25.48
CA ASP A 1252 -40.58 3.87 25.13
C ASP A 1252 -39.71 2.68 24.70
N ILE A 1253 -38.57 2.94 24.05
CA ILE A 1253 -37.54 1.93 23.76
C ILE A 1253 -36.91 1.42 25.07
N ARG A 1254 -36.59 2.31 26.01
CA ARG A 1254 -36.02 1.90 27.30
C ARG A 1254 -36.99 1.03 28.11
N GLU A 1255 -38.25 1.41 28.20
CA GLU A 1255 -39.29 0.61 28.89
C GLU A 1255 -39.45 -0.78 28.23
N ALA A 1256 -39.29 -0.88 26.90
CA ALA A 1256 -39.26 -2.16 26.22
C ALA A 1256 -38.01 -2.99 26.56
N VAL A 1257 -36.80 -2.41 26.50
CA VAL A 1257 -35.54 -3.13 26.84
C VAL A 1257 -35.53 -3.61 28.29
N GLU A 1258 -35.97 -2.78 29.24
CA GLU A 1258 -36.09 -3.14 30.66
C GLU A 1258 -37.14 -4.27 30.89
N SER A 1259 -37.99 -4.57 29.90
CA SER A 1259 -38.93 -5.70 29.92
C SER A 1259 -38.45 -6.96 29.19
N LEU A 1260 -37.40 -6.87 28.36
CA LEU A 1260 -36.82 -8.00 27.61
C LEU A 1260 -35.92 -8.89 28.47
N ASN A 1261 -35.49 -8.42 29.66
CA ASN A 1261 -34.61 -9.15 30.58
C ASN A 1261 -33.33 -9.68 29.89
N ALA A 1262 -32.74 -8.85 29.03
CA ALA A 1262 -31.55 -9.16 28.25
C ALA A 1262 -30.28 -9.02 29.10
N GLU A 1263 -29.48 -10.09 29.21
CA GLU A 1263 -28.30 -10.14 30.08
C GLU A 1263 -27.25 -9.10 29.65
N GLY A 1264 -26.87 -9.09 28.37
CA GLY A 1264 -25.97 -8.08 27.80
C GLY A 1264 -26.57 -6.68 27.56
N MET A 1265 -27.81 -6.40 28.00
CA MET A 1265 -28.43 -5.06 27.86
C MET A 1265 -29.54 -4.81 28.90
N THR A 1266 -29.15 -4.49 30.14
CA THR A 1266 -30.10 -4.28 31.26
C THR A 1266 -30.88 -2.97 31.14
N THR A 1267 -30.28 -1.88 30.64
CA THR A 1267 -30.97 -0.60 30.40
C THR A 1267 -30.28 0.22 29.31
N ILE A 1268 -31.00 1.17 28.73
CA ILE A 1268 -30.45 2.09 27.71
C ILE A 1268 -30.58 3.56 28.10
N ARG A 1269 -29.69 4.40 27.56
CA ARG A 1269 -29.62 5.85 27.75
C ARG A 1269 -29.39 6.54 26.40
N SER A 1270 -29.75 7.83 26.32
CA SER A 1270 -29.41 8.65 25.16
C SER A 1270 -28.43 9.73 25.56
N PHE A 1271 -27.49 10.07 24.67
CA PHE A 1271 -26.48 11.10 24.96
C PHE A 1271 -27.11 12.43 25.36
N ASN A 1272 -28.19 12.85 24.69
CA ASN A 1272 -28.94 14.07 25.06
C ASN A 1272 -29.48 14.02 26.51
N LYS A 1273 -30.00 12.86 26.96
CA LYS A 1273 -30.60 12.72 28.29
C LYS A 1273 -29.54 12.69 29.40
N LEU A 1274 -28.40 12.03 29.14
CA LEU A 1274 -27.25 12.04 30.04
C LEU A 1274 -26.62 13.43 30.14
N ASP A 1275 -26.50 14.15 29.02
CA ASP A 1275 -25.98 15.53 29.01
C ASP A 1275 -26.90 16.50 29.76
N GLU A 1276 -28.23 16.38 29.62
CA GLU A 1276 -29.20 17.12 30.44
C GLU A 1276 -29.02 16.82 31.95
N GLU A 1277 -28.81 15.56 32.32
CA GLU A 1277 -28.74 15.15 33.74
C GLU A 1277 -27.41 15.48 34.41
N PHE A 1278 -26.29 15.40 33.68
CA PHE A 1278 -24.93 15.46 34.25
C PHE A 1278 -24.08 16.62 33.75
N ASN A 1279 -24.60 17.51 32.89
CA ASN A 1279 -23.84 18.60 32.27
C ASN A 1279 -24.64 19.92 32.12
N SER A 1280 -25.69 20.10 32.94
CA SER A 1280 -26.51 21.32 33.07
C SER A 1280 -25.83 22.44 33.88
#